data_AF-A0A0S8B511-F1
#
_entry.id   AF-A0A0S8B511-F1
#
_cell.length_a   1.000
_cell.length_b   1.000
_cell.length_c   1.000
_cell.angle_alpha   90.00
_cell.angle_beta   90.00
_cell.angle_gamma   90.00
#
_symmetry.space_group_name_H-M   'P 1'
#
loop_
_entity.id
_entity.type
_entity.pdbx_description
1 polymer ?
#
loop_
_entity_poly.entity_id
_entity_poly.type
_entity_poly.pdbx_seq_one_letter_code
_entity_poly.pdbx_strand_id
1 'polypeptide(L)'
;MAKSKIGFHVGPGGNKNGLGAWERALNGAGQAFGMKAADTYGPIHEAVQIGREHGIQNWLGFRFTRAAGRVSREVPDYDVPPWDDAPRLCQEVLDKLPPEFDKSVWLEIINEPRDENSGSDTMFADMNATDYLGEWCLAAAQFLNERGYKFMGPSFNSGRPGREGHPLRDAVTQYSQPGMLKYLRYCAENPEKAALSVHEYSWSTWKEGQTAPDWYPGLWGRFEAAIAAADLAGIPRTFHIFVTEFGFAHQEAPSGGSARPFLDARNHMLARWPQVKYDAGWTLQSGWKQVDNHVNSWMQYEATKEFDEGEQPARTHEVFGGTLPGAEPIEPIQPEPTDFEEEPAGSLAYQMLAFKNSVDSFDNMLPGRQFSGTWTIQNTGTRTWSGDFSIAYLDQATDNTLDAVRDLMSADSSYTLRELTGRERVNPGETVTIRLDLVAPQQPGVYAFHWQLQSAAGQAFGGVRWLRIGVAGQPSILPTPEPVPVARAIQFGMNINPNDGHGLDLERLRGLGWVRFVFWASREGRSPEDAYHARYRHIIQSYANTGTKSLLILHQDTEWGNGPWQGGGWQEYANVFAKACGRVARACSEFSDKVAYQIWNEEDSGFGADAANTNPSAIGIVPERYAIVLDRAVEAIREADPQATIVMGGLKTGPENAVNYLNHVRAKLGGEIPVDALAYHPYGRFVHNDPFYNRQFGTLPDALGTFKQAFPQLPLWITEMGVADDNPIGPEHYKKIADYKREIFNEIADNHDDHVPVFIWFAWSDLMRNAGITTIDGRMKDHIGNAFREMVARGQVEPSTVSFAPSGMEEANSEFLRFNTTLKDHNAVPAGSTFTNRWVFKNTGNTTWSDGYRLVYTPVPHANSDPMLAKTSFPLAEVAQPLPAGPGDEVEIKLGMTAPAQFGRRTVSRWELRDPGDDPFGHIFAEITVVPAPTAGTNVLTPGMTFVRDQTIADGTQLVAGSDFNKQWLVRNAGSRQWGSGFRLIYVQGDLQMARGVAAHVVPEAKPGDEVTLSIPMTAPPPSGSLPTAYSTLWKLQDDRGNIFGDPIWAKIVSLPAISESTGQATPLARLLNDPSAWYSQLDPSWAGDTLGHGQQSIGSWGCLMTCMAMALTAFGTRFNPAELNQHLKTIGDEGFVSSSVQFVAPFHVGGLSFRRNVRSWEDSDIPDSTWTGEDPIQRIDQALAEGNIVVAQVDTKPNNGLYDSNMEQHWVVIVKRTPGGDDYLILDPIIRADAVQTQPLSLMTKYGNRVPSETHEVNLRNAIKSTLVYHKPGG
;
A
#
# COMPACT_ATOMS: atom_id res chain seq x y z
N MET A 1 39.00 -8.29 27.39
CA MET A 1 37.77 -8.13 28.19
C MET A 1 37.40 -6.66 28.10
N ALA A 2 36.28 -6.35 27.46
CA ALA A 2 35.77 -5.00 27.30
C ALA A 2 35.03 -4.56 28.55
N LYS A 3 35.16 -3.29 28.90
CA LYS A 3 34.31 -2.67 29.93
C LYS A 3 32.92 -2.36 29.37
N SER A 4 31.93 -2.21 30.25
CA SER A 4 30.59 -1.78 29.87
C SER A 4 30.63 -0.51 29.01
N LYS A 5 29.83 -0.50 27.94
CA LYS A 5 29.68 0.63 27.02
C LYS A 5 28.37 1.40 27.26
N ILE A 6 27.57 0.98 28.23
CA ILE A 6 26.30 1.63 28.57
C ILE A 6 26.59 3.02 29.16
N GLY A 7 26.06 4.03 28.48
CA GLY A 7 26.08 5.43 28.87
C GLY A 7 24.68 5.96 29.12
N PHE A 8 24.55 7.28 29.30
CA PHE A 8 23.28 7.92 29.66
C PHE A 8 22.94 9.13 28.81
N HIS A 9 21.67 9.26 28.46
CA HIS A 9 21.09 10.45 27.86
C HIS A 9 20.53 11.39 28.94
N VAL A 10 20.81 12.69 28.86
CA VAL A 10 20.44 13.68 29.89
C VAL A 10 19.76 14.91 29.28
N GLY A 11 18.65 15.38 29.89
CA GLY A 11 17.91 16.56 29.42
C GLY A 11 17.41 17.49 30.54
N PRO A 12 16.63 18.53 30.20
CA PRO A 12 15.92 19.36 31.17
C PRO A 12 14.94 18.51 32.00
N GLY A 13 15.03 18.58 33.33
CA GLY A 13 14.07 17.91 34.22
C GLY A 13 14.29 16.43 34.54
N GLY A 14 15.13 15.65 33.84
CA GLY A 14 15.35 14.23 34.19
C GLY A 14 16.05 14.00 35.54
N ASN A 15 15.85 12.83 36.15
CA ASN A 15 16.59 12.43 37.36
C ASN A 15 18.09 12.24 37.07
N LYS A 16 18.93 13.08 37.68
CA LYS A 16 20.40 13.06 37.57
C LYS A 16 21.08 12.56 38.86
N ASN A 17 20.30 12.05 39.81
CA ASN A 17 20.79 11.68 41.13
C ASN A 17 21.73 10.47 41.03
N GLY A 18 22.98 10.69 41.38
CA GLY A 18 24.02 9.65 41.37
C GLY A 18 24.94 9.70 40.14
N LEU A 19 24.60 10.48 39.10
CA LEU A 19 25.37 10.61 37.86
C LEU A 19 26.83 11.01 38.14
N GLY A 20 27.07 12.13 38.82
CA GLY A 20 28.43 12.58 39.13
C GLY A 20 29.23 11.62 40.03
N ALA A 21 28.56 10.86 40.91
CA ALA A 21 29.22 9.83 41.71
C ALA A 21 29.62 8.62 40.85
N TRP A 22 28.78 8.23 39.90
CA TRP A 22 29.05 7.19 38.91
C TRP A 22 30.18 7.58 37.96
N GLU A 23 30.18 8.80 37.44
CA GLU A 23 31.24 9.35 36.58
C GLU A 23 32.61 9.30 37.28
N ARG A 24 32.68 9.81 38.52
CA ARG A 24 33.91 9.78 39.33
C ARG A 24 34.34 8.36 39.68
N ALA A 25 33.39 7.45 39.92
CA ALA A 25 33.71 6.05 40.20
C ALA A 25 34.34 5.36 38.98
N LEU A 26 33.79 5.56 37.78
CA LEU A 26 34.32 4.96 36.55
C LEU A 26 35.68 5.52 36.17
N ASN A 27 35.81 6.85 36.16
CA ASN A 27 37.10 7.47 35.86
C ASN A 27 38.14 7.17 36.96
N GLY A 28 37.74 7.09 38.23
CA GLY A 28 38.57 6.60 39.33
C GLY A 28 39.06 5.15 39.13
N ALA A 29 38.27 4.33 38.42
CA ALA A 29 38.63 2.96 38.04
C ALA A 29 39.38 2.87 36.70
N GLY A 30 39.75 3.99 36.06
CA GLY A 30 40.45 3.99 34.79
C GLY A 30 39.55 3.79 33.56
N GLN A 31 38.22 3.86 33.71
CA GLN A 31 37.26 3.58 32.65
C GLN A 31 36.62 4.86 32.10
N ALA A 32 36.68 5.03 30.78
CA ALA A 32 35.92 6.06 30.06
C ALA A 32 34.44 5.69 29.99
N PHE A 33 33.56 6.69 30.04
CA PHE A 33 32.12 6.50 29.90
C PHE A 33 31.54 7.34 28.76
N GLY A 34 30.31 7.00 28.38
CA GLY A 34 29.53 7.72 27.38
C GLY A 34 28.41 8.55 27.97
N MET A 35 28.18 9.74 27.42
CA MET A 35 27.02 10.56 27.77
C MET A 35 26.59 11.43 26.60
N LYS A 36 25.28 11.54 26.38
CA LYS A 36 24.68 12.54 25.50
C LYS A 36 23.81 13.49 26.32
N ALA A 37 23.87 14.79 26.04
CA ALA A 37 22.96 15.76 26.62
C ALA A 37 22.24 16.61 25.57
N ALA A 38 20.94 16.81 25.79
CA ALA A 38 20.11 17.74 25.03
C ALA A 38 19.83 18.99 25.89
N ASP A 39 20.08 20.18 25.34
CA ASP A 39 19.82 21.51 25.90
C ASP A 39 20.49 21.87 27.24
N THR A 40 21.07 20.90 27.95
CA THR A 40 21.67 21.08 29.27
C THR A 40 23.15 20.71 29.25
N TYR A 41 24.01 21.71 29.00
CA TYR A 41 25.46 21.49 28.89
C TYR A 41 26.16 21.22 30.24
N GLY A 42 25.55 21.62 31.37
CA GLY A 42 26.16 21.48 32.70
C GLY A 42 26.72 20.09 33.03
N PRO A 43 25.95 18.99 32.87
CA PRO A 43 26.45 17.63 33.06
C PRO A 43 27.62 17.25 32.15
N ILE A 44 27.60 17.69 30.89
CA ILE A 44 28.71 17.47 29.94
C ILE A 44 29.95 18.21 30.42
N HIS A 45 29.81 19.45 30.88
CA HIS A 45 30.92 20.21 31.44
C HIS A 45 31.52 19.52 32.67
N GLU A 46 30.70 19.01 33.59
CA GLU A 46 31.16 18.23 34.76
C GLU A 46 31.92 16.97 34.32
N ALA A 47 31.37 16.21 33.38
CA ALA A 47 32.00 15.00 32.83
C ALA A 47 33.34 15.27 32.14
N VAL A 48 33.51 16.43 31.48
CA VAL A 48 34.80 16.89 30.93
C VAL A 48 35.81 17.15 32.07
N GLN A 49 35.40 17.82 33.14
CA GLN A 49 36.31 18.12 34.26
C GLN A 49 36.73 16.83 34.98
N ILE A 50 35.80 15.92 35.25
CA ILE A 50 36.11 14.63 35.88
C ILE A 50 37.09 13.82 35.01
N GLY A 51 36.87 13.79 33.69
CA GLY A 51 37.82 13.17 32.76
C GLY A 51 39.23 13.76 32.88
N ARG A 52 39.36 15.09 32.95
CA ARG A 52 40.65 15.76 33.12
C ARG A 52 41.31 15.47 34.47
N GLU A 53 40.55 15.46 35.55
CA GLU A 53 41.03 15.14 36.90
C GLU A 53 41.66 13.75 36.95
N HIS A 54 41.11 12.80 36.18
CA HIS A 54 41.57 11.41 36.13
C HIS A 54 42.46 11.07 34.92
N GLY A 55 42.71 12.02 34.02
CA GLY A 55 43.48 11.78 32.79
C GLY A 55 42.79 10.85 31.78
N ILE A 56 41.45 10.83 31.76
CA ILE A 56 40.61 9.95 30.93
C ILE A 56 39.77 10.78 29.96
N GLN A 57 39.75 10.38 28.69
CA GLN A 57 38.89 10.97 27.68
C GLN A 57 37.54 10.26 27.66
N ASN A 58 36.52 10.91 28.22
CA ASN A 58 35.14 10.45 28.13
C ASN A 58 34.54 10.72 26.74
N TRP A 59 33.54 9.92 26.35
CA TRP A 59 32.85 10.04 25.07
C TRP A 59 31.57 10.85 25.24
N LEU A 60 31.65 12.14 24.97
CA LEU A 60 30.61 13.10 25.34
C LEU A 60 29.96 13.72 24.10
N GLY A 61 28.63 13.69 24.04
CA GLY A 61 27.80 14.24 22.99
C GLY A 61 26.91 15.38 23.47
N PHE A 62 26.75 16.42 22.66
CA PHE A 62 25.87 17.54 22.98
C PHE A 62 25.06 18.01 21.76
N ARG A 63 23.80 18.36 22.01
CA ARG A 63 22.90 18.95 21.02
C ARG A 63 21.93 19.96 21.61
N PHE A 64 21.40 20.83 20.73
CA PHE A 64 20.26 21.69 21.01
C PHE A 64 18.98 21.12 20.40
N THR A 65 17.84 21.46 21.01
CA THR A 65 16.51 21.17 20.47
C THR A 65 15.81 22.44 19.98
N ARG A 66 14.89 22.28 19.01
CA ARG A 66 14.02 23.37 18.54
C ARG A 66 13.03 23.76 19.64
N ALA A 67 12.56 22.79 20.43
CA ALA A 67 11.64 23.02 21.54
C ALA A 67 12.19 23.99 22.60
N ALA A 68 13.52 23.98 22.81
CA ALA A 68 14.20 24.94 23.68
C ALA A 68 14.40 26.33 23.04
N GLY A 69 14.00 26.53 21.78
CA GLY A 69 14.14 27.79 21.03
C GLY A 69 15.60 28.16 20.73
N ARG A 70 16.53 27.20 20.82
CA ARG A 70 17.98 27.43 20.66
C ARG A 70 18.45 27.30 19.21
N VAL A 71 17.78 26.46 18.43
CA VAL A 71 18.02 26.26 16.99
C VAL A 71 16.72 26.39 16.21
N SER A 72 16.82 26.86 14.97
CA SER A 72 15.69 27.08 14.06
C SER A 72 15.03 25.77 13.63
N ARG A 73 15.82 24.70 13.53
CA ARG A 73 15.40 23.34 13.10
C ARG A 73 16.37 22.28 13.60
N GLU A 74 15.89 21.03 13.62
CA GLU A 74 16.63 19.84 14.12
C GLU A 74 16.90 18.81 13.02
N VAL A 75 16.50 19.11 11.79
CA VAL A 75 16.73 18.29 10.60
C VAL A 75 17.25 19.17 9.46
N PRO A 76 17.96 18.60 8.47
CA PRO A 76 18.38 19.30 7.27
C PRO A 76 17.22 19.98 6.55
N ASP A 77 17.55 21.01 5.78
CA ASP A 77 16.61 21.69 4.91
C ASP A 77 16.77 20.96 3.60
N TYR A 78 15.94 19.94 3.43
CA TYR A 78 15.96 19.08 2.27
C TYR A 78 15.74 19.87 0.98
N ASP A 79 15.31 21.15 1.08
CA ASP A 79 15.11 22.03 -0.04
C ASP A 79 16.38 22.75 -0.53
N VAL A 80 17.48 22.62 0.22
CA VAL A 80 18.73 23.34 0.00
C VAL A 80 19.85 22.33 -0.25
N PRO A 81 20.78 22.56 -1.20
CA PRO A 81 21.91 21.67 -1.39
C PRO A 81 22.69 21.41 -0.09
N PRO A 82 23.18 20.17 0.17
CA PRO A 82 23.80 19.81 1.45
C PRO A 82 24.97 20.72 1.85
N TRP A 83 25.77 21.12 0.85
CA TRP A 83 26.95 21.95 1.01
C TRP A 83 26.63 23.42 1.34
N ASP A 84 25.40 23.87 1.05
CA ASP A 84 24.92 25.20 1.41
C ASP A 84 24.19 25.18 2.76
N ASP A 85 23.45 24.10 3.04
CA ASP A 85 22.62 23.98 4.23
C ASP A 85 23.43 23.67 5.50
N ALA A 86 24.33 22.68 5.42
CA ALA A 86 25.08 22.20 6.57
C ALA A 86 25.92 23.29 7.26
N PRO A 87 26.67 24.14 6.55
CA PRO A 87 27.39 25.26 7.17
C PRO A 87 26.48 26.24 7.92
N ARG A 88 25.27 26.51 7.40
CA ARG A 88 24.33 27.46 8.00
C ARG A 88 23.80 26.95 9.34
N LEU A 89 23.32 25.72 9.39
CA LEU A 89 22.82 25.13 10.62
C LEU A 89 23.95 24.89 11.63
N CYS A 90 25.12 24.45 11.18
CA CYS A 90 26.29 24.33 12.04
C CYS A 90 26.68 25.67 12.66
N GLN A 91 26.69 26.75 11.88
CA GLN A 91 27.01 28.09 12.39
C GLN A 91 25.98 28.55 13.43
N GLU A 92 24.69 28.30 13.21
CA GLU A 92 23.65 28.61 14.20
C GLU A 92 23.91 27.90 15.53
N VAL A 93 24.30 26.61 15.51
CA VAL A 93 24.68 25.89 16.73
C VAL A 93 25.90 26.51 17.38
N LEU A 94 26.97 26.80 16.62
CA LEU A 94 28.20 27.40 17.14
C LEU A 94 27.93 28.75 17.83
N ASP A 95 27.04 29.57 17.27
CA ASP A 95 26.67 30.88 17.82
C ASP A 95 25.92 30.80 19.15
N LYS A 96 25.39 29.62 19.50
CA LYS A 96 24.61 29.37 20.70
C LYS A 96 25.33 28.52 21.74
N LEU A 97 26.51 27.99 21.41
CA LEU A 97 27.31 27.23 22.36
C LEU A 97 27.66 28.09 23.58
N PRO A 98 27.62 27.52 24.79
CA PRO A 98 28.02 28.24 25.98
C PRO A 98 29.53 28.59 25.92
N PRO A 99 29.98 29.70 26.52
CA PRO A 99 31.39 30.08 26.54
C PRO A 99 32.32 28.99 27.11
N GLU A 100 31.82 28.17 28.03
CA GLU A 100 32.49 27.03 28.64
C GLU A 100 32.47 25.74 27.79
N PHE A 101 31.99 25.80 26.54
CA PHE A 101 31.94 24.65 25.65
C PHE A 101 33.34 24.11 25.34
N ASP A 102 33.51 22.80 25.48
CA ASP A 102 34.78 22.13 25.29
C ASP A 102 34.82 21.43 23.93
N LYS A 103 35.83 21.74 23.12
CA LYS A 103 35.97 21.18 21.76
C LYS A 103 36.26 19.67 21.72
N SER A 104 36.51 19.03 22.87
CA SER A 104 36.57 17.57 22.96
C SER A 104 35.20 16.89 22.85
N VAL A 105 34.11 17.64 23.06
CA VAL A 105 32.71 17.18 22.98
C VAL A 105 32.26 17.08 21.52
N TRP A 106 31.53 16.02 21.21
CA TRP A 106 30.96 15.75 19.89
C TRP A 106 29.63 16.49 19.71
N LEU A 107 29.51 17.24 18.62
CA LEU A 107 28.27 17.93 18.25
C LEU A 107 27.40 17.02 17.39
N GLU A 108 26.16 16.81 17.84
CA GLU A 108 25.10 16.14 17.09
C GLU A 108 24.10 17.21 16.63
N ILE A 109 24.29 17.67 15.39
CA ILE A 109 23.56 18.84 14.87
C ILE A 109 22.13 18.48 14.45
N ILE A 110 21.95 17.28 13.88
CA ILE A 110 20.67 16.80 13.37
C ILE A 110 20.19 15.60 14.19
N ASN A 111 18.88 15.49 14.35
CA ASN A 111 18.24 14.47 15.18
C ASN A 111 16.97 13.96 14.50
N GLU A 112 16.88 12.64 14.35
CA GLU A 112 15.77 11.96 13.69
C GLU A 112 15.48 12.49 12.27
N PRO A 113 16.50 12.69 11.41
CA PRO A 113 16.28 13.05 10.02
C PRO A 113 15.55 11.92 9.29
N ARG A 114 14.85 12.30 8.21
CA ARG A 114 14.07 11.39 7.38
C ARG A 114 15.03 10.49 6.57
N ASP A 115 14.79 9.20 6.54
CA ASP A 115 15.49 8.26 5.64
C ASP A 115 14.74 8.07 4.31
N GLU A 116 13.55 8.66 4.16
CA GLU A 116 12.72 8.63 2.96
C GLU A 116 11.90 9.91 2.78
N ASN A 117 11.43 10.18 1.56
CA ASN A 117 10.65 11.36 1.25
C ASN A 117 9.20 11.22 1.76
N SER A 118 8.67 12.25 2.44
CA SER A 118 7.24 12.31 2.77
C SER A 118 6.51 12.86 1.54
N GLY A 119 5.66 12.05 0.90
CA GLY A 119 5.01 12.34 -0.38
C GLY A 119 4.13 13.61 -0.48
N SER A 120 4.17 14.50 0.50
CA SER A 120 3.59 15.84 0.48
C SER A 120 4.55 16.94 -0.01
N ASP A 121 5.87 16.69 -0.08
CA ASP A 121 6.87 17.70 -0.46
C ASP A 121 7.16 17.62 -1.97
N THR A 122 6.51 18.51 -2.73
CA THR A 122 6.51 18.50 -4.21
C THR A 122 7.79 19.02 -4.85
N MET A 123 8.71 19.63 -4.09
CA MET A 123 9.97 20.15 -4.63
C MET A 123 11.11 19.09 -4.72
N PHE A 124 10.92 17.87 -4.18
CA PHE A 124 12.03 16.90 -3.98
C PHE A 124 11.72 15.43 -4.33
N ALA A 125 10.82 15.16 -5.28
CA ALA A 125 10.38 13.79 -5.62
C ALA A 125 11.49 12.84 -6.12
N ASP A 126 12.61 13.36 -6.63
CA ASP A 126 13.72 12.59 -7.24
C ASP A 126 14.96 12.41 -6.32
N MET A 127 14.92 12.91 -5.09
CA MET A 127 16.08 12.89 -4.20
C MET A 127 16.17 11.61 -3.37
N ASN A 128 17.34 10.97 -3.37
CA ASN A 128 17.64 9.92 -2.40
C ASN A 128 18.02 10.58 -1.05
N ALA A 129 17.12 10.50 -0.06
CA ALA A 129 17.27 11.19 1.22
C ALA A 129 18.52 10.76 1.99
N THR A 130 18.91 9.48 1.93
CA THR A 130 20.10 8.99 2.64
C THR A 130 21.39 9.33 1.91
N ASP A 131 21.38 9.41 0.58
CA ASP A 131 22.48 9.97 -0.23
C ASP A 131 22.71 11.45 0.11
N TYR A 132 21.63 12.25 0.11
CA TYR A 132 21.65 13.66 0.53
C TYR A 132 22.18 13.82 1.95
N LEU A 133 21.70 13.00 2.90
CA LEU A 133 22.13 13.06 4.30
C LEU A 133 23.61 12.75 4.46
N GLY A 134 24.15 11.81 3.68
CA GLY A 134 25.58 11.51 3.69
C GLY A 134 26.42 12.68 3.21
N GLU A 135 26.01 13.33 2.12
CA GLU A 135 26.64 14.57 1.64
C GLU A 135 26.52 15.71 2.66
N TRP A 136 25.37 15.83 3.34
CA TRP A 136 25.13 16.84 4.36
C TRP A 136 26.02 16.61 5.58
N CYS A 137 26.12 15.37 6.06
CA CYS A 137 26.99 14.97 7.16
C CYS A 137 28.47 15.18 6.82
N LEU A 138 28.88 14.91 5.58
CA LEU A 138 30.24 15.20 5.11
C LEU A 138 30.53 16.71 5.14
N ALA A 139 29.61 17.52 4.61
CA ALA A 139 29.73 18.98 4.61
C ALA A 139 29.79 19.55 6.05
N ALA A 140 28.90 19.08 6.94
CA ALA A 140 28.88 19.47 8.35
C ALA A 140 30.19 19.10 9.06
N ALA A 141 30.68 17.87 8.85
CA ALA A 141 31.91 17.38 9.46
C ALA A 141 33.12 18.22 9.01
N GLN A 142 33.24 18.50 7.71
CA GLN A 142 34.33 19.32 7.20
C GLN A 142 34.27 20.75 7.77
N PHE A 143 33.09 21.37 7.75
CA PHE A 143 32.88 22.71 8.28
C PHE A 143 33.26 22.84 9.77
N LEU A 144 32.83 21.88 10.59
CA LEU A 144 33.10 21.86 12.04
C LEU A 144 34.57 21.51 12.34
N ASN A 145 35.13 20.53 11.63
CA ASN A 145 36.51 20.06 11.83
C ASN A 145 37.53 21.13 11.48
N GLU A 146 37.29 21.94 10.44
CA GLU A 146 38.12 23.11 10.10
C GLU A 146 38.17 24.14 11.24
N ARG A 147 37.11 24.21 12.04
CA ARG A 147 36.98 25.12 13.21
C ARG A 147 37.38 24.44 14.52
N GLY A 148 37.85 23.20 14.46
CA GLY A 148 38.33 22.40 15.58
C GLY A 148 37.24 21.77 16.44
N TYR A 149 36.00 21.73 15.99
CA TYR A 149 34.91 21.01 16.64
C TYR A 149 34.79 19.59 16.09
N LYS A 150 34.20 18.67 16.85
CA LYS A 150 33.94 17.29 16.43
C LYS A 150 32.47 17.12 16.05
N PHE A 151 32.19 16.24 15.08
CA PHE A 151 30.83 16.03 14.55
C PHE A 151 30.41 14.56 14.59
N MET A 152 29.15 14.32 14.97
CA MET A 152 28.49 13.02 14.80
C MET A 152 27.08 13.17 14.19
N GLY A 153 26.73 12.28 13.26
CA GLY A 153 25.42 12.26 12.58
C GLY A 153 25.21 10.97 11.77
N PRO A 154 24.04 10.76 11.14
CA PRO A 154 22.86 11.63 11.15
C PRO A 154 21.82 11.32 12.26
N SER A 155 22.02 10.31 13.12
CA SER A 155 21.08 9.94 14.20
C SER A 155 19.62 9.75 13.74
N PHE A 156 19.41 8.77 12.85
CA PHE A 156 18.09 8.42 12.30
C PHE A 156 17.01 8.16 13.36
N ASN A 157 15.74 8.30 12.99
CA ASN A 157 14.60 7.94 13.85
C ASN A 157 14.63 6.46 14.23
N SER A 158 14.04 6.12 15.39
CA SER A 158 13.83 4.74 15.81
C SER A 158 13.15 3.92 14.74
N GLY A 159 13.76 2.76 14.44
CA GLY A 159 13.33 1.93 13.33
C GLY A 159 14.21 2.07 12.08
N ARG A 160 14.91 3.21 11.91
CA ARG A 160 15.54 3.64 10.66
C ARG A 160 17.08 3.73 10.73
N PRO A 161 17.80 3.67 9.60
CA PRO A 161 17.29 3.33 8.27
C PRO A 161 16.89 1.85 8.21
N GLY A 162 15.84 1.52 7.47
CA GLY A 162 15.34 0.13 7.30
C GLY A 162 13.83 -0.04 7.52
N ARG A 163 13.18 -0.95 6.78
CA ARG A 163 11.72 -1.16 6.81
C ARG A 163 11.30 -2.33 7.69
N GLU A 164 10.04 -2.31 8.13
CA GLU A 164 9.41 -3.40 8.87
C GLU A 164 9.40 -4.68 8.01
N GLY A 165 9.95 -5.79 8.53
CA GLY A 165 10.08 -7.07 7.82
C GLY A 165 11.52 -7.45 7.38
N HIS A 166 12.35 -6.49 6.94
CA HIS A 166 13.77 -6.72 6.58
C HIS A 166 14.73 -5.59 7.05
N PRO A 167 14.68 -5.20 8.34
CA PRO A 167 15.28 -3.97 8.84
C PRO A 167 16.80 -3.84 8.63
N LEU A 168 17.56 -4.94 8.71
CA LEU A 168 19.03 -4.88 8.56
C LEU A 168 19.49 -4.84 7.10
N ARG A 169 18.84 -5.57 6.20
CA ARG A 169 19.19 -5.59 4.77
C ARG A 169 18.93 -4.23 4.12
N ASP A 170 17.79 -3.63 4.46
CA ASP A 170 17.44 -2.30 3.99
C ASP A 170 18.39 -1.26 4.59
N ALA A 171 18.74 -1.38 5.89
CA ALA A 171 19.74 -0.52 6.51
C ALA A 171 21.10 -0.57 5.79
N VAL A 172 21.58 -1.75 5.39
CA VAL A 172 22.81 -1.89 4.59
C VAL A 172 22.70 -1.13 3.27
N THR A 173 21.55 -1.23 2.60
CA THR A 173 21.30 -0.53 1.32
C THR A 173 21.33 0.99 1.50
N GLN A 174 20.75 1.49 2.59
CA GLN A 174 20.74 2.92 2.90
C GLN A 174 22.13 3.45 3.29
N TYR A 175 22.90 2.69 4.08
CA TYR A 175 24.29 3.05 4.39
C TYR A 175 25.24 2.90 3.18
N SER A 176 24.85 2.13 2.16
CA SER A 176 25.62 1.93 0.93
C SER A 176 25.37 3.01 -0.13
N GLN A 177 24.53 4.02 0.15
CA GLN A 177 24.36 5.15 -0.77
C GLN A 177 25.67 5.94 -0.92
N PRO A 178 25.98 6.48 -2.12
CA PRO A 178 27.26 7.15 -2.39
C PRO A 178 27.67 8.21 -1.37
N GLY A 179 26.77 9.10 -0.98
CA GLY A 179 26.98 10.15 0.01
C GLY A 179 27.28 9.59 1.39
N MET A 180 26.58 8.52 1.80
CA MET A 180 26.85 7.86 3.08
C MET A 180 28.22 7.17 3.09
N LEU A 181 28.60 6.52 2.00
CA LEU A 181 29.93 5.91 1.86
C LEU A 181 31.04 6.97 1.88
N LYS A 182 30.82 8.15 1.29
CA LYS A 182 31.77 9.27 1.40
C LYS A 182 31.91 9.75 2.84
N TYR A 183 30.80 9.89 3.57
CA TYR A 183 30.85 10.26 4.98
C TYR A 183 31.52 9.20 5.86
N LEU A 184 31.19 7.91 5.69
CA LEU A 184 31.82 6.81 6.43
C LEU A 184 33.33 6.74 6.16
N ARG A 185 33.75 6.97 4.91
CA ARG A 185 35.16 7.07 4.55
C ARG A 185 35.84 8.26 5.26
N TYR A 186 35.18 9.42 5.27
CA TYR A 186 35.68 10.58 5.99
C TYR A 186 35.82 10.32 7.50
N CYS A 187 34.87 9.62 8.12
CA CYS A 187 34.96 9.18 9.52
C CYS A 187 36.11 8.19 9.74
N ALA A 188 36.37 7.28 8.80
CA ALA A 188 37.48 6.33 8.89
C ALA A 188 38.85 7.00 8.75
N GLU A 189 38.93 8.05 7.93
CA GLU A 189 40.13 8.89 7.73
C GLU A 189 40.33 9.90 8.88
N ASN A 190 39.25 10.32 9.54
CA ASN A 190 39.26 11.32 10.60
C ASN A 190 38.57 10.84 11.90
N PRO A 191 38.95 9.67 12.46
CA PRO A 191 38.19 9.01 13.53
C PRO A 191 38.13 9.81 14.83
N GLU A 192 39.06 10.73 15.05
CA GLU A 192 39.09 11.60 16.24
C GLU A 192 38.22 12.86 16.12
N LYS A 193 37.60 13.09 14.94
CA LYS A 193 36.88 14.33 14.62
C LYS A 193 35.50 14.10 13.98
N ALA A 194 35.31 12.98 13.29
CA ALA A 194 34.04 12.61 12.66
C ALA A 194 33.65 11.17 13.01
N ALA A 195 32.36 10.95 13.31
CA ALA A 195 31.83 9.66 13.74
C ALA A 195 30.38 9.47 13.31
N LEU A 196 29.96 8.22 13.13
CA LEU A 196 28.57 7.89 12.90
C LEU A 196 27.79 7.93 14.21
N SER A 197 26.55 8.42 14.18
CA SER A 197 25.60 8.26 15.30
C SER A 197 24.31 7.56 14.87
N VAL A 198 23.75 6.74 15.76
CA VAL A 198 22.55 5.93 15.52
C VAL A 198 21.62 5.92 16.73
N HIS A 199 20.31 5.82 16.49
CA HIS A 199 19.31 5.55 17.53
C HIS A 199 18.83 4.09 17.44
N GLU A 200 18.74 3.47 18.60
CA GLU A 200 18.37 2.06 18.78
C GLU A 200 17.30 1.91 19.88
N TYR A 201 16.16 2.57 19.69
CA TYR A 201 14.99 2.43 20.59
C TYR A 201 13.79 1.81 19.86
N SER A 202 12.73 1.45 20.60
CA SER A 202 11.53 0.77 20.06
C SER A 202 10.24 1.41 20.58
N TRP A 203 9.22 1.44 19.72
CA TRP A 203 7.86 1.86 20.08
C TRP A 203 7.07 0.80 20.87
N SER A 204 7.62 -0.41 21.01
CA SER A 204 6.98 -1.49 21.74
C SER A 204 7.18 -1.37 23.26
N THR A 205 6.12 -1.65 24.01
CA THR A 205 6.14 -1.68 25.47
C THR A 205 6.88 -2.90 25.99
N TRP A 206 7.61 -2.73 27.10
CA TRP A 206 8.36 -3.81 27.71
C TRP A 206 7.43 -4.79 28.41
N LYS A 207 7.62 -6.09 28.18
CA LYS A 207 6.93 -7.18 28.90
C LYS A 207 7.93 -7.97 29.73
N GLU A 208 7.57 -8.23 30.98
CA GLU A 208 8.40 -9.01 31.89
C GLU A 208 8.68 -10.41 31.33
N GLY A 209 9.96 -10.82 31.35
CA GLY A 209 10.42 -12.10 30.83
C GLY A 209 10.93 -12.08 29.38
N GLN A 210 10.84 -10.94 28.67
CA GLN A 210 11.47 -10.80 27.35
C GLN A 210 13.00 -10.80 27.44
N THR A 211 13.64 -11.33 26.39
CA THR A 211 15.07 -11.54 26.28
C THR A 211 15.67 -10.74 25.13
N ALA A 212 16.97 -10.57 25.16
CA ALA A 212 17.79 -9.92 24.13
C ALA A 212 17.42 -10.25 22.66
N PRO A 213 17.23 -11.52 22.27
CA PRO A 213 16.80 -11.89 20.92
C PRO A 213 15.43 -11.35 20.51
N ASP A 214 14.49 -11.19 21.46
CA ASP A 214 13.12 -10.71 21.16
C ASP A 214 13.10 -9.26 20.66
N TRP A 215 14.22 -8.56 20.85
CA TRP A 215 14.40 -7.16 20.49
C TRP A 215 15.42 -6.96 19.36
N TYR A 216 16.01 -8.04 18.83
CA TYR A 216 16.86 -8.00 17.65
C TYR A 216 16.03 -8.23 16.37
N PRO A 217 16.24 -7.44 15.29
CA PRO A 217 17.09 -6.26 15.17
C PRO A 217 16.35 -4.92 15.40
N GLY A 218 15.19 -4.96 16.06
CA GLY A 218 14.29 -3.81 16.21
C GLY A 218 14.80 -2.72 17.16
N LEU A 219 15.35 -3.12 18.30
CA LEU A 219 15.89 -2.30 19.39
C LEU A 219 17.43 -2.25 19.39
N TRP A 220 18.11 -3.10 18.61
CA TRP A 220 19.58 -3.09 18.45
C TRP A 220 20.07 -3.86 17.23
N GLY A 221 21.26 -3.51 16.73
CA GLY A 221 21.93 -4.20 15.62
C GLY A 221 22.03 -3.37 14.35
N ARG A 222 21.47 -2.16 14.29
CA ARG A 222 21.54 -1.31 13.07
C ARG A 222 22.93 -0.75 12.83
N PHE A 223 23.73 -0.54 13.90
CA PHE A 223 25.13 -0.17 13.71
C PHE A 223 25.92 -1.26 12.95
N GLU A 224 25.51 -2.54 13.03
CA GLU A 224 26.15 -3.63 12.28
C GLU A 224 25.92 -3.47 10.77
N ALA A 225 24.81 -2.87 10.35
CA ALA A 225 24.52 -2.59 8.95
C ALA A 225 25.44 -1.51 8.36
N ALA A 226 25.80 -0.48 9.14
CA ALA A 226 26.77 0.53 8.72
C ALA A 226 28.18 -0.07 8.57
N ILE A 227 28.55 -0.99 9.47
CA ILE A 227 29.82 -1.73 9.39
C ILE A 227 29.81 -2.65 8.15
N ALA A 228 28.69 -3.30 7.84
CA ALA A 228 28.55 -4.10 6.63
C ALA A 228 28.66 -3.28 5.34
N ALA A 229 28.06 -2.09 5.29
CA ALA A 229 28.22 -1.17 4.16
C ALA A 229 29.68 -0.72 4.00
N ALA A 230 30.38 -0.42 5.11
CA ALA A 230 31.80 -0.09 5.10
C ALA A 230 32.66 -1.26 4.59
N ASP A 231 32.40 -2.48 5.05
CA ASP A 231 33.10 -3.70 4.60
C ASP A 231 32.93 -3.91 3.09
N LEU A 232 31.70 -3.79 2.57
CA LEU A 232 31.38 -3.95 1.15
C LEU A 232 32.08 -2.89 0.29
N ALA A 233 32.27 -1.67 0.82
CA ALA A 233 32.94 -0.57 0.13
C ALA A 233 34.47 -0.53 0.36
N GLY A 234 35.04 -1.51 1.07
CA GLY A 234 36.47 -1.55 1.41
C GLY A 234 36.93 -0.42 2.34
N ILE A 235 36.01 0.16 3.13
CA ILE A 235 36.33 1.22 4.09
C ILE A 235 36.86 0.59 5.38
N PRO A 236 38.04 0.97 5.89
CA PRO A 236 38.57 0.45 7.13
C PRO A 236 37.62 0.69 8.31
N ARG A 237 37.44 -0.30 9.19
CA ARG A 237 36.61 -0.19 10.39
C ARG A 237 37.27 0.65 11.51
N THR A 238 37.97 1.74 11.16
CA THR A 238 38.65 2.67 12.07
C THR A 238 37.73 3.77 12.61
N PHE A 239 36.60 4.02 11.93
CA PHE A 239 35.61 5.02 12.33
C PHE A 239 34.94 4.68 13.67
N HIS A 240 34.38 5.70 14.32
CA HIS A 240 33.66 5.57 15.58
C HIS A 240 32.15 5.59 15.36
N ILE A 241 31.43 4.85 16.20
CA ILE A 241 29.96 4.81 16.24
C ILE A 241 29.50 5.19 17.66
N PHE A 242 28.55 6.10 17.74
CA PHE A 242 27.86 6.49 18.97
C PHE A 242 26.40 6.05 18.88
N VAL A 243 25.98 5.12 19.74
CA VAL A 243 24.55 4.87 19.89
C VAL A 243 24.04 5.91 20.88
N THR A 244 23.48 6.98 20.33
CA THR A 244 23.17 8.19 21.09
C THR A 244 21.88 8.06 21.89
N GLU A 245 20.99 7.14 21.51
CA GLU A 245 19.76 6.81 22.23
C GLU A 245 19.42 5.33 22.05
N PHE A 246 19.23 4.59 23.14
CA PHE A 246 18.59 3.27 23.13
C PHE A 246 17.56 3.17 24.27
N GLY A 247 16.43 2.52 24.03
CA GLY A 247 15.37 2.47 25.03
C GLY A 247 14.06 1.88 24.55
N PHE A 248 13.11 1.76 25.47
CA PHE A 248 11.79 1.18 25.22
C PHE A 248 10.75 2.30 25.00
N ALA A 249 9.50 1.94 24.73
CA ALA A 249 8.44 2.92 24.47
C ALA A 249 8.34 4.04 25.53
N HIS A 250 7.86 5.22 25.11
CA HIS A 250 7.90 6.51 25.83
C HIS A 250 7.52 6.50 27.34
N GLN A 251 6.82 5.48 27.82
CA GLN A 251 6.30 5.42 29.19
C GLN A 251 6.88 4.30 30.05
N GLU A 252 7.79 3.47 29.53
CA GLU A 252 8.21 2.24 30.21
C GLU A 252 9.69 1.97 30.00
N ALA A 253 10.36 1.51 31.06
CA ALA A 253 11.69 0.91 31.00
C ALA A 253 11.78 -0.11 32.15
N PRO A 254 12.48 -1.24 31.97
CA PRO A 254 12.66 -2.21 33.03
C PRO A 254 13.48 -1.59 34.17
N SER A 255 12.99 -1.75 35.40
CA SER A 255 13.73 -1.38 36.60
C SER A 255 14.87 -2.38 36.87
N GLY A 256 15.91 -1.92 37.57
CA GLY A 256 17.19 -2.59 37.81
C GLY A 256 17.25 -4.08 37.54
N GLY A 257 16.80 -4.90 38.49
CA GLY A 257 16.93 -6.37 38.44
C GLY A 257 16.37 -7.00 37.15
N SER A 258 15.25 -6.50 36.65
CA SER A 258 14.58 -7.01 35.45
C SER A 258 15.28 -6.61 34.15
N ALA A 259 16.07 -5.52 34.16
CA ALA A 259 16.85 -5.07 33.00
C ALA A 259 18.17 -5.84 32.83
N ARG A 260 18.69 -6.46 33.89
CA ARG A 260 20.04 -7.06 33.91
C ARG A 260 20.31 -8.07 32.79
N PRO A 261 19.44 -9.05 32.50
CA PRO A 261 19.71 -10.03 31.45
C PRO A 261 19.79 -9.38 30.06
N PHE A 262 18.99 -8.34 29.84
CA PHE A 262 19.01 -7.56 28.62
C PHE A 262 20.30 -6.72 28.50
N LEU A 263 20.67 -6.00 29.56
CA LEU A 263 21.88 -5.16 29.58
C LEU A 263 23.16 -5.99 29.42
N ASP A 264 23.23 -7.18 30.04
CA ASP A 264 24.37 -8.07 29.87
C ASP A 264 24.50 -8.54 28.42
N ALA A 265 23.39 -8.94 27.79
CA ALA A 265 23.39 -9.33 26.40
C ALA A 265 23.74 -8.16 25.45
N ARG A 266 23.28 -6.92 25.76
CA ARG A 266 23.67 -5.70 25.04
C ARG A 266 25.17 -5.54 25.06
N ASN A 267 25.75 -5.52 26.25
CA ASN A 267 27.17 -5.31 26.43
C ASN A 267 28.01 -6.44 25.82
N HIS A 268 27.57 -7.69 25.92
CA HIS A 268 28.23 -8.81 25.26
C HIS A 268 28.28 -8.64 23.73
N MET A 269 27.23 -8.10 23.12
CA MET A 269 27.24 -7.77 21.70
C MET A 269 28.17 -6.59 21.43
N LEU A 270 28.01 -5.48 22.15
CA LEU A 270 28.79 -4.25 21.95
C LEU A 270 30.29 -4.45 22.22
N ALA A 271 30.66 -5.38 23.11
CA ALA A 271 32.05 -5.76 23.39
C ALA A 271 32.79 -6.25 22.14
N ARG A 272 32.08 -6.91 21.20
CA ARG A 272 32.62 -7.41 19.93
C ARG A 272 32.87 -6.32 18.89
N TRP A 273 32.35 -5.12 19.12
CA TRP A 273 32.35 -4.01 18.17
C TRP A 273 33.13 -2.81 18.71
N PRO A 274 34.48 -2.77 18.58
CA PRO A 274 35.32 -1.69 19.10
C PRO A 274 35.03 -0.31 18.48
N GLN A 275 34.31 -0.27 17.35
CA GLN A 275 33.80 0.93 16.70
C GLN A 275 32.78 1.64 17.59
N VAL A 276 31.93 0.89 18.31
CA VAL A 276 30.93 1.49 19.22
C VAL A 276 31.61 1.99 20.48
N LYS A 277 31.55 3.30 20.73
CA LYS A 277 32.23 3.96 21.85
C LYS A 277 31.36 4.08 23.10
N TYR A 278 30.07 4.33 22.90
CA TYR A 278 29.08 4.21 23.94
C TYR A 278 27.70 3.96 23.38
N ASP A 279 26.80 3.62 24.30
CA ASP A 279 25.42 3.29 24.03
C ASP A 279 24.52 3.88 25.11
N ALA A 280 23.86 5.00 24.81
CA ALA A 280 23.22 5.84 25.81
C ALA A 280 21.76 5.48 26.06
N GLY A 281 21.46 5.06 27.30
CA GLY A 281 20.11 4.76 27.74
C GLY A 281 19.22 6.00 27.68
N TRP A 282 18.12 5.90 26.92
CA TRP A 282 17.21 6.99 26.64
C TRP A 282 16.39 7.35 27.88
N THR A 283 16.49 8.61 28.32
CA THR A 283 15.64 9.20 29.35
C THR A 283 15.21 10.59 28.85
N LEU A 284 13.92 10.76 28.56
CA LEU A 284 13.37 12.10 28.40
C LEU A 284 12.93 12.66 29.76
N GLN A 285 13.05 13.99 29.84
CA GLN A 285 12.58 14.97 30.82
C GLN A 285 11.58 14.47 31.90
N SER A 286 11.67 15.00 33.13
CA SER A 286 10.75 14.69 34.25
C SER A 286 9.30 14.63 33.81
N GLY A 287 8.61 13.53 34.10
CA GLY A 287 7.15 13.48 34.00
C GLY A 287 6.56 12.20 33.41
N TRP A 288 7.37 11.34 32.77
CA TRP A 288 6.89 10.13 32.11
C TRP A 288 7.09 8.89 32.99
N LYS A 289 6.09 8.58 33.83
CA LYS A 289 5.98 7.32 34.62
C LYS A 289 7.27 6.83 35.31
N GLN A 290 8.17 7.73 35.74
CA GLN A 290 9.43 7.39 36.43
C GLN A 290 10.48 6.64 35.55
N VAL A 291 10.43 6.74 34.22
CA VAL A 291 11.40 6.08 33.30
C VAL A 291 12.84 6.46 33.62
N ASP A 292 13.08 7.73 33.92
CA ASP A 292 14.37 8.27 34.37
C ASP A 292 14.88 7.58 35.65
N ASN A 293 13.99 7.26 36.60
CA ASN A 293 14.36 6.47 37.79
C ASN A 293 14.71 5.01 37.46
N HIS A 294 14.04 4.40 36.48
CA HIS A 294 14.32 3.03 36.06
C HIS A 294 15.67 2.92 35.35
N VAL A 295 15.94 3.81 34.39
CA VAL A 295 17.23 3.87 33.70
C VAL A 295 18.35 4.27 34.67
N ASN A 296 18.08 5.17 35.62
CA ASN A 296 19.06 5.54 36.64
C ASN A 296 19.53 4.34 37.48
N SER A 297 18.65 3.34 37.69
CA SER A 297 19.01 2.11 38.41
C SER A 297 19.99 1.21 37.64
N TRP A 298 20.17 1.39 36.32
CA TRP A 298 21.14 0.63 35.52
C TRP A 298 22.59 1.02 35.82
N MET A 299 22.85 2.30 36.16
CA MET A 299 24.19 2.82 36.48
C MET A 299 24.92 1.98 37.54
N GLN A 300 24.21 1.57 38.59
CA GLN A 300 24.78 0.80 39.69
C GLN A 300 25.21 -0.61 39.27
N TYR A 301 24.55 -1.18 38.25
CA TYR A 301 24.84 -2.51 37.75
C TYR A 301 26.03 -2.53 36.79
N GLU A 302 26.14 -1.51 35.94
CA GLU A 302 27.10 -1.47 34.83
C GLU A 302 28.53 -1.10 35.24
N ALA A 303 28.70 -0.42 36.38
CA ALA A 303 29.90 0.37 36.64
C ALA A 303 31.22 -0.41 36.81
N THR A 304 31.20 -1.74 36.85
CA THR A 304 32.42 -2.56 37.08
C THR A 304 32.47 -3.84 36.25
N LYS A 305 31.52 -4.05 35.34
CA LYS A 305 31.43 -5.29 34.59
C LYS A 305 32.42 -5.35 33.43
N GLU A 306 32.94 -6.55 33.24
CA GLU A 306 33.80 -6.92 32.12
C GLU A 306 33.08 -7.96 31.26
N PHE A 307 33.17 -7.77 29.95
CA PHE A 307 32.54 -8.60 28.95
C PHE A 307 33.63 -9.16 28.02
N ASP A 308 33.42 -10.38 27.54
CA ASP A 308 34.33 -10.96 26.54
C ASP A 308 34.23 -10.17 25.24
N GLU A 309 35.37 -9.71 24.73
CA GLU A 309 35.46 -9.02 23.44
C GLU A 309 35.19 -10.00 22.30
N GLY A 310 35.45 -11.29 22.48
CA GLY A 310 35.33 -12.29 21.42
C GLY A 310 36.13 -11.93 20.16
N GLU A 311 35.89 -12.68 19.09
CA GLU A 311 36.35 -12.28 17.76
C GLU A 311 35.31 -11.40 17.09
N GLN A 312 35.76 -10.29 16.51
CA GLN A 312 34.92 -9.49 15.64
C GLN A 312 34.66 -10.28 14.34
N PRO A 313 33.40 -10.42 13.88
CA PRO A 313 33.11 -11.13 12.64
C PRO A 313 33.92 -10.58 11.45
N ALA A 314 34.64 -11.48 10.76
CA ALA A 314 35.54 -11.15 9.65
C ALA A 314 34.80 -10.49 8.48
N ARG A 315 33.53 -10.85 8.26
CA ARG A 315 32.64 -10.29 7.25
C ARG A 315 31.22 -10.20 7.81
N THR A 316 30.80 -9.00 8.16
CA THR A 316 29.48 -8.77 8.75
C THR A 316 28.34 -9.11 7.79
N HIS A 317 28.51 -8.88 6.48
CA HIS A 317 27.53 -9.22 5.45
C HIS A 317 27.22 -10.73 5.35
N GLU A 318 28.18 -11.61 5.64
CA GLU A 318 27.97 -13.07 5.60
C GLU A 318 27.07 -13.54 6.76
N VAL A 319 27.18 -12.88 7.91
CA VAL A 319 26.34 -13.12 9.11
C VAL A 319 24.88 -12.70 8.85
N PHE A 320 24.65 -11.78 7.92
CA PHE A 320 23.31 -11.36 7.46
C PHE A 320 22.74 -12.22 6.32
N GLY A 321 23.34 -13.40 6.05
CA GLY A 321 22.83 -14.39 5.10
C GLY A 321 23.07 -14.01 3.64
N GLY A 322 24.32 -13.71 3.24
CA GLY A 322 24.67 -13.29 1.88
C GLY A 322 23.98 -14.11 0.77
N THR A 323 23.53 -13.51 -0.34
CA THR A 323 24.08 -12.37 -1.08
C THR A 323 23.18 -11.14 -1.24
N LEU A 324 23.82 -9.97 -1.30
CA LEU A 324 23.55 -8.95 -2.32
C LEU A 324 24.87 -8.37 -2.86
N PRO A 325 24.94 -7.90 -4.13
CA PRO A 325 24.05 -8.15 -5.27
C PRO A 325 24.85 -8.42 -6.57
N GLY A 326 24.22 -8.36 -7.76
CA GLY A 326 24.90 -8.39 -9.06
C GLY A 326 25.98 -7.31 -9.26
N ALA A 327 27.15 -7.53 -8.67
CA ALA A 327 28.39 -6.85 -8.92
C ALA A 327 29.46 -7.94 -9.07
N GLU A 328 30.22 -7.88 -10.16
CA GLU A 328 31.42 -8.70 -10.29
C GLU A 328 32.39 -8.44 -9.12
N PRO A 329 33.23 -9.43 -8.76
CA PRO A 329 34.12 -9.33 -7.61
C PRO A 329 35.16 -8.21 -7.79
N ILE A 330 35.27 -7.32 -6.80
CA ILE A 330 36.41 -6.41 -6.65
C ILE A 330 37.61 -7.26 -6.20
N GLU A 331 38.66 -7.34 -7.02
CA GLU A 331 39.88 -8.09 -6.68
C GLU A 331 40.62 -7.48 -5.47
N PRO A 332 41.24 -8.30 -4.60
CA PRO A 332 41.97 -7.81 -3.43
C PRO A 332 43.37 -7.29 -3.79
N ILE A 333 43.69 -6.08 -3.35
CA ILE A 333 45.05 -5.50 -3.45
C ILE A 333 45.95 -6.20 -2.42
N GLN A 334 47.03 -6.86 -2.88
CA GLN A 334 48.11 -7.37 -2.03
C GLN A 334 49.38 -6.50 -2.11
N PRO A 335 50.21 -6.46 -1.04
CA PRO A 335 51.30 -5.50 -0.91
C PRO A 335 52.58 -5.95 -1.63
N GLU A 336 53.21 -5.06 -2.38
CA GLU A 336 54.49 -5.32 -3.04
C GLU A 336 55.67 -5.39 -2.06
N PRO A 337 56.78 -6.02 -2.48
CA PRO A 337 57.96 -5.18 -2.64
C PRO A 337 58.93 -5.52 -3.80
N THR A 338 59.61 -4.44 -4.21
CA THR A 338 61.00 -4.26 -4.67
C THR A 338 61.37 -4.27 -6.16
N ASP A 339 61.80 -3.06 -6.55
CA ASP A 339 62.92 -2.69 -7.41
C ASP A 339 62.84 -2.94 -8.91
N PHE A 340 62.59 -1.87 -9.67
CA PHE A 340 63.48 -1.41 -10.74
C PHE A 340 63.41 0.13 -10.86
N GLU A 341 64.56 0.79 -10.72
CA GLU A 341 64.75 2.21 -11.04
C GLU A 341 64.67 2.42 -12.56
N GLU A 342 63.85 3.36 -13.02
CA GLU A 342 64.07 4.15 -14.25
C GLU A 342 63.16 5.41 -14.23
N GLU A 343 63.79 6.60 -14.32
CA GLU A 343 63.28 7.98 -14.58
C GLU A 343 61.81 8.33 -14.22
N PRO A 344 61.53 9.43 -13.49
CA PRO A 344 60.23 9.68 -12.85
C PRO A 344 59.10 9.71 -13.90
N ALA A 345 58.30 8.65 -13.91
CA ALA A 345 57.22 8.46 -14.86
C ALA A 345 56.11 9.49 -14.60
N GLY A 346 56.13 10.59 -15.34
CA GLY A 346 54.98 11.47 -15.43
C GLY A 346 53.74 10.67 -15.84
N SER A 347 52.59 10.99 -15.25
CA SER A 347 51.30 10.39 -15.56
C SER A 347 50.96 10.52 -17.05
N LEU A 348 50.49 9.43 -17.65
CA LEU A 348 49.91 9.41 -19.00
C LEU A 348 48.39 9.50 -18.86
N ALA A 349 47.81 10.64 -19.22
CA ALA A 349 46.38 10.87 -19.16
C ALA A 349 45.96 11.82 -20.26
N TYR A 350 44.71 11.69 -20.72
CA TYR A 350 44.14 12.64 -21.65
C TYR A 350 42.68 12.93 -21.33
N GLN A 351 42.24 14.11 -21.74
CA GLN A 351 40.84 14.50 -21.79
C GLN A 351 40.39 14.59 -23.25
N MET A 352 39.18 14.09 -23.53
CA MET A 352 38.56 14.29 -24.84
C MET A 352 37.91 15.67 -24.87
N LEU A 353 38.28 16.49 -25.84
CA LEU A 353 37.74 17.84 -26.00
C LEU A 353 36.61 17.89 -27.03
N ALA A 354 36.74 17.12 -28.11
CA ALA A 354 35.73 17.07 -29.15
C ALA A 354 35.80 15.78 -29.96
N PHE A 355 34.68 15.40 -30.55
CA PHE A 355 34.58 14.37 -31.57
C PHE A 355 33.77 14.93 -32.75
N LYS A 356 34.21 14.64 -33.98
CA LYS A 356 33.56 15.04 -35.22
C LYS A 356 33.56 13.87 -36.21
N ASN A 357 32.50 13.78 -37.00
CA ASN A 357 32.36 12.79 -38.06
C ASN A 357 32.15 13.48 -39.42
N SER A 358 32.45 12.77 -40.50
CA SER A 358 32.21 13.23 -41.88
C SER A 358 30.82 12.88 -42.43
N VAL A 359 29.98 12.16 -41.68
CA VAL A 359 28.59 11.86 -42.07
C VAL A 359 27.62 12.26 -40.95
N ASP A 360 26.44 12.70 -41.36
CA ASP A 360 25.47 13.36 -40.48
C ASP A 360 24.70 12.39 -39.56
N SER A 361 24.68 11.08 -39.87
CA SER A 361 24.04 10.04 -39.06
C SER A 361 24.87 8.75 -39.06
N PHE A 362 25.05 8.17 -37.86
CA PHE A 362 25.77 6.90 -37.65
C PHE A 362 24.86 5.68 -37.71
N ASP A 363 23.56 5.85 -37.47
CA ASP A 363 22.64 4.73 -37.21
C ASP A 363 22.00 4.15 -38.49
N ASN A 364 22.21 4.81 -39.63
CA ASN A 364 21.62 4.44 -40.91
C ASN A 364 22.62 4.60 -42.08
N MET A 365 23.81 4.00 -41.93
CA MET A 365 24.81 4.00 -42.99
C MET A 365 24.42 3.01 -44.10
N LEU A 366 24.62 3.44 -45.34
CA LEU A 366 24.54 2.52 -46.48
C LEU A 366 25.71 1.51 -46.40
N PRO A 367 25.46 0.22 -46.72
CA PRO A 367 26.52 -0.78 -46.83
C PRO A 367 27.70 -0.28 -47.68
N GLY A 368 28.92 -0.40 -47.16
CA GLY A 368 30.15 0.04 -47.85
C GLY A 368 30.39 1.56 -47.88
N ARG A 369 29.61 2.38 -47.17
CA ARG A 369 29.81 3.83 -47.11
C ARG A 369 31.13 4.19 -46.41
N GLN A 370 31.96 4.99 -47.07
CA GLN A 370 33.15 5.58 -46.46
C GLN A 370 32.79 6.77 -45.56
N PHE A 371 33.41 6.87 -44.39
CA PHE A 371 33.26 7.97 -43.43
C PHE A 371 34.55 8.15 -42.60
N SER A 372 34.64 9.17 -41.76
CA SER A 372 35.83 9.39 -40.92
C SER A 372 35.49 9.84 -39.50
N GLY A 373 36.03 9.15 -38.50
CA GLY A 373 35.99 9.59 -37.09
C GLY A 373 37.17 10.51 -36.77
N THR A 374 36.90 11.69 -36.22
CA THR A 374 37.91 12.67 -35.83
C THR A 374 37.81 12.99 -34.34
N TRP A 375 38.83 12.65 -33.56
CA TRP A 375 38.92 12.91 -32.11
C TRP A 375 39.94 13.99 -31.81
N THR A 376 39.52 15.00 -31.06
CA THR A 376 40.40 16.04 -30.52
C THR A 376 40.63 15.76 -29.04
N ILE A 377 41.87 15.48 -28.67
CA ILE A 377 42.25 15.10 -27.31
C ILE A 377 43.34 16.04 -26.77
N GLN A 378 43.31 16.30 -25.47
CA GLN A 378 44.33 17.09 -24.76
C GLN A 378 45.13 16.18 -23.84
N ASN A 379 46.45 16.30 -23.87
CA ASN A 379 47.32 15.64 -22.90
C ASN A 379 47.14 16.30 -21.52
N THR A 380 46.47 15.64 -20.60
CA THR A 380 46.27 16.12 -19.22
C THR A 380 47.23 15.44 -18.24
N GLY A 381 48.06 14.52 -18.75
CA GLY A 381 49.13 13.90 -18.02
C GLY A 381 50.31 14.85 -17.82
N THR A 382 51.29 14.40 -17.05
CA THR A 382 52.54 15.13 -16.79
C THR A 382 53.67 14.68 -17.73
N ARG A 383 53.44 13.69 -18.60
CA ARG A 383 54.41 13.14 -19.56
C ARG A 383 54.10 13.57 -21.00
N THR A 384 55.12 14.04 -21.73
CA THR A 384 55.05 14.31 -23.18
C THR A 384 54.89 13.02 -23.97
N TRP A 385 53.94 12.99 -24.91
CA TRP A 385 53.79 11.87 -25.85
C TRP A 385 54.73 12.09 -27.02
N SER A 386 55.55 11.10 -27.40
CA SER A 386 56.32 11.11 -28.64
C SER A 386 55.43 10.75 -29.84
N GLY A 387 55.91 11.02 -31.05
CA GLY A 387 55.23 10.61 -32.29
C GLY A 387 55.04 9.09 -32.44
N ASP A 388 55.80 8.29 -31.67
CA ASP A 388 55.77 6.82 -31.73
C ASP A 388 54.73 6.19 -30.78
N PHE A 389 54.03 7.00 -29.99
CA PHE A 389 52.79 6.57 -29.33
C PHE A 389 51.78 6.14 -30.38
N SER A 390 51.00 5.09 -30.12
CA SER A 390 50.07 4.55 -31.10
C SER A 390 48.63 4.57 -30.61
N ILE A 391 47.72 4.59 -31.56
CA ILE A 391 46.32 4.20 -31.36
C ILE A 391 46.22 2.76 -31.82
N ALA A 392 45.90 1.87 -30.90
CA ALA A 392 45.74 0.45 -31.17
C ALA A 392 44.25 0.09 -31.13
N TYR A 393 43.81 -0.70 -32.11
CA TYR A 393 42.51 -1.34 -32.09
C TYR A 393 42.43 -2.34 -30.92
N LEU A 394 41.25 -2.44 -30.32
CA LEU A 394 40.97 -3.40 -29.26
C LEU A 394 39.73 -4.22 -29.58
N ASP A 395 39.82 -5.53 -29.47
CA ASP A 395 38.65 -6.41 -29.51
C ASP A 395 38.03 -6.54 -28.11
N GLN A 396 37.79 -5.41 -27.45
CA GLN A 396 37.26 -5.33 -26.08
C GLN A 396 35.94 -4.54 -26.09
N ALA A 397 34.85 -5.22 -25.75
CA ALA A 397 33.55 -4.58 -25.61
C ALA A 397 33.52 -3.65 -24.38
N THR A 398 32.79 -2.54 -24.50
CA THR A 398 32.39 -1.67 -23.39
C THR A 398 30.88 -1.79 -23.21
N ASP A 399 30.35 -1.41 -22.04
CA ASP A 399 28.91 -1.49 -21.74
C ASP A 399 28.02 -0.86 -22.83
N ASN A 400 28.52 0.17 -23.52
CA ASN A 400 27.83 0.88 -24.60
C ASN A 400 27.88 0.19 -25.98
N THR A 401 28.55 -0.96 -26.09
CA THR A 401 28.80 -1.67 -27.36
C THR A 401 28.64 -3.18 -27.27
N LEU A 402 28.10 -3.69 -26.16
CA LEU A 402 27.88 -5.12 -25.91
C LEU A 402 26.98 -5.79 -26.97
N ASP A 403 26.09 -5.00 -27.58
CA ASP A 403 25.11 -5.41 -28.58
C ASP A 403 25.60 -5.24 -30.03
N ALA A 404 26.78 -4.69 -30.24
CA ALA A 404 27.32 -4.36 -31.55
C ALA A 404 28.41 -5.36 -31.99
N VAL A 405 28.40 -5.73 -33.27
CA VAL A 405 29.44 -6.58 -33.86
C VAL A 405 30.75 -5.79 -33.92
N ARG A 406 31.78 -6.26 -33.23
CA ARG A 406 33.09 -5.60 -33.21
C ARG A 406 33.79 -5.80 -34.55
N ASP A 407 34.16 -4.70 -35.21
CA ASP A 407 34.72 -4.70 -36.56
C ASP A 407 35.75 -3.56 -36.71
N LEU A 408 36.82 -3.83 -37.46
CA LEU A 408 37.89 -2.85 -37.74
C LEU A 408 37.44 -1.75 -38.71
N MET A 409 36.31 -1.93 -39.41
CA MET A 409 35.76 -1.02 -40.42
C MET A 409 36.80 -0.66 -41.49
N SER A 410 37.61 -1.65 -41.87
CA SER A 410 38.75 -1.54 -42.80
C SER A 410 39.92 -0.66 -42.32
N ALA A 411 39.96 -0.25 -41.04
CA ALA A 411 41.13 0.39 -40.45
C ALA A 411 42.24 -0.64 -40.15
N ASP A 412 43.48 -0.18 -40.11
CA ASP A 412 44.62 -0.98 -39.62
C ASP A 412 44.52 -1.19 -38.10
N SER A 413 45.11 -2.28 -37.62
CA SER A 413 45.08 -2.63 -36.20
C SER A 413 45.84 -1.64 -35.30
N SER A 414 46.70 -0.80 -35.86
CA SER A 414 47.39 0.25 -35.12
C SER A 414 47.93 1.36 -36.02
N TYR A 415 47.93 2.59 -35.53
CA TYR A 415 48.57 3.74 -36.17
C TYR A 415 49.40 4.53 -35.15
N THR A 416 50.58 5.02 -35.52
CA THR A 416 51.35 5.95 -34.68
C THR A 416 50.75 7.36 -34.72
N LEU A 417 50.94 8.14 -33.66
CA LEU A 417 50.53 9.55 -33.60
C LEU A 417 51.23 10.35 -34.71
N ARG A 418 52.48 10.02 -35.05
CA ARG A 418 53.23 10.61 -36.15
C ARG A 418 52.52 10.39 -37.48
N GLU A 419 52.05 9.18 -37.76
CA GLU A 419 51.32 8.85 -39.00
C GLU A 419 49.98 9.58 -39.10
N LEU A 420 49.21 9.62 -38.01
CA LEU A 420 47.86 10.20 -38.02
C LEU A 420 47.84 11.73 -37.96
N THR A 421 48.86 12.34 -37.36
CA THR A 421 48.82 13.76 -36.98
C THR A 421 50.01 14.57 -37.50
N GLY A 422 51.06 13.90 -37.98
CA GLY A 422 52.33 14.52 -38.37
C GLY A 422 53.14 15.09 -37.19
N ARG A 423 52.72 14.84 -35.93
CA ARG A 423 53.36 15.39 -34.73
C ARG A 423 54.47 14.48 -34.22
N GLU A 424 55.65 15.05 -34.05
CA GLU A 424 56.80 14.41 -33.37
C GLU A 424 56.62 14.30 -31.85
N ARG A 425 55.80 15.19 -31.28
CA ARG A 425 55.48 15.22 -29.84
C ARG A 425 54.18 15.98 -29.53
N VAL A 426 53.57 15.63 -28.40
CA VAL A 426 52.41 16.30 -27.78
C VAL A 426 52.71 16.51 -26.29
N ASN A 427 53.00 17.75 -25.89
CA ASN A 427 53.39 18.07 -24.51
C ASN A 427 52.18 18.09 -23.55
N PRO A 428 52.38 17.99 -22.23
CA PRO A 428 51.34 18.27 -21.24
C PRO A 428 50.62 19.59 -21.52
N GLY A 429 49.29 19.55 -21.49
CA GLY A 429 48.39 20.66 -21.83
C GLY A 429 48.15 20.87 -23.33
N GLU A 430 48.91 20.24 -24.23
CA GLU A 430 48.70 20.37 -25.67
C GLU A 430 47.58 19.47 -26.18
N THR A 431 46.88 19.98 -27.20
CA THR A 431 45.80 19.28 -27.90
C THR A 431 46.30 18.72 -29.22
N VAL A 432 45.88 17.50 -29.56
CA VAL A 432 46.13 16.87 -30.86
C VAL A 432 44.82 16.30 -31.42
N THR A 433 44.69 16.34 -32.75
CA THR A 433 43.53 15.81 -33.47
C THR A 433 43.93 14.56 -34.23
N ILE A 434 43.20 13.49 -33.98
CA ILE A 434 43.33 12.17 -34.61
C ILE A 434 42.17 12.00 -35.58
N ARG A 435 42.45 11.60 -36.82
CA ARG A 435 41.41 11.25 -37.80
C ARG A 435 41.65 9.84 -38.34
N LEU A 436 40.62 9.02 -38.31
CA LEU A 436 40.61 7.69 -38.93
C LEU A 436 39.56 7.68 -40.02
N ASP A 437 39.93 7.27 -41.23
CA ASP A 437 39.01 7.02 -42.33
C ASP A 437 38.56 5.55 -42.26
N LEU A 438 37.25 5.32 -42.24
CA LEU A 438 36.59 4.04 -41.96
C LEU A 438 35.57 3.71 -43.06
N VAL A 439 35.22 2.43 -43.19
CA VAL A 439 34.24 1.93 -44.15
C VAL A 439 33.17 1.12 -43.43
N ALA A 440 31.91 1.51 -43.59
CA ALA A 440 30.77 0.79 -43.04
C ALA A 440 30.70 -0.64 -43.60
N PRO A 441 30.52 -1.68 -42.76
CA PRO A 441 30.41 -3.07 -43.21
C PRO A 441 29.30 -3.31 -44.24
N GLN A 442 29.42 -4.39 -45.02
CA GLN A 442 28.49 -4.67 -46.14
C GLN A 442 27.17 -5.32 -45.70
N GLN A 443 27.13 -5.94 -44.52
CA GLN A 443 25.96 -6.64 -44.01
C GLN A 443 25.16 -5.71 -43.10
N PRO A 444 23.82 -5.65 -43.23
CA PRO A 444 23.00 -4.87 -42.30
C PRO A 444 23.19 -5.34 -40.86
N GLY A 445 23.30 -4.40 -39.94
CA GLY A 445 23.59 -4.69 -38.54
C GLY A 445 24.24 -3.52 -37.81
N VAL A 446 24.41 -3.68 -36.50
CA VAL A 446 25.09 -2.71 -35.65
C VAL A 446 26.53 -3.14 -35.47
N TYR A 447 27.46 -2.22 -35.70
CA TYR A 447 28.90 -2.49 -35.61
C TYR A 447 29.58 -1.50 -34.67
N ALA A 448 30.64 -1.93 -34.01
CA ALA A 448 31.45 -1.09 -33.14
C ALA A 448 32.94 -1.21 -33.48
N PHE A 449 33.60 -0.05 -33.54
CA PHE A 449 35.05 0.09 -33.69
C PHE A 449 35.64 0.63 -32.39
N HIS A 450 36.62 -0.07 -31.80
CA HIS A 450 37.23 0.29 -30.51
C HIS A 450 38.72 0.56 -30.65
N TRP A 451 39.23 1.54 -29.90
CA TRP A 451 40.66 1.84 -29.87
C TRP A 451 41.12 2.43 -28.54
N GLN A 452 42.41 2.32 -28.25
CA GLN A 452 43.04 2.94 -27.08
C GLN A 452 44.43 3.46 -27.42
N LEU A 453 44.86 4.53 -26.72
CA LEU A 453 46.22 5.05 -26.84
C LEU A 453 47.21 4.15 -26.09
N GLN A 454 48.37 3.93 -26.70
CA GLN A 454 49.48 3.18 -26.15
C GLN A 454 50.78 3.98 -26.25
N SER A 455 51.65 3.82 -25.25
CA SER A 455 53.00 4.36 -25.30
C SER A 455 53.86 3.69 -26.36
N ALA A 456 54.99 4.30 -26.70
CA ALA A 456 55.97 3.67 -27.58
C ALA A 456 56.47 2.29 -27.05
N ALA A 457 56.30 2.03 -25.76
CA ALA A 457 56.59 0.73 -25.11
C ALA A 457 55.35 -0.19 -25.00
N GLY A 458 54.22 0.17 -25.60
CA GLY A 458 52.97 -0.60 -25.58
C GLY A 458 52.09 -0.40 -24.33
N GLN A 459 52.45 0.53 -23.43
CA GLN A 459 51.66 0.80 -22.23
C GLN A 459 50.36 1.54 -22.59
N ALA A 460 49.21 0.89 -22.43
CA ALA A 460 47.91 1.50 -22.68
C ALA A 460 47.54 2.57 -21.65
N PHE A 461 46.93 3.68 -22.09
CA PHE A 461 46.48 4.75 -21.18
C PHE A 461 45.28 5.54 -21.74
N GLY A 462 44.49 6.08 -20.79
CA GLY A 462 43.16 6.61 -21.04
C GLY A 462 42.18 5.51 -21.47
N GLY A 463 40.92 5.58 -21.04
CA GLY A 463 39.98 4.47 -21.26
C GLY A 463 39.78 4.10 -22.73
N VAL A 464 39.27 2.88 -22.97
CA VAL A 464 38.88 2.40 -24.31
C VAL A 464 37.89 3.38 -24.93
N ARG A 465 38.17 3.78 -26.17
CA ARG A 465 37.27 4.59 -26.99
C ARG A 465 36.59 3.70 -28.01
N TRP A 466 35.38 4.10 -28.37
CA TRP A 466 34.53 3.30 -29.21
C TRP A 466 33.72 4.19 -30.15
N LEU A 467 33.34 3.61 -31.29
CA LEU A 467 32.50 4.21 -32.31
C LEU A 467 31.47 3.18 -32.78
N ARG A 468 30.19 3.43 -32.50
CA ARG A 468 29.08 2.55 -32.86
C ARG A 468 28.37 3.09 -34.10
N ILE A 469 28.11 2.23 -35.09
CA ILE A 469 27.39 2.56 -36.32
C ILE A 469 26.30 1.53 -36.62
N GLY A 470 25.20 1.95 -37.25
CA GLY A 470 24.18 1.08 -37.82
C GLY A 470 24.30 1.06 -39.34
N VAL A 471 24.32 -0.14 -39.93
CA VAL A 471 24.28 -0.34 -41.39
C VAL A 471 22.89 -0.84 -41.77
N ALA A 472 22.18 -0.10 -42.62
CA ALA A 472 20.82 -0.44 -43.03
C ALA A 472 20.77 -1.30 -44.29
N GLY A 473 19.76 -2.16 -44.39
CA GLY A 473 19.46 -2.92 -45.61
C GLY A 473 18.94 -2.02 -46.72
N GLN A 474 19.33 -2.29 -47.98
CA GLN A 474 18.75 -1.55 -49.11
C GLN A 474 17.22 -1.76 -49.17
N PRO A 475 16.42 -0.71 -49.42
CA PRO A 475 14.97 -0.85 -49.54
C PRO A 475 14.62 -1.53 -50.86
N SER A 476 13.90 -2.65 -50.80
CA SER A 476 13.25 -3.23 -51.98
C SER A 476 12.04 -2.38 -52.36
N ILE A 477 12.05 -1.82 -53.56
CA ILE A 477 10.91 -1.10 -54.14
C ILE A 477 9.95 -2.13 -54.74
N LEU A 478 8.83 -2.42 -54.08
CA LEU A 478 7.66 -3.07 -54.68
C LEU A 478 6.35 -2.47 -54.13
N PRO A 479 5.27 -2.49 -54.94
CA PRO A 479 4.19 -1.50 -54.87
C PRO A 479 3.11 -1.84 -53.84
N THR A 480 2.37 -0.80 -53.48
CA THR A 480 1.26 -0.71 -52.52
C THR A 480 0.37 -1.95 -52.45
N PRO A 481 0.12 -2.55 -51.26
CA PRO A 481 -0.91 -3.56 -51.12
C PRO A 481 -2.26 -2.93 -50.78
N GLU A 482 -3.26 -3.28 -51.59
CA GLU A 482 -4.68 -3.29 -51.18
C GLU A 482 -4.89 -4.16 -49.92
N PRO A 483 -5.98 -3.94 -49.15
CA PRO A 483 -6.21 -4.63 -47.90
C PRO A 483 -6.47 -6.12 -48.14
N VAL A 484 -5.53 -6.96 -47.70
CA VAL A 484 -5.71 -8.41 -47.61
C VAL A 484 -6.14 -8.73 -46.17
N PRO A 485 -7.24 -9.46 -45.95
CA PRO A 485 -7.63 -9.91 -44.62
C PRO A 485 -6.68 -11.01 -44.16
N VAL A 486 -5.94 -10.77 -43.08
CA VAL A 486 -5.13 -11.78 -42.39
C VAL A 486 -5.85 -12.10 -41.09
N ALA A 487 -6.34 -13.33 -40.97
CA ALA A 487 -6.83 -13.89 -39.72
C ALA A 487 -5.74 -13.72 -38.64
N ARG A 488 -6.06 -13.11 -37.50
CA ARG A 488 -5.13 -12.97 -36.37
C ARG A 488 -5.82 -13.39 -35.08
N ALA A 489 -5.20 -14.32 -34.35
CA ALA A 489 -5.56 -14.64 -32.97
C ALA A 489 -5.51 -13.40 -32.07
N ILE A 490 -6.39 -13.35 -31.07
CA ILE A 490 -6.42 -12.33 -30.02
C ILE A 490 -5.07 -12.18 -29.32
N GLN A 491 -4.66 -10.93 -29.05
CA GLN A 491 -3.44 -10.63 -28.31
C GLN A 491 -3.74 -10.31 -26.85
N PHE A 492 -3.32 -11.19 -25.95
CA PHE A 492 -3.43 -10.95 -24.52
C PHE A 492 -2.29 -10.12 -23.98
N GLY A 493 -2.57 -9.31 -22.96
CA GLY A 493 -1.60 -8.48 -22.29
C GLY A 493 -1.83 -8.33 -20.80
N MET A 494 -0.94 -7.57 -20.16
CA MET A 494 -0.94 -7.35 -18.73
C MET A 494 -0.64 -5.89 -18.37
N ASN A 495 -1.41 -5.34 -17.44
CA ASN A 495 -1.12 -4.03 -16.86
C ASN A 495 -0.02 -4.15 -15.81
N ILE A 496 1.05 -3.37 -15.98
CA ILE A 496 2.22 -3.31 -15.08
C ILE A 496 2.43 -1.86 -14.63
N ASN A 497 3.18 -1.65 -13.55
CA ASN A 497 3.49 -0.31 -13.05
C ASN A 497 4.99 -0.12 -12.77
N PRO A 498 5.84 -0.04 -13.81
CA PRO A 498 7.28 0.16 -13.64
C PRO A 498 7.63 1.50 -12.97
N ASN A 499 6.68 2.40 -12.78
CA ASN A 499 6.91 3.70 -12.15
C ASN A 499 6.98 3.59 -10.62
N ASP A 500 6.19 2.70 -10.01
CA ASP A 500 6.15 2.46 -8.56
C ASP A 500 7.03 1.27 -8.12
N GLY A 501 8.15 1.05 -8.82
CA GLY A 501 9.16 0.05 -8.43
C GLY A 501 8.79 -1.40 -8.74
N HIS A 502 7.77 -1.62 -9.57
CA HIS A 502 7.41 -2.94 -10.05
C HIS A 502 8.54 -3.54 -10.93
N GLY A 503 9.00 -4.75 -10.60
CA GLY A 503 9.99 -5.47 -11.41
C GLY A 503 9.45 -5.82 -12.81
N LEU A 504 10.33 -5.98 -13.80
CA LEU A 504 9.88 -6.24 -15.17
C LEU A 504 9.36 -7.67 -15.41
N ASP A 505 9.67 -8.63 -14.54
CA ASP A 505 9.19 -10.02 -14.58
C ASP A 505 9.19 -10.67 -15.98
N LEU A 506 10.22 -10.35 -16.78
CA LEU A 506 10.31 -10.65 -18.21
C LEU A 506 10.09 -12.13 -18.54
N GLU A 507 10.55 -13.04 -17.68
CA GLU A 507 10.39 -14.47 -17.87
C GLU A 507 8.93 -14.91 -17.71
N ARG A 508 8.23 -14.39 -16.70
CA ARG A 508 6.85 -14.78 -16.39
C ARG A 508 5.83 -14.11 -17.30
N LEU A 509 6.14 -12.91 -17.80
CA LEU A 509 5.33 -12.16 -18.75
C LEU A 509 5.62 -12.53 -20.21
N ARG A 510 6.63 -13.38 -20.46
CA ARG A 510 6.96 -13.86 -21.81
C ARG A 510 5.76 -14.53 -22.46
N GLY A 511 5.54 -14.23 -23.74
CA GLY A 511 4.47 -14.83 -24.52
C GLY A 511 3.15 -14.07 -24.49
N LEU A 512 3.08 -12.96 -23.74
CA LEU A 512 2.04 -11.95 -23.91
C LEU A 512 2.32 -11.09 -25.14
N GLY A 513 1.26 -10.63 -25.79
CA GLY A 513 1.33 -9.66 -26.88
C GLY A 513 1.65 -8.25 -26.42
N TRP A 514 1.12 -7.83 -25.25
CA TRP A 514 1.26 -6.46 -24.75
C TRP A 514 1.52 -6.37 -23.25
N VAL A 515 2.35 -5.40 -22.84
CA VAL A 515 2.32 -4.80 -21.51
C VAL A 515 1.81 -3.37 -21.60
N ARG A 516 1.12 -2.92 -20.55
CA ARG A 516 0.54 -1.57 -20.48
C ARG A 516 1.06 -0.84 -19.26
N PHE A 517 1.50 0.41 -19.45
CA PHE A 517 1.92 1.30 -18.37
C PHE A 517 1.86 2.78 -18.74
N VAL A 518 1.78 3.63 -17.72
CA VAL A 518 1.72 5.08 -17.86
C VAL A 518 3.11 5.67 -18.11
N PHE A 519 3.23 6.60 -19.06
CA PHE A 519 4.46 7.32 -19.32
C PHE A 519 4.50 8.62 -18.53
N TRP A 520 5.25 8.64 -17.42
CA TRP A 520 5.50 9.85 -16.63
C TRP A 520 6.65 10.67 -17.21
N ALA A 521 6.40 11.94 -17.52
CA ALA A 521 7.45 12.91 -17.81
C ALA A 521 7.22 14.18 -16.98
N SER A 522 6.10 14.90 -17.19
CA SER A 522 5.73 16.07 -16.37
C SER A 522 5.63 15.75 -14.88
N ARG A 523 5.12 14.56 -14.52
CA ARG A 523 5.03 14.09 -13.13
C ARG A 523 6.40 13.92 -12.46
N GLU A 524 7.43 13.59 -13.23
CA GLU A 524 8.82 13.51 -12.78
C GLU A 524 9.57 14.85 -13.00
N GLY A 525 8.89 15.91 -13.44
CA GLY A 525 9.51 17.19 -13.79
C GLY A 525 10.51 17.11 -14.95
N ARG A 526 10.41 16.07 -15.79
CA ARG A 526 11.33 15.75 -16.88
C ARG A 526 10.76 16.10 -18.24
N SER A 527 11.64 16.29 -19.22
CA SER A 527 11.23 16.30 -20.60
C SER A 527 10.87 14.86 -21.08
N PRO A 528 10.02 14.71 -22.10
CA PRO A 528 9.69 13.40 -22.67
C PRO A 528 10.90 12.52 -23.02
N GLU A 529 11.93 13.10 -23.61
CA GLU A 529 13.16 12.40 -24.00
C GLU A 529 14.00 12.02 -22.78
N ASP A 530 14.09 12.90 -21.77
CA ASP A 530 14.83 12.59 -20.55
C ASP A 530 14.15 11.46 -19.77
N ALA A 531 12.82 11.49 -19.68
CA ALA A 531 12.03 10.41 -19.08
C ALA A 531 12.19 9.10 -19.86
N TYR A 532 12.16 9.18 -21.19
CA TYR A 532 12.43 8.04 -22.06
C TYR A 532 13.81 7.43 -21.81
N HIS A 533 14.87 8.23 -21.83
CA HIS A 533 16.24 7.74 -21.66
C HIS A 533 16.51 7.25 -20.23
N ALA A 534 16.00 7.95 -19.22
CA ALA A 534 16.20 7.57 -17.82
C ALA A 534 15.46 6.29 -17.44
N ARG A 535 14.25 6.07 -17.99
CA ARG A 535 13.36 4.99 -17.55
C ARG A 535 12.83 4.13 -18.68
N TYR A 536 12.11 4.69 -19.64
CA TYR A 536 11.25 3.86 -20.49
C TYR A 536 11.97 3.10 -21.60
N ARG A 537 13.10 3.61 -22.11
CA ARG A 537 13.84 2.97 -23.21
C ARG A 537 14.24 1.55 -22.86
N HIS A 538 14.85 1.34 -21.70
CA HIS A 538 15.30 0.00 -21.29
C HIS A 538 14.14 -0.94 -21.01
N ILE A 539 13.01 -0.43 -20.49
CA ILE A 539 11.79 -1.19 -20.23
C ILE A 539 11.19 -1.68 -21.54
N ILE A 540 10.98 -0.76 -22.50
CA ILE A 540 10.41 -1.07 -23.81
C ILE A 540 11.32 -2.05 -24.55
N GLN A 541 12.64 -1.82 -24.55
CA GLN A 541 13.61 -2.74 -25.13
C GLN A 541 13.54 -4.14 -24.51
N SER A 542 13.41 -4.22 -23.19
CA SER A 542 13.39 -5.49 -22.46
C SER A 542 12.18 -6.35 -22.84
N TYR A 543 11.00 -5.75 -22.94
CA TYR A 543 9.80 -6.46 -23.41
C TYR A 543 9.87 -6.76 -24.91
N ALA A 544 10.35 -5.82 -25.72
CA ALA A 544 10.50 -6.05 -27.16
C ALA A 544 11.42 -7.26 -27.45
N ASN A 545 12.48 -7.44 -26.66
CA ASN A 545 13.39 -8.58 -26.74
C ASN A 545 12.73 -9.92 -26.38
N THR A 546 11.66 -9.93 -25.59
CA THR A 546 10.86 -11.13 -25.29
C THR A 546 9.70 -11.34 -26.26
N GLY A 547 9.55 -10.48 -27.28
CA GLY A 547 8.45 -10.50 -28.23
C GLY A 547 7.18 -9.81 -27.74
N THR A 548 7.22 -9.14 -26.58
CA THR A 548 6.09 -8.44 -25.98
C THR A 548 6.16 -6.95 -26.30
N LYS A 549 5.04 -6.37 -26.73
CA LYS A 549 4.93 -4.96 -27.13
C LYS A 549 4.54 -4.08 -25.93
N SER A 550 4.76 -2.77 -26.03
CA SER A 550 4.43 -1.81 -24.97
C SER A 550 3.33 -0.85 -25.40
N LEU A 551 2.22 -0.80 -24.66
CA LEU A 551 1.19 0.21 -24.77
C LEU A 551 1.47 1.32 -23.74
N LEU A 552 1.87 2.49 -24.23
CA LEU A 552 2.22 3.66 -23.43
C LEU A 552 1.01 4.56 -23.24
N ILE A 553 0.65 4.87 -22.00
CA ILE A 553 -0.46 5.78 -21.70
C ILE A 553 0.07 7.20 -21.59
N LEU A 554 -0.38 8.06 -22.50
CA LEU A 554 -0.01 9.47 -22.54
C LEU A 554 -1.17 10.33 -22.00
N HIS A 555 -0.96 11.02 -20.89
CA HIS A 555 -1.99 11.83 -20.23
C HIS A 555 -1.38 12.95 -19.36
N GLN A 556 -2.06 13.44 -18.32
CA GLN A 556 -1.59 14.56 -17.50
C GLN A 556 -0.21 14.35 -16.85
N ASP A 557 0.16 13.10 -16.51
CA ASP A 557 1.49 12.79 -15.95
C ASP A 557 2.60 12.78 -17.03
N THR A 558 2.22 12.74 -18.30
CA THR A 558 3.13 12.92 -19.44
C THR A 558 3.37 14.40 -19.67
N GLU A 559 2.29 15.19 -19.73
CA GLU A 559 2.37 16.64 -19.90
C GLU A 559 1.21 17.34 -19.17
N TRP A 560 1.56 18.05 -18.10
CA TRP A 560 0.60 18.80 -17.28
C TRP A 560 0.23 20.15 -17.93
N GLY A 561 1.15 20.75 -18.68
CA GLY A 561 0.97 22.08 -19.27
C GLY A 561 0.62 23.14 -18.22
N ASN A 562 -0.41 23.94 -18.51
CA ASN A 562 -0.90 25.07 -17.71
C ASN A 562 -2.24 24.82 -16.97
N GLY A 563 -2.44 23.62 -16.42
CA GLY A 563 -3.61 23.29 -15.57
C GLY A 563 -3.74 24.17 -14.31
N PRO A 564 -4.96 24.34 -13.72
CA PRO A 564 -6.09 23.39 -13.70
C PRO A 564 -7.34 23.93 -14.41
N TRP A 565 -7.83 23.15 -15.37
CA TRP A 565 -8.59 23.63 -16.52
C TRP A 565 -10.09 23.91 -16.32
N GLN A 566 -10.44 24.69 -15.30
CA GLN A 566 -11.75 25.31 -15.18
C GLN A 566 -11.75 26.66 -15.91
N GLY A 567 -12.29 26.69 -17.13
CA GLY A 567 -12.37 27.91 -17.94
C GLY A 567 -11.06 28.33 -18.65
N GLY A 568 -10.01 27.49 -18.64
CA GLY A 568 -8.74 27.77 -19.29
C GLY A 568 -8.67 27.44 -20.80
N GLY A 569 -7.58 27.85 -21.44
CA GLY A 569 -7.35 27.72 -22.89
C GLY A 569 -7.01 26.31 -23.36
N TRP A 570 -8.01 25.46 -23.57
CA TRP A 570 -7.84 24.07 -24.04
C TRP A 570 -7.11 23.92 -25.39
N GLN A 571 -7.22 24.90 -26.28
CA GLN A 571 -6.40 24.94 -27.51
C GLN A 571 -4.91 25.03 -27.21
N GLU A 572 -4.52 25.85 -26.23
CA GLU A 572 -3.12 26.01 -25.86
C GLU A 572 -2.60 24.74 -25.19
N TYR A 573 -3.39 24.16 -24.29
CA TYR A 573 -3.06 22.88 -23.68
C TYR A 573 -2.87 21.78 -24.72
N ALA A 574 -3.83 21.62 -25.65
CA ALA A 574 -3.76 20.60 -26.69
C ALA A 574 -2.49 20.74 -27.53
N ASN A 575 -2.03 21.96 -27.83
CA ASN A 575 -0.79 22.18 -28.56
C ASN A 575 0.46 21.79 -27.76
N VAL A 576 0.48 22.04 -26.45
CA VAL A 576 1.61 21.67 -25.58
C VAL A 576 1.65 20.16 -25.38
N PHE A 577 0.50 19.57 -25.05
CA PHE A 577 0.33 18.13 -24.90
C PHE A 577 0.69 17.36 -26.18
N ALA A 578 0.24 17.83 -27.34
CA ALA A 578 0.59 17.25 -28.63
C ALA A 578 2.08 17.27 -28.91
N LYS A 579 2.79 18.36 -28.60
CA LYS A 579 4.25 18.42 -28.73
C LYS A 579 4.93 17.38 -27.84
N ALA A 580 4.46 17.20 -26.61
CA ALA A 580 5.00 16.16 -25.74
C ALA A 580 4.74 14.76 -26.32
N CYS A 581 3.52 14.49 -26.81
CA CYS A 581 3.18 13.22 -27.47
C CYS A 581 4.06 12.92 -28.69
N GLY A 582 4.26 13.90 -29.57
CA GLY A 582 5.14 13.75 -30.74
C GLY A 582 6.60 13.53 -30.34
N ARG A 583 7.08 14.13 -29.24
CA ARG A 583 8.43 13.88 -28.70
C ARG A 583 8.58 12.48 -28.13
N VAL A 584 7.60 11.99 -27.36
CA VAL A 584 7.58 10.58 -26.91
C VAL A 584 7.59 9.65 -28.11
N ALA A 585 6.72 9.88 -29.10
CA ALA A 585 6.63 9.04 -30.29
C ALA A 585 7.93 9.03 -31.11
N ARG A 586 8.57 10.19 -31.27
CA ARG A 586 9.87 10.30 -31.93
C ARG A 586 10.95 9.51 -31.19
N ALA A 587 11.01 9.64 -29.87
CA ALA A 587 11.99 8.92 -29.05
C ALA A 587 11.78 7.39 -29.15
N CYS A 588 10.53 6.94 -29.11
CA CYS A 588 10.16 5.53 -29.19
C CYS A 588 10.17 4.96 -30.61
N SER A 589 10.32 5.79 -31.66
CA SER A 589 10.28 5.36 -33.07
C SER A 589 11.32 4.29 -33.43
N GLU A 590 12.41 4.18 -32.65
CA GLU A 590 13.39 3.10 -32.79
C GLU A 590 12.79 1.70 -32.58
N PHE A 591 11.64 1.60 -31.92
CA PHE A 591 10.92 0.36 -31.66
C PHE A 591 9.77 0.08 -32.64
N SER A 592 9.42 1.03 -33.52
CA SER A 592 8.40 0.87 -34.58
C SER A 592 7.12 0.18 -34.06
N ASP A 593 6.71 -0.93 -34.68
CA ASP A 593 5.49 -1.69 -34.38
C ASP A 593 5.44 -2.33 -32.98
N LYS A 594 6.50 -2.19 -32.17
CA LYS A 594 6.56 -2.69 -30.79
C LYS A 594 6.02 -1.71 -29.75
N VAL A 595 5.65 -0.50 -30.16
CA VAL A 595 5.06 0.52 -29.28
C VAL A 595 3.72 1.00 -29.84
N ALA A 596 2.73 1.14 -28.95
CA ALA A 596 1.47 1.80 -29.24
C ALA A 596 1.21 2.89 -28.19
N TYR A 597 0.41 3.90 -28.54
CA TYR A 597 0.12 5.05 -27.69
C TYR A 597 -1.37 5.11 -27.39
N GLN A 598 -1.73 5.02 -26.12
CA GLN A 598 -3.08 5.32 -25.66
C GLN A 598 -3.14 6.80 -25.28
N ILE A 599 -4.02 7.56 -25.92
CA ILE A 599 -4.21 8.97 -25.61
C ILE A 599 -5.27 9.07 -24.53
N TRP A 600 -4.84 9.54 -23.36
CA TRP A 600 -5.61 9.67 -22.13
C TRP A 600 -6.03 8.36 -21.48
N ASN A 601 -6.29 8.43 -20.16
CA ASN A 601 -6.84 7.35 -19.37
C ASN A 601 -8.18 7.81 -18.79
N GLU A 602 -9.26 7.06 -19.03
CA GLU A 602 -10.58 7.32 -18.46
C GLU A 602 -11.09 8.76 -18.63
N GLU A 603 -10.95 9.29 -19.84
CA GLU A 603 -11.33 10.66 -20.18
C GLU A 603 -12.83 10.95 -20.00
N ASP A 604 -13.67 9.91 -20.06
CA ASP A 604 -15.12 9.98 -19.89
C ASP A 604 -15.55 9.98 -18.42
N SER A 605 -14.59 9.94 -17.48
CA SER A 605 -14.80 10.13 -16.05
C SER A 605 -15.57 11.43 -15.76
N GLY A 606 -16.69 11.33 -15.05
CA GLY A 606 -17.56 12.47 -14.75
C GLY A 606 -18.44 12.94 -15.92
N PHE A 607 -18.49 12.23 -17.05
CA PHE A 607 -19.38 12.59 -18.16
C PHE A 607 -20.76 11.96 -18.06
N GLY A 608 -21.80 12.75 -18.33
CA GLY A 608 -23.17 12.26 -18.47
C GLY A 608 -23.67 11.56 -17.22
N ALA A 609 -24.04 10.29 -17.34
CA ALA A 609 -24.53 9.48 -16.23
C ALA A 609 -23.46 9.21 -15.14
N ASP A 610 -22.18 9.48 -15.41
CA ASP A 610 -21.07 9.32 -14.46
C ASP A 610 -20.71 10.61 -13.71
N ALA A 611 -21.45 11.71 -13.88
CA ALA A 611 -21.12 13.03 -13.32
C ALA A 611 -20.87 13.05 -11.79
N ALA A 612 -21.46 12.13 -11.04
CA ALA A 612 -21.29 11.99 -9.59
C ALA A 612 -20.18 11.01 -9.16
N ASN A 613 -19.55 10.31 -10.11
CA ASN A 613 -18.62 9.21 -9.88
C ASN A 613 -17.25 9.48 -10.53
N THR A 614 -16.71 10.69 -10.38
CA THR A 614 -15.40 11.03 -10.93
C THR A 614 -14.32 10.11 -10.35
N ASN A 615 -13.52 9.50 -11.21
CA ASN A 615 -12.37 8.70 -10.77
C ASN A 615 -11.27 9.64 -10.24
N PRO A 616 -10.86 9.56 -8.97
CA PRO A 616 -9.76 10.37 -8.46
C PRO A 616 -8.39 10.03 -9.09
N SER A 617 -8.25 8.84 -9.67
CA SER A 617 -7.02 8.37 -10.34
C SER A 617 -6.91 8.79 -11.81
N ALA A 618 -7.95 9.41 -12.38
CA ALA A 618 -7.96 9.86 -13.78
C ALA A 618 -8.77 11.16 -13.97
N ILE A 619 -8.21 12.12 -14.70
CA ILE A 619 -8.86 13.41 -14.91
C ILE A 619 -9.84 13.33 -16.08
N GLY A 620 -11.13 13.46 -15.79
CA GLY A 620 -12.19 13.55 -16.80
C GLY A 620 -12.12 14.82 -17.65
N ILE A 621 -12.38 14.70 -18.95
CA ILE A 621 -12.43 15.81 -19.91
C ILE A 621 -13.77 15.76 -20.64
N VAL A 622 -14.50 16.88 -20.70
CA VAL A 622 -15.73 16.95 -21.53
C VAL A 622 -15.42 16.71 -23.01
N PRO A 623 -16.29 16.01 -23.77
CA PRO A 623 -15.93 15.42 -25.07
C PRO A 623 -15.51 16.46 -26.11
N GLU A 624 -16.08 17.67 -26.11
CA GLU A 624 -15.72 18.71 -27.07
C GLU A 624 -14.29 19.23 -26.87
N ARG A 625 -13.78 19.15 -25.64
CA ARG A 625 -12.41 19.57 -25.30
C ARG A 625 -11.42 18.44 -25.53
N TYR A 626 -11.81 17.22 -25.20
CA TYR A 626 -11.01 16.04 -25.48
C TYR A 626 -10.78 15.85 -26.98
N ALA A 627 -11.79 16.09 -27.81
CA ALA A 627 -11.65 16.08 -29.27
C ALA A 627 -10.48 16.96 -29.76
N ILE A 628 -10.29 18.15 -29.17
CA ILE A 628 -9.20 19.06 -29.55
C ILE A 628 -7.84 18.50 -29.10
N VAL A 629 -7.77 17.90 -27.92
CA VAL A 629 -6.55 17.26 -27.40
C VAL A 629 -6.17 16.06 -28.26
N LEU A 630 -7.15 15.20 -28.59
CA LEU A 630 -6.96 14.01 -29.41
C LEU A 630 -6.47 14.35 -30.81
N ASP A 631 -7.14 15.28 -31.50
CA ASP A 631 -6.79 15.69 -32.87
C ASP A 631 -5.33 16.14 -32.98
N ARG A 632 -4.90 17.01 -32.05
CA ARG A 632 -3.53 17.52 -32.03
C ARG A 632 -2.50 16.47 -31.63
N ALA A 633 -2.82 15.60 -30.66
CA ALA A 633 -1.93 14.53 -30.26
C ALA A 633 -1.71 13.51 -31.40
N VAL A 634 -2.79 13.13 -32.10
CA VAL A 634 -2.72 12.24 -33.27
C VAL A 634 -1.85 12.86 -34.37
N GLU A 635 -2.09 14.13 -34.73
CA GLU A 635 -1.31 14.85 -35.73
C GLU A 635 0.19 14.81 -35.41
N ALA A 636 0.56 15.15 -34.18
CA ALA A 636 1.95 15.19 -33.75
C ALA A 636 2.62 13.80 -33.66
N ILE A 637 1.88 12.77 -33.23
CA ILE A 637 2.41 11.40 -33.20
C ILE A 637 2.63 10.88 -34.62
N ARG A 638 1.67 11.08 -35.53
CA ARG A 638 1.79 10.65 -36.94
C ARG A 638 2.91 11.37 -37.68
N GLU A 639 3.15 12.65 -37.36
CA GLU A 639 4.28 13.39 -37.91
C GLU A 639 5.62 12.81 -37.43
N ALA A 640 5.70 12.41 -36.16
CA ALA A 640 6.90 11.84 -35.56
C ALA A 640 7.16 10.38 -35.99
N ASP A 641 6.11 9.58 -36.07
CA ASP A 641 6.12 8.18 -36.49
C ASP A 641 4.84 7.87 -37.29
N PRO A 642 4.91 7.88 -38.63
CA PRO A 642 3.76 7.61 -39.49
C PRO A 642 3.13 6.22 -39.27
N GLN A 643 3.88 5.25 -38.73
CA GLN A 643 3.42 3.87 -38.51
C GLN A 643 2.93 3.61 -37.08
N ALA A 644 3.01 4.59 -36.18
CA ALA A 644 2.62 4.43 -34.77
C ALA A 644 1.19 3.93 -34.61
N THR A 645 0.93 2.92 -33.78
CA THR A 645 -0.45 2.54 -33.44
C THR A 645 -1.00 3.50 -32.38
N ILE A 646 -2.13 4.15 -32.65
CA ILE A 646 -2.76 5.14 -31.76
C ILE A 646 -4.13 4.64 -31.31
N VAL A 647 -4.32 4.55 -29.99
CA VAL A 647 -5.54 4.09 -29.33
C VAL A 647 -6.18 5.27 -28.59
N MET A 648 -7.47 5.52 -28.80
CA MET A 648 -8.19 6.57 -28.09
C MET A 648 -8.68 6.08 -26.74
N GLY A 649 -8.33 6.82 -25.69
CA GLY A 649 -9.02 6.82 -24.41
C GLY A 649 -8.71 5.65 -23.51
N GLY A 650 -9.59 5.42 -22.55
CA GLY A 650 -9.66 4.24 -21.69
C GLY A 650 -11.03 4.25 -21.03
N LEU A 651 -12.08 4.24 -21.85
CA LEU A 651 -13.42 4.64 -21.43
C LEU A 651 -13.93 3.77 -20.27
N LYS A 652 -14.29 4.38 -19.15
CA LYS A 652 -14.69 3.63 -17.93
C LYS A 652 -16.19 3.64 -17.67
N THR A 653 -16.94 4.51 -18.34
CA THR A 653 -18.38 4.62 -18.10
C THR A 653 -19.15 3.46 -18.72
N GLY A 654 -20.43 3.33 -18.38
CA GLY A 654 -21.29 2.31 -19.00
C GLY A 654 -21.31 2.43 -20.53
N PRO A 655 -21.51 1.33 -21.28
CA PRO A 655 -21.31 1.28 -22.74
C PRO A 655 -22.15 2.30 -23.49
N GLU A 656 -23.37 2.56 -23.04
CA GLU A 656 -24.26 3.57 -23.63
C GLU A 656 -23.72 5.00 -23.42
N ASN A 657 -23.23 5.30 -22.22
CA ASN A 657 -22.67 6.61 -21.87
C ASN A 657 -21.32 6.84 -22.56
N ALA A 658 -20.49 5.80 -22.66
CA ALA A 658 -19.23 5.82 -23.39
C ALA A 658 -19.45 5.99 -24.90
N VAL A 659 -20.40 5.28 -25.51
CA VAL A 659 -20.81 5.51 -26.90
C VAL A 659 -21.34 6.93 -27.11
N ASN A 660 -22.12 7.44 -26.16
CA ASN A 660 -22.58 8.83 -26.21
C ASN A 660 -21.39 9.82 -26.17
N TYR A 661 -20.43 9.63 -25.27
CA TYR A 661 -19.21 10.43 -25.20
C TYR A 661 -18.46 10.41 -26.54
N LEU A 662 -18.23 9.22 -27.11
CA LEU A 662 -17.57 9.04 -28.41
C LEU A 662 -18.34 9.73 -29.55
N ASN A 663 -19.68 9.71 -29.53
CA ASN A 663 -20.48 10.41 -30.53
C ASN A 663 -20.28 11.92 -30.46
N HIS A 664 -20.16 12.49 -29.26
CA HIS A 664 -19.84 13.91 -29.09
C HIS A 664 -18.42 14.24 -29.61
N VAL A 665 -17.43 13.40 -29.31
CA VAL A 665 -16.06 13.56 -29.83
C VAL A 665 -16.06 13.49 -31.37
N ARG A 666 -16.69 12.45 -31.95
CA ARG A 666 -16.81 12.26 -33.40
C ARG A 666 -17.49 13.44 -34.07
N ALA A 667 -18.57 13.96 -33.49
CA ALA A 667 -19.26 15.13 -34.02
C ALA A 667 -18.34 16.37 -34.03
N LYS A 668 -17.52 16.54 -32.99
CA LYS A 668 -16.57 17.64 -32.89
C LYS A 668 -15.41 17.54 -33.88
N LEU A 669 -15.01 16.33 -34.26
CA LEU A 669 -13.95 16.03 -35.23
C LEU A 669 -14.44 16.01 -36.69
N GLY A 670 -15.71 16.32 -36.95
CA GLY A 670 -16.23 16.38 -38.32
C GLY A 670 -16.71 15.04 -38.89
N GLY A 671 -16.95 14.03 -38.05
CA GLY A 671 -17.64 12.79 -38.41
C GLY A 671 -16.80 11.52 -38.33
N GLU A 672 -15.48 11.63 -38.20
CA GLU A 672 -14.56 10.49 -38.04
C GLU A 672 -13.65 10.71 -36.82
N ILE A 673 -13.20 9.62 -36.20
CA ILE A 673 -12.24 9.65 -35.09
C ILE A 673 -10.90 9.15 -35.66
N PRO A 674 -9.83 9.97 -35.68
CA PRO A 674 -8.60 9.68 -36.43
C PRO A 674 -7.64 8.79 -35.62
N VAL A 675 -8.09 7.62 -35.19
CA VAL A 675 -7.31 6.64 -34.41
C VAL A 675 -7.43 5.24 -35.01
N ASP A 676 -6.53 4.33 -34.62
CA ASP A 676 -6.54 2.95 -35.11
C ASP A 676 -7.47 2.06 -34.28
N ALA A 677 -7.75 2.43 -33.03
CA ALA A 677 -8.59 1.67 -32.11
C ALA A 677 -9.20 2.55 -31.00
N LEU A 678 -10.27 2.05 -30.38
CA LEU A 678 -10.87 2.60 -29.17
C LEU A 678 -10.47 1.75 -27.95
N ALA A 679 -10.29 2.35 -26.77
CA ALA A 679 -10.02 1.61 -25.53
C ALA A 679 -11.21 1.66 -24.55
N TYR A 680 -11.50 0.52 -23.88
CA TYR A 680 -12.59 0.37 -22.93
C TYR A 680 -12.17 -0.37 -21.65
N HIS A 681 -12.68 0.09 -20.49
CA HIS A 681 -12.42 -0.45 -19.15
C HIS A 681 -13.70 -1.05 -18.51
N PRO A 682 -14.12 -2.27 -18.90
CA PRO A 682 -15.38 -2.90 -18.47
C PRO A 682 -15.37 -3.47 -17.03
N TYR A 683 -14.87 -2.73 -16.04
CA TYR A 683 -14.87 -3.19 -14.65
C TYR A 683 -16.29 -3.50 -14.14
N GLY A 684 -16.44 -4.63 -13.44
CA GLY A 684 -17.72 -5.08 -12.88
C GLY A 684 -18.68 -5.73 -13.89
N ARG A 685 -18.25 -5.94 -15.15
CA ARG A 685 -18.99 -6.76 -16.13
C ARG A 685 -18.57 -8.23 -16.07
N PHE A 686 -19.47 -9.13 -16.41
CA PHE A 686 -19.30 -10.58 -16.29
C PHE A 686 -19.89 -11.34 -17.49
N VAL A 687 -19.57 -12.64 -17.59
CA VAL A 687 -20.14 -13.53 -18.62
C VAL A 687 -21.24 -14.40 -17.99
N HIS A 688 -20.89 -15.20 -16.98
CA HIS A 688 -21.85 -16.08 -16.29
C HIS A 688 -21.84 -15.90 -14.77
N ASN A 689 -20.67 -15.84 -14.15
CA ASN A 689 -20.54 -15.83 -12.70
C ASN A 689 -20.13 -14.45 -12.14
N ASP A 690 -20.80 -14.04 -11.04
CA ASP A 690 -20.42 -12.87 -10.24
C ASP A 690 -19.44 -13.27 -9.13
N PRO A 691 -18.16 -12.82 -9.18
CA PRO A 691 -17.22 -13.10 -8.10
C PRO A 691 -17.46 -12.26 -6.82
N PHE A 692 -18.21 -11.14 -6.85
CA PHE A 692 -18.31 -10.18 -5.73
C PHE A 692 -19.71 -9.57 -5.51
N TYR A 693 -20.58 -10.32 -4.83
CA TYR A 693 -21.73 -9.87 -4.02
C TYR A 693 -22.46 -8.58 -4.49
N ASN A 694 -23.09 -8.61 -5.68
CA ASN A 694 -24.09 -7.62 -6.15
C ASN A 694 -23.56 -6.23 -6.58
N ARG A 695 -22.32 -6.08 -7.04
CA ARG A 695 -21.82 -4.83 -7.68
C ARG A 695 -21.65 -5.00 -9.20
N GLN A 696 -22.74 -5.22 -9.93
CA GLN A 696 -22.65 -5.51 -11.37
C GLN A 696 -23.52 -4.59 -12.24
N PHE A 697 -22.99 -4.25 -13.42
CA PHE A 697 -23.54 -3.25 -14.35
C PHE A 697 -23.96 -3.84 -15.71
N GLY A 698 -24.19 -5.16 -15.76
CA GLY A 698 -24.59 -5.92 -16.95
C GLY A 698 -23.48 -6.86 -17.48
N THR A 699 -23.77 -7.56 -18.57
CA THR A 699 -22.84 -8.56 -19.13
C THR A 699 -21.74 -7.91 -19.97
N LEU A 700 -20.61 -8.61 -20.13
CA LEU A 700 -19.53 -8.19 -21.03
C LEU A 700 -19.96 -8.26 -22.51
N PRO A 701 -20.57 -9.36 -23.01
CA PRO A 701 -21.01 -9.42 -24.41
C PRO A 701 -21.96 -8.31 -24.83
N ASP A 702 -22.89 -7.88 -23.97
CA ASP A 702 -23.82 -6.78 -24.28
C ASP A 702 -23.07 -5.45 -24.47
N ALA A 703 -22.05 -5.20 -23.64
CA ALA A 703 -21.22 -4.01 -23.76
C ALA A 703 -20.43 -4.02 -25.07
N LEU A 704 -19.76 -5.14 -25.37
CA LEU A 704 -18.99 -5.29 -26.62
C LEU A 704 -19.89 -5.16 -27.85
N GLY A 705 -21.10 -5.73 -27.80
CA GLY A 705 -22.11 -5.58 -28.85
C GLY A 705 -22.54 -4.12 -29.06
N THR A 706 -22.68 -3.35 -27.98
CA THR A 706 -23.02 -1.92 -28.04
C THR A 706 -21.95 -1.10 -28.76
N PHE A 707 -20.66 -1.34 -28.48
CA PHE A 707 -19.57 -0.70 -29.20
C PHE A 707 -19.47 -1.14 -30.66
N LYS A 708 -19.59 -2.45 -30.93
CA LYS A 708 -19.56 -3.01 -32.29
C LYS A 708 -20.67 -2.44 -33.17
N GLN A 709 -21.84 -2.19 -32.59
CA GLN A 709 -22.95 -1.57 -33.30
C GLN A 709 -22.71 -0.08 -33.59
N ALA A 710 -22.11 0.65 -32.65
CA ALA A 710 -21.90 2.09 -32.76
C ALA A 710 -20.70 2.49 -33.64
N PHE A 711 -19.62 1.70 -33.58
CA PHE A 711 -18.35 1.95 -34.27
C PHE A 711 -17.79 0.67 -34.93
N PRO A 712 -18.52 0.03 -35.86
CA PRO A 712 -18.14 -1.25 -36.46
C PRO A 712 -16.80 -1.22 -37.22
N GLN A 713 -16.36 -0.04 -37.64
CA GLN A 713 -15.13 0.18 -38.40
C GLN A 713 -13.87 0.36 -37.54
N LEU A 714 -14.03 0.55 -36.23
CA LEU A 714 -12.90 0.69 -35.30
C LEU A 714 -12.83 -0.54 -34.38
N PRO A 715 -11.68 -1.21 -34.28
CA PRO A 715 -11.49 -2.26 -33.28
C PRO A 715 -11.55 -1.68 -31.86
N LEU A 716 -12.02 -2.49 -30.92
CA LEU A 716 -12.11 -2.13 -29.50
C LEU A 716 -11.02 -2.88 -28.72
N TRP A 717 -10.09 -2.16 -28.11
CA TRP A 717 -9.10 -2.72 -27.20
C TRP A 717 -9.66 -2.69 -25.78
N ILE A 718 -9.61 -3.81 -25.08
CA ILE A 718 -9.83 -3.80 -23.63
C ILE A 718 -8.45 -3.59 -23.00
N THR A 719 -8.17 -2.35 -22.59
CA THR A 719 -6.85 -1.96 -22.08
C THR A 719 -6.74 -2.10 -20.56
N GLU A 720 -7.87 -2.19 -19.85
CA GLU A 720 -7.94 -2.64 -18.47
C GLU A 720 -9.20 -3.46 -18.21
N MET A 721 -9.05 -4.66 -17.66
CA MET A 721 -10.16 -5.41 -17.05
C MET A 721 -9.64 -6.35 -15.98
N GLY A 722 -10.34 -6.41 -14.86
CA GLY A 722 -10.04 -7.38 -13.82
C GLY A 722 -10.79 -7.07 -12.54
N VAL A 723 -10.15 -7.35 -11.42
CA VAL A 723 -10.67 -7.06 -10.09
C VAL A 723 -9.81 -5.95 -9.51
N ALA A 724 -10.44 -4.91 -8.98
CA ALA A 724 -9.73 -3.79 -8.37
C ALA A 724 -10.37 -3.51 -7.01
N ASP A 725 -9.59 -3.68 -5.95
CA ASP A 725 -10.02 -3.38 -4.58
C ASP A 725 -8.87 -2.70 -3.83
N ASP A 726 -9.18 -1.65 -3.09
CA ASP A 726 -8.20 -0.96 -2.26
C ASP A 726 -7.94 -1.73 -0.94
N ASN A 727 -8.73 -2.78 -0.65
CA ASN A 727 -8.53 -3.69 0.47
C ASN A 727 -7.79 -4.97 0.06
N PRO A 728 -6.99 -5.58 0.96
CA PRO A 728 -6.35 -6.86 0.72
C PRO A 728 -7.36 -7.97 0.39
N ILE A 729 -7.16 -8.67 -0.72
CA ILE A 729 -7.96 -9.84 -1.11
C ILE A 729 -7.26 -11.12 -0.65
N GLY A 730 -7.93 -11.86 0.24
CA GLY A 730 -7.43 -13.12 0.78
C GLY A 730 -7.55 -14.32 -0.18
N PRO A 731 -6.79 -15.41 0.08
CA PRO A 731 -6.78 -16.62 -0.76
C PRO A 731 -8.16 -17.28 -0.97
N GLU A 732 -9.10 -17.08 -0.06
CA GLU A 732 -10.48 -17.57 -0.14
C GLU A 732 -11.25 -17.04 -1.37
N HIS A 733 -10.79 -15.92 -1.96
CA HIS A 733 -11.38 -15.33 -3.16
C HIS A 733 -10.66 -15.73 -4.45
N TYR A 734 -9.44 -16.29 -4.37
CA TYR A 734 -8.58 -16.48 -5.55
C TYR A 734 -9.18 -17.42 -6.58
N LYS A 735 -9.86 -18.48 -6.14
CA LYS A 735 -10.55 -19.39 -7.06
C LYS A 735 -11.64 -18.66 -7.86
N LYS A 736 -12.47 -17.84 -7.20
CA LYS A 736 -13.54 -17.09 -7.87
C LYS A 736 -12.99 -16.09 -8.88
N ILE A 737 -11.89 -15.41 -8.53
CA ILE A 737 -11.19 -14.49 -9.44
C ILE A 737 -10.62 -15.24 -10.64
N ALA A 738 -10.03 -16.43 -10.42
CA ALA A 738 -9.50 -17.25 -11.49
C ALA A 738 -10.61 -17.75 -12.44
N ASP A 739 -11.75 -18.17 -11.92
CA ASP A 739 -12.90 -18.60 -12.72
C ASP A 739 -13.47 -17.43 -13.54
N TYR A 740 -13.61 -16.25 -12.92
CA TYR A 740 -14.00 -15.01 -13.61
C TYR A 740 -13.03 -14.63 -14.73
N LYS A 741 -11.72 -14.72 -14.49
CA LYS A 741 -10.69 -14.48 -15.50
C LYS A 741 -10.83 -15.42 -16.69
N ARG A 742 -11.05 -16.73 -16.44
CA ARG A 742 -11.26 -17.74 -17.48
C ARG A 742 -12.48 -17.47 -18.33
N GLU A 743 -13.61 -17.14 -17.70
CA GLU A 743 -14.83 -16.80 -18.43
C GLU A 743 -14.59 -15.64 -19.38
N ILE A 744 -13.90 -14.58 -18.93
CA ILE A 744 -13.64 -13.41 -19.75
C ILE A 744 -12.72 -13.70 -20.93
N PHE A 745 -11.53 -14.27 -20.70
CA PHE A 745 -10.59 -14.40 -21.81
C PHE A 745 -11.05 -15.46 -22.82
N ASN A 746 -11.84 -16.45 -22.39
CA ASN A 746 -12.46 -17.41 -23.32
C ASN A 746 -13.60 -16.75 -24.10
N GLU A 747 -14.49 -16.00 -23.44
CA GLU A 747 -15.58 -15.30 -24.13
C GLU A 747 -15.05 -14.36 -25.22
N ILE A 748 -14.00 -13.59 -24.90
CA ILE A 748 -13.42 -12.68 -25.91
C ILE A 748 -12.75 -13.49 -27.03
N ALA A 749 -11.96 -14.51 -26.70
CA ALA A 749 -11.24 -15.30 -27.70
C ALA A 749 -12.15 -16.15 -28.60
N ASP A 750 -13.29 -16.60 -28.09
CA ASP A 750 -14.20 -17.51 -28.80
C ASP A 750 -15.27 -16.74 -29.59
N ASN A 751 -15.74 -15.59 -29.08
CA ASN A 751 -16.93 -14.91 -29.61
C ASN A 751 -16.70 -13.46 -30.07
N HIS A 752 -15.56 -12.84 -29.73
CA HIS A 752 -15.34 -11.40 -29.98
C HIS A 752 -13.96 -11.04 -30.53
N ASP A 753 -13.13 -12.02 -30.93
CA ASP A 753 -11.78 -11.79 -31.47
C ASP A 753 -11.78 -10.95 -32.76
N ASP A 754 -12.87 -10.98 -33.52
CA ASP A 754 -13.09 -10.21 -34.74
C ASP A 754 -13.21 -8.69 -34.51
N HIS A 755 -13.62 -8.28 -33.30
CA HIS A 755 -13.82 -6.87 -32.94
C HIS A 755 -12.90 -6.41 -31.79
N VAL A 756 -12.45 -7.35 -30.95
CA VAL A 756 -11.59 -7.12 -29.78
C VAL A 756 -10.22 -7.80 -29.99
N PRO A 757 -9.30 -7.18 -30.75
CA PRO A 757 -8.03 -7.80 -31.08
C PRO A 757 -7.01 -7.81 -29.92
N VAL A 758 -7.24 -7.00 -28.88
CA VAL A 758 -6.33 -6.85 -27.73
C VAL A 758 -7.12 -6.86 -26.42
N PHE A 759 -6.72 -7.71 -25.48
CA PHE A 759 -7.25 -7.79 -24.13
C PHE A 759 -6.12 -7.75 -23.08
N ILE A 760 -6.14 -6.73 -22.22
CA ILE A 760 -5.13 -6.50 -21.19
C ILE A 760 -5.75 -6.65 -19.80
N TRP A 761 -5.23 -7.58 -19.01
CA TRP A 761 -5.70 -7.82 -17.65
C TRP A 761 -5.12 -6.81 -16.66
N PHE A 762 -5.96 -6.31 -15.75
CA PHE A 762 -5.56 -5.50 -14.60
C PHE A 762 -5.67 -6.35 -13.31
N ALA A 763 -4.60 -6.57 -12.54
CA ALA A 763 -3.22 -6.13 -12.72
C ALA A 763 -2.22 -7.26 -12.47
N TRP A 764 -0.94 -7.03 -12.80
CA TRP A 764 0.09 -8.03 -12.57
C TRP A 764 0.40 -8.24 -11.08
N SER A 765 0.45 -7.19 -10.28
CA SER A 765 0.85 -7.24 -8.87
C SER A 765 -0.14 -6.51 -7.95
N ASP A 766 -0.25 -6.97 -6.71
CA ASP A 766 -1.02 -6.31 -5.64
C ASP A 766 -0.60 -4.87 -5.35
N LEU A 767 0.61 -4.48 -5.77
CA LEU A 767 1.06 -3.08 -5.78
C LEU A 767 0.11 -2.15 -6.56
N MET A 768 -0.71 -2.70 -7.46
CA MET A 768 -1.55 -1.93 -8.36
C MET A 768 -3.04 -1.90 -7.95
N ARG A 769 -3.46 -2.66 -6.92
CA ARG A 769 -4.78 -2.67 -6.21
C ARG A 769 -5.23 -4.07 -5.76
N ASN A 770 -4.42 -4.72 -4.91
CA ASN A 770 -4.71 -5.93 -4.10
C ASN A 770 -5.32 -7.19 -4.76
N ALA A 771 -5.55 -7.20 -6.07
CA ALA A 771 -6.05 -8.34 -6.86
C ALA A 771 -5.08 -8.75 -7.98
N GLY A 772 -3.78 -8.50 -7.78
CA GLY A 772 -2.74 -8.82 -8.75
C GLY A 772 -2.65 -10.32 -9.05
N ILE A 773 -1.98 -10.68 -10.15
CA ILE A 773 -1.56 -12.06 -10.41
C ILE A 773 -0.54 -12.51 -9.34
N THR A 774 0.32 -11.58 -8.91
CA THR A 774 1.26 -11.77 -7.81
C THR A 774 0.88 -10.96 -6.58
N THR A 775 1.27 -11.45 -5.42
CA THR A 775 1.36 -10.67 -4.18
C THR A 775 2.41 -9.56 -4.31
N ILE A 776 2.44 -8.64 -3.35
CA ILE A 776 3.37 -7.49 -3.31
C ILE A 776 4.84 -7.96 -3.34
N ASP A 777 5.15 -9.09 -2.72
CA ASP A 777 6.48 -9.73 -2.70
C ASP A 777 6.77 -10.60 -3.94
N GLY A 778 5.93 -10.55 -4.97
CA GLY A 778 6.17 -11.21 -6.26
C GLY A 778 5.86 -12.72 -6.26
N ARG A 779 5.17 -13.26 -5.25
CA ARG A 779 4.70 -14.65 -5.27
C ARG A 779 3.44 -14.77 -6.12
N MET A 780 3.39 -15.77 -7.00
CA MET A 780 2.19 -16.06 -7.77
C MET A 780 1.05 -16.48 -6.83
N LYS A 781 -0.13 -15.89 -7.00
CA LYS A 781 -1.32 -16.28 -6.23
C LYS A 781 -1.90 -17.58 -6.77
N ASP A 782 -2.21 -18.51 -5.88
CA ASP A 782 -2.84 -19.78 -6.24
C ASP A 782 -4.15 -19.56 -7.01
N HIS A 783 -4.46 -20.46 -7.94
CA HIS A 783 -5.57 -20.36 -8.91
C HIS A 783 -5.47 -19.20 -9.91
N ILE A 784 -5.26 -17.96 -9.47
CA ILE A 784 -5.12 -16.78 -10.31
C ILE A 784 -3.90 -16.93 -11.23
N GLY A 785 -2.78 -17.41 -10.69
CA GLY A 785 -1.57 -17.71 -11.44
C GLY A 785 -1.74 -18.83 -12.47
N ASN A 786 -2.60 -19.82 -12.21
CA ASN A 786 -2.94 -20.87 -13.18
C ASN A 786 -3.77 -20.28 -14.33
N ALA A 787 -4.83 -19.54 -14.02
CA ALA A 787 -5.65 -18.86 -15.03
C ALA A 787 -4.83 -17.86 -15.87
N PHE A 788 -3.82 -17.22 -15.29
CA PHE A 788 -2.85 -16.41 -16.03
C PHE A 788 -2.04 -17.24 -17.04
N ARG A 789 -1.47 -18.37 -16.63
CA ARG A 789 -0.73 -19.27 -17.55
C ARG A 789 -1.62 -19.81 -18.67
N GLU A 790 -2.86 -20.15 -18.37
CA GLU A 790 -3.85 -20.57 -19.36
C GLU A 790 -4.15 -19.46 -20.39
N MET A 791 -4.33 -18.22 -19.92
CA MET A 791 -4.50 -17.06 -20.80
C MET A 791 -3.29 -16.86 -21.72
N VAL A 792 -2.06 -16.96 -21.20
CA VAL A 792 -0.83 -16.87 -22.00
C VAL A 792 -0.77 -17.98 -23.06
N ALA A 793 -1.06 -19.22 -22.67
CA ALA A 793 -1.07 -20.35 -23.59
C ALA A 793 -2.14 -20.18 -24.69
N ARG A 794 -3.32 -19.66 -24.34
CA ARG A 794 -4.41 -19.41 -25.29
C ARG A 794 -4.03 -18.41 -26.38
N GLY A 795 -3.28 -17.35 -26.03
CA GLY A 795 -2.84 -16.32 -26.97
C GLY A 795 -1.75 -16.78 -27.96
N GLN A 796 -1.20 -17.99 -27.79
CA GLN A 796 -0.12 -18.54 -28.63
C GLN A 796 -0.61 -19.53 -29.69
N VAL A 797 -1.91 -19.83 -29.76
CA VAL A 797 -2.48 -20.83 -30.69
C VAL A 797 -3.16 -20.12 -31.87
N GLU A 798 -2.71 -20.41 -33.11
CA GLU A 798 -3.33 -19.89 -34.35
C GLU A 798 -4.74 -20.48 -34.60
N PRO A 799 -5.70 -19.71 -35.15
CA PRO A 799 -7.07 -20.16 -35.28
C PRO A 799 -7.27 -20.97 -36.57
N SER A 800 -7.20 -22.30 -36.49
CA SER A 800 -8.04 -23.15 -37.36
C SER A 800 -8.27 -24.55 -36.76
N THR A 801 -9.56 -24.88 -36.63
CA THR A 801 -10.14 -26.24 -36.59
C THR A 801 -9.30 -27.32 -35.91
N VAL A 802 -9.32 -27.35 -34.58
CA VAL A 802 -9.02 -28.57 -33.83
C VAL A 802 -10.23 -28.91 -32.97
N SER A 803 -11.04 -29.82 -33.50
CA SER A 803 -11.81 -30.76 -32.69
C SER A 803 -10.92 -31.23 -31.55
N PHE A 804 -11.32 -30.99 -30.30
CA PHE A 804 -10.63 -31.47 -29.11
C PHE A 804 -10.48 -33.00 -29.16
N ALA A 805 -9.35 -33.46 -29.70
CA ALA A 805 -8.79 -34.77 -29.44
C ALA A 805 -7.57 -34.52 -28.53
N PRO A 806 -7.60 -34.99 -27.27
CA PRO A 806 -6.55 -34.72 -26.31
C PRO A 806 -5.30 -35.52 -26.66
N SER A 807 -4.18 -34.82 -26.80
CA SER A 807 -2.84 -35.37 -26.61
C SER A 807 -2.13 -34.40 -25.67
N GLY A 808 -1.82 -34.69 -24.42
CA GLY A 808 -1.63 -35.98 -23.77
C GLY A 808 -0.46 -35.79 -22.81
N MET A 809 -0.64 -34.91 -21.82
CA MET A 809 0.02 -35.10 -20.53
C MET A 809 -1.02 -35.82 -19.67
N GLU A 810 -0.68 -37.02 -19.22
CA GLU A 810 -1.51 -37.83 -18.35
C GLU A 810 -1.83 -37.05 -17.07
N GLU A 811 -3.02 -36.48 -16.99
CA GLU A 811 -3.51 -35.73 -15.83
C GLU A 811 -4.75 -36.42 -15.28
N ALA A 812 -4.66 -36.85 -14.02
CA ALA A 812 -5.82 -37.29 -13.25
C ALA A 812 -6.61 -36.06 -12.83
N ASN A 813 -7.93 -36.07 -13.05
CA ASN A 813 -8.80 -34.98 -12.60
C ASN A 813 -10.20 -35.52 -12.29
N SER A 814 -10.85 -34.97 -11.27
CA SER A 814 -12.14 -35.43 -10.77
C SER A 814 -13.16 -34.30 -10.61
N GLU A 815 -14.40 -34.55 -11.02
CA GLU A 815 -15.55 -33.69 -10.74
C GLU A 815 -16.45 -34.36 -9.70
N PHE A 816 -16.73 -33.70 -8.59
CA PHE A 816 -17.66 -34.22 -7.59
C PHE A 816 -19.11 -34.05 -8.07
N LEU A 817 -19.86 -35.16 -8.13
CA LEU A 817 -21.24 -35.15 -8.59
C LEU A 817 -22.25 -35.11 -7.44
N ARG A 818 -22.09 -36.00 -6.44
CA ARG A 818 -23.07 -36.13 -5.35
C ARG A 818 -22.51 -36.85 -4.13
N PHE A 819 -23.11 -36.55 -2.98
CA PHE A 819 -22.80 -37.17 -1.69
C PHE A 819 -24.07 -37.75 -1.06
N ASN A 820 -23.93 -38.89 -0.40
CA ASN A 820 -24.98 -39.53 0.37
C ASN A 820 -24.42 -40.13 1.67
N THR A 821 -25.18 -40.07 2.76
CA THR A 821 -24.79 -40.59 4.07
C THR A 821 -25.90 -41.41 4.71
N THR A 822 -25.53 -42.36 5.57
CA THR A 822 -26.50 -43.06 6.44
C THR A 822 -26.80 -42.31 7.73
N LEU A 823 -26.10 -41.19 8.00
CA LEU A 823 -26.41 -40.34 9.15
C LEU A 823 -27.76 -39.66 8.94
N LYS A 824 -28.62 -39.75 9.96
CA LYS A 824 -29.90 -39.02 9.99
C LYS A 824 -29.71 -37.54 10.35
N ASP A 825 -28.70 -37.25 11.15
CA ASP A 825 -28.32 -35.91 11.57
C ASP A 825 -26.80 -35.87 11.78
N HIS A 826 -26.11 -35.06 10.98
CA HIS A 826 -24.66 -34.89 11.07
C HIS A 826 -24.24 -33.98 12.24
N ASN A 827 -25.18 -33.21 12.82
CA ASN A 827 -24.92 -32.30 13.93
C ASN A 827 -25.11 -32.96 15.32
N ALA A 828 -25.54 -34.21 15.35
CA ALA A 828 -25.75 -34.95 16.59
C ALA A 828 -25.45 -36.45 16.38
N VAL A 829 -24.17 -36.77 16.21
CA VAL A 829 -23.71 -38.16 16.01
C VAL A 829 -23.23 -38.74 17.33
N PRO A 830 -23.89 -39.76 17.90
CA PRO A 830 -23.47 -40.36 19.16
C PRO A 830 -22.03 -40.89 19.09
N ALA A 831 -21.22 -40.58 20.10
CA ALA A 831 -19.84 -41.06 20.23
C ALA A 831 -19.78 -42.59 20.07
N GLY A 832 -18.88 -43.07 19.21
CA GLY A 832 -18.72 -44.50 18.91
C GLY A 832 -19.76 -45.11 17.96
N SER A 833 -20.71 -44.34 17.43
CA SER A 833 -21.65 -44.85 16.41
C SER A 833 -21.02 -44.92 15.02
N THR A 834 -21.43 -45.92 14.24
CA THR A 834 -20.92 -46.14 12.87
C THR A 834 -21.88 -45.60 11.82
N PHE A 835 -21.36 -45.01 10.75
CA PHE A 835 -22.12 -44.53 9.60
C PHE A 835 -21.37 -44.78 8.29
N THR A 836 -22.06 -44.70 7.15
CA THR A 836 -21.47 -44.89 5.82
C THR A 836 -21.69 -43.64 4.98
N ASN A 837 -20.61 -43.13 4.41
CA ASN A 837 -20.63 -42.06 3.45
C ASN A 837 -20.28 -42.58 2.06
N ARG A 838 -20.96 -42.03 1.04
CA ARG A 838 -20.77 -42.32 -0.37
C ARG A 838 -20.57 -41.02 -1.12
N TRP A 839 -19.52 -40.91 -1.91
CA TRP A 839 -19.25 -39.78 -2.79
C TRP A 839 -19.14 -40.30 -4.21
N VAL A 840 -19.85 -39.70 -5.15
CA VAL A 840 -19.75 -40.03 -6.57
C VAL A 840 -18.97 -38.94 -7.28
N PHE A 841 -17.93 -39.34 -7.99
CA PHE A 841 -17.09 -38.48 -8.82
C PHE A 841 -17.19 -38.87 -10.28
N LYS A 842 -17.02 -37.94 -11.19
CA LYS A 842 -16.77 -38.18 -12.61
C LYS A 842 -15.29 -38.00 -12.88
N ASN A 843 -14.67 -38.91 -13.61
CA ASN A 843 -13.31 -38.71 -14.11
C ASN A 843 -13.35 -37.67 -15.24
N THR A 844 -12.86 -36.47 -14.99
CA THR A 844 -12.76 -35.40 -15.99
C THR A 844 -11.35 -35.26 -16.57
N GLY A 845 -10.41 -36.03 -16.03
CA GLY A 845 -9.04 -36.11 -16.53
C GLY A 845 -8.95 -36.96 -17.79
N ASN A 846 -7.74 -37.04 -18.34
CA ASN A 846 -7.45 -37.83 -19.53
C ASN A 846 -6.79 -39.20 -19.21
N THR A 847 -6.55 -39.48 -17.91
CA THR A 847 -6.02 -40.76 -17.41
C THR A 847 -7.13 -41.69 -16.93
N THR A 848 -6.88 -42.99 -16.96
CA THR A 848 -7.81 -44.00 -16.41
C THR A 848 -7.44 -44.30 -14.96
N TRP A 849 -8.35 -44.02 -14.02
CA TRP A 849 -8.13 -44.36 -12.62
C TRP A 849 -8.13 -45.88 -12.49
N SER A 850 -7.01 -46.44 -12.06
CA SER A 850 -6.77 -47.89 -12.01
C SER A 850 -5.78 -48.23 -10.90
N ASP A 851 -4.94 -49.26 -11.09
CA ASP A 851 -3.94 -49.66 -10.11
C ASP A 851 -2.91 -48.54 -9.91
N GLY A 852 -2.62 -48.19 -8.64
CA GLY A 852 -1.68 -47.13 -8.25
C GLY A 852 -2.33 -45.86 -7.70
N TYR A 853 -3.62 -45.62 -8.01
CA TYR A 853 -4.39 -44.51 -7.42
C TYR A 853 -4.77 -44.81 -5.97
N ARG A 854 -4.78 -43.78 -5.11
CA ARG A 854 -4.99 -43.92 -3.66
C ARG A 854 -5.96 -42.88 -3.12
N LEU A 855 -6.58 -43.20 -2.00
CA LEU A 855 -7.30 -42.26 -1.15
C LEU A 855 -6.52 -42.12 0.17
N VAL A 856 -6.06 -40.92 0.49
CA VAL A 856 -5.15 -40.64 1.63
C VAL A 856 -5.81 -39.67 2.60
N TYR A 857 -5.79 -39.97 3.89
CA TYR A 857 -6.28 -39.08 4.93
C TYR A 857 -5.31 -37.91 5.11
N THR A 858 -5.83 -36.69 5.06
CA THR A 858 -5.04 -35.46 5.19
C THR A 858 -5.66 -34.56 6.26
N PRO A 859 -5.05 -34.42 7.45
CA PRO A 859 -5.61 -33.64 8.54
C PRO A 859 -5.71 -32.16 8.17
N VAL A 860 -6.78 -31.50 8.62
CA VAL A 860 -7.01 -30.06 8.41
C VAL A 860 -6.37 -29.26 9.55
N PRO A 861 -5.47 -28.31 9.25
CA PRO A 861 -4.87 -27.43 10.26
C PRO A 861 -5.93 -26.67 11.05
N HIS A 862 -5.74 -26.55 12.38
CA HIS A 862 -6.64 -25.83 13.30
C HIS A 862 -8.09 -26.37 13.43
N ALA A 863 -8.43 -27.50 12.79
CA ALA A 863 -9.68 -28.22 13.01
C ALA A 863 -9.46 -29.47 13.87
N ASN A 864 -10.52 -29.95 14.54
CA ASN A 864 -10.50 -31.24 15.25
C ASN A 864 -10.53 -32.38 14.22
N SER A 865 -9.37 -32.70 13.66
CA SER A 865 -9.22 -33.65 12.56
C SER A 865 -9.13 -35.09 13.07
N ASP A 866 -9.97 -35.98 12.54
CA ASP A 866 -9.94 -37.41 12.85
C ASP A 866 -10.25 -38.22 11.58
N PRO A 867 -9.52 -39.30 11.26
CA PRO A 867 -9.81 -40.13 10.08
C PRO A 867 -11.17 -40.85 10.19
N MET A 868 -11.74 -40.98 11.39
CA MET A 868 -12.97 -41.72 11.70
C MET A 868 -12.94 -43.18 11.21
N LEU A 869 -11.74 -43.69 10.95
CA LEU A 869 -11.40 -44.96 10.34
C LEU A 869 -10.08 -45.43 10.95
N ALA A 870 -9.87 -46.76 10.99
CA ALA A 870 -8.63 -47.33 11.53
C ALA A 870 -7.42 -47.21 10.57
N LYS A 871 -7.66 -47.05 9.27
CA LYS A 871 -6.63 -46.81 8.25
C LYS A 871 -6.58 -45.31 7.92
N THR A 872 -5.45 -44.83 7.41
CA THR A 872 -5.25 -43.45 6.90
C THR A 872 -4.91 -43.42 5.40
N SER A 873 -4.90 -44.56 4.73
CA SER A 873 -4.72 -44.67 3.28
C SER A 873 -5.36 -45.95 2.76
N PHE A 874 -5.94 -45.87 1.56
CA PHE A 874 -6.50 -47.01 0.81
C PHE A 874 -6.01 -46.95 -0.64
N PRO A 875 -5.70 -48.09 -1.28
CA PRO A 875 -5.78 -48.19 -2.73
C PRO A 875 -7.19 -47.81 -3.18
N LEU A 876 -7.33 -47.00 -4.23
CA LEU A 876 -8.63 -46.49 -4.67
C LEU A 876 -9.60 -47.64 -5.03
N ALA A 877 -9.07 -48.73 -5.59
CA ALA A 877 -9.79 -49.98 -5.89
C ALA A 877 -10.46 -50.66 -4.68
N GLU A 878 -10.00 -50.42 -3.44
CA GLU A 878 -10.62 -50.99 -2.24
C GLU A 878 -11.91 -50.27 -1.83
N VAL A 879 -12.04 -49.00 -2.19
CA VAL A 879 -13.09 -48.10 -1.66
C VAL A 879 -13.95 -47.49 -2.76
N ALA A 880 -13.58 -47.64 -4.04
CA ALA A 880 -14.23 -46.99 -5.17
C ALA A 880 -14.70 -47.99 -6.25
N GLN A 881 -15.90 -47.81 -6.81
CA GLN A 881 -16.44 -48.64 -7.89
C GLN A 881 -17.34 -47.84 -8.86
N PRO A 882 -17.36 -48.16 -10.18
CA PRO A 882 -16.51 -49.13 -10.86
C PRO A 882 -15.07 -48.63 -11.05
N LEU A 883 -14.11 -49.55 -11.06
CA LEU A 883 -12.72 -49.33 -11.50
C LEU A 883 -12.29 -50.51 -12.40
N PRO A 884 -11.45 -50.30 -13.44
CA PRO A 884 -10.86 -49.02 -13.83
C PRO A 884 -11.88 -48.03 -14.39
N ALA A 885 -11.68 -46.74 -14.15
CA ALA A 885 -12.59 -45.67 -14.57
C ALA A 885 -11.91 -44.74 -15.58
N GLY A 886 -12.36 -44.80 -16.83
CA GLY A 886 -11.82 -43.98 -17.91
C GLY A 886 -12.36 -42.54 -17.88
N PRO A 887 -11.82 -41.66 -18.73
CA PRO A 887 -12.34 -40.32 -18.91
C PRO A 887 -13.86 -40.32 -19.19
N GLY A 888 -14.61 -39.60 -18.37
CA GLY A 888 -16.06 -39.49 -18.43
C GLY A 888 -16.83 -40.46 -17.53
N ASP A 889 -16.19 -41.50 -16.98
CA ASP A 889 -16.84 -42.50 -16.13
C ASP A 889 -17.15 -41.94 -14.73
N GLU A 890 -18.26 -42.38 -14.14
CA GLU A 890 -18.61 -42.10 -12.75
C GLU A 890 -18.08 -43.19 -11.81
N VAL A 891 -17.54 -42.78 -10.66
CA VAL A 891 -16.97 -43.65 -9.63
C VAL A 891 -17.58 -43.29 -8.28
N GLU A 892 -18.18 -44.26 -7.59
CA GLU A 892 -18.63 -44.11 -6.21
C GLU A 892 -17.54 -44.57 -5.22
N ILE A 893 -17.10 -43.67 -4.35
CA ILE A 893 -16.24 -43.95 -3.19
C ILE A 893 -17.13 -44.16 -1.98
N LYS A 894 -16.98 -45.28 -1.28
CA LYS A 894 -17.76 -45.65 -0.10
C LYS A 894 -16.88 -45.91 1.11
N LEU A 895 -17.06 -45.14 2.18
CA LEU A 895 -16.36 -45.31 3.46
C LEU A 895 -17.32 -45.60 4.62
N GLY A 896 -17.00 -46.62 5.42
CA GLY A 896 -17.67 -46.92 6.69
C GLY A 896 -16.90 -46.28 7.85
N MET A 897 -17.44 -45.21 8.41
CA MET A 897 -16.78 -44.36 9.41
C MET A 897 -17.38 -44.56 10.80
N THR A 898 -16.59 -44.30 11.84
CA THR A 898 -17.01 -44.36 13.26
C THR A 898 -16.79 -43.01 13.92
N ALA A 899 -17.83 -42.46 14.55
CA ALA A 899 -17.71 -41.22 15.30
C ALA A 899 -16.73 -41.37 16.47
N PRO A 900 -15.79 -40.42 16.67
CA PRO A 900 -14.81 -40.49 17.76
C PRO A 900 -15.45 -40.63 19.15
N ALA A 901 -14.69 -41.16 20.10
CA ALA A 901 -15.15 -41.32 21.49
C ALA A 901 -15.29 -39.98 22.24
N GLN A 902 -14.51 -38.97 21.83
CA GLN A 902 -14.51 -37.65 22.45
C GLN A 902 -15.67 -36.80 21.88
N PHE A 903 -16.63 -36.47 22.74
CA PHE A 903 -17.83 -35.70 22.39
C PHE A 903 -17.73 -34.22 22.79
N GLY A 904 -18.63 -33.39 22.26
CA GLY A 904 -18.70 -31.94 22.54
C GLY A 904 -17.92 -31.06 21.57
N ARG A 905 -17.45 -31.62 20.46
CA ARG A 905 -16.71 -30.91 19.41
C ARG A 905 -17.15 -31.34 18.01
N ARG A 906 -17.11 -30.39 17.08
CA ARG A 906 -17.20 -30.61 15.63
C ARG A 906 -15.91 -31.29 15.17
N THR A 907 -16.02 -32.43 14.50
CA THR A 907 -14.89 -33.24 14.04
C THR A 907 -14.94 -33.36 12.52
N VAL A 908 -13.78 -33.19 11.88
CA VAL A 908 -13.63 -33.23 10.42
C VAL A 908 -12.74 -34.40 10.01
N SER A 909 -13.16 -35.13 8.99
CA SER A 909 -12.38 -36.18 8.35
C SER A 909 -12.21 -35.83 6.87
N ARG A 910 -10.99 -35.41 6.47
CA ARG A 910 -10.66 -35.01 5.10
C ARG A 910 -9.74 -36.05 4.45
N TRP A 911 -10.05 -36.41 3.22
CA TRP A 911 -9.28 -37.38 2.43
C TRP A 911 -9.06 -36.84 1.02
N GLU A 912 -7.91 -37.15 0.44
CA GLU A 912 -7.48 -36.73 -0.88
C GLU A 912 -7.32 -37.93 -1.81
N LEU A 913 -7.82 -37.79 -3.02
CA LEU A 913 -7.55 -38.67 -4.14
C LEU A 913 -6.17 -38.34 -4.69
N ARG A 914 -5.28 -39.33 -4.72
CA ARG A 914 -3.88 -39.22 -5.11
C ARG A 914 -3.60 -40.15 -6.29
N ASP A 915 -2.97 -39.64 -7.32
CA ASP A 915 -2.57 -40.43 -8.48
C ASP A 915 -1.34 -41.30 -8.17
N PRO A 916 -0.83 -42.12 -9.11
CA PRO A 916 0.38 -42.92 -8.89
C PRO A 916 1.66 -42.10 -8.60
N GLY A 917 1.69 -40.81 -8.97
CA GLY A 917 2.75 -39.85 -8.67
C GLY A 917 2.63 -39.21 -7.28
N ASP A 918 1.57 -39.54 -6.54
CA ASP A 918 1.17 -38.93 -5.26
C ASP A 918 0.65 -37.48 -5.40
N ASP A 919 0.28 -37.06 -6.61
CA ASP A 919 -0.31 -35.75 -6.85
C ASP A 919 -1.83 -35.78 -6.53
N PRO A 920 -2.36 -34.79 -5.78
CA PRO A 920 -3.76 -34.77 -5.40
C PRO A 920 -4.64 -34.26 -6.55
N PHE A 921 -5.64 -35.04 -6.95
CA PHE A 921 -6.55 -34.69 -8.05
C PHE A 921 -8.04 -34.62 -7.65
N GLY A 922 -8.32 -34.77 -6.35
CA GLY A 922 -9.66 -34.67 -5.79
C GLY A 922 -9.64 -34.79 -4.28
N HIS A 923 -10.76 -34.49 -3.62
CA HIS A 923 -10.87 -34.64 -2.17
C HIS A 923 -12.31 -34.91 -1.73
N ILE A 924 -12.46 -35.57 -0.59
CA ILE A 924 -13.72 -35.79 0.12
C ILE A 924 -13.60 -35.32 1.56
N PHE A 925 -14.72 -34.90 2.13
CA PHE A 925 -14.81 -34.57 3.55
C PHE A 925 -16.04 -35.20 4.20
N ALA A 926 -15.91 -35.56 5.46
CA ALA A 926 -17.00 -35.92 6.36
C ALA A 926 -16.88 -35.07 7.61
N GLU A 927 -17.95 -34.38 7.97
CA GLU A 927 -17.99 -33.51 9.13
C GLU A 927 -19.17 -33.88 10.01
N ILE A 928 -18.90 -34.05 11.30
CA ILE A 928 -19.91 -34.42 12.28
C ILE A 928 -19.70 -33.68 13.59
N THR A 929 -20.77 -33.42 14.33
CA THR A 929 -20.68 -33.02 15.72
C THR A 929 -20.95 -34.23 16.61
N VAL A 930 -19.95 -34.60 17.41
CA VAL A 930 -20.01 -35.80 18.26
C VAL A 930 -20.73 -35.45 19.56
N VAL A 931 -21.83 -36.14 19.85
CA VAL A 931 -22.61 -35.99 21.10
C VAL A 931 -22.37 -37.19 22.02
N PRO A 932 -22.55 -37.05 23.35
CA PRO A 932 -22.40 -38.19 24.27
C PRO A 932 -23.25 -39.39 23.84
N ALA A 933 -22.68 -40.60 23.90
CA ALA A 933 -23.44 -41.82 23.69
C ALA A 933 -24.58 -41.91 24.73
N PRO A 934 -25.80 -42.34 24.37
CA PRO A 934 -26.91 -42.46 25.32
C PRO A 934 -26.54 -43.40 26.47
N THR A 935 -26.45 -42.89 27.69
CA THR A 935 -26.22 -43.74 28.87
C THR A 935 -27.50 -44.52 29.18
N ALA A 936 -27.44 -45.84 29.08
CA ALA A 936 -28.54 -46.71 29.50
C ALA A 936 -28.71 -46.62 31.03
N GLY A 937 -29.78 -45.95 31.46
CA GLY A 937 -30.32 -46.00 32.81
C GLY A 937 -29.67 -45.05 33.82
N THR A 938 -30.41 -44.01 34.22
CA THR A 938 -30.81 -43.72 35.62
C THR A 938 -31.39 -42.28 35.70
N ASN A 939 -32.58 -42.15 36.29
CA ASN A 939 -33.24 -40.96 36.85
C ASN A 939 -32.88 -39.60 36.22
N VAL A 940 -33.43 -39.29 35.05
CA VAL A 940 -33.22 -38.02 34.36
C VAL A 940 -34.18 -36.97 34.91
N LEU A 941 -33.65 -35.98 35.63
CA LEU A 941 -34.36 -34.73 35.92
C LEU A 941 -34.89 -34.15 34.59
N THR A 942 -36.17 -33.80 34.55
CA THR A 942 -36.84 -33.31 33.33
C THR A 942 -36.56 -31.83 33.09
N PRO A 943 -36.01 -31.43 31.93
CA PRO A 943 -35.94 -30.03 31.55
C PRO A 943 -37.34 -29.50 31.20
N GLY A 944 -37.62 -28.24 31.57
CA GLY A 944 -38.91 -27.60 31.34
C GLY A 944 -38.74 -26.10 31.16
N MET A 945 -39.57 -25.50 30.32
CA MET A 945 -39.62 -24.05 30.11
C MET A 945 -41.06 -23.65 29.87
N THR A 946 -41.52 -22.64 30.59
CA THR A 946 -42.84 -22.03 30.41
C THR A 946 -42.68 -20.58 29.98
N PHE A 947 -43.42 -20.18 28.96
CA PHE A 947 -43.46 -18.79 28.53
C PHE A 947 -44.22 -17.94 29.55
N VAL A 948 -43.66 -16.79 29.97
CA VAL A 948 -44.32 -15.89 30.93
C VAL A 948 -44.98 -14.73 30.19
N ARG A 949 -44.20 -13.96 29.41
CA ARG A 949 -44.69 -12.83 28.59
C ARG A 949 -43.63 -12.35 27.60
N ASP A 950 -44.06 -11.61 26.58
CA ASP A 950 -43.16 -10.79 25.78
C ASP A 950 -42.52 -9.71 26.65
N GLN A 951 -41.21 -9.52 26.49
CA GLN A 951 -40.42 -8.47 27.14
C GLN A 951 -40.31 -7.25 26.22
N THR A 952 -40.07 -7.49 24.92
CA THR A 952 -39.97 -6.45 23.88
C THR A 952 -40.83 -6.82 22.66
N ILE A 953 -41.05 -5.84 21.77
CA ILE A 953 -41.78 -5.91 20.48
C ILE A 953 -43.01 -6.84 20.52
N ALA A 954 -44.19 -6.27 20.74
CA ALA A 954 -45.45 -7.01 20.74
C ALA A 954 -45.74 -7.66 19.37
N ASP A 955 -46.50 -8.75 19.36
CA ASP A 955 -46.84 -9.42 18.10
C ASP A 955 -47.71 -8.52 17.20
N GLY A 956 -47.35 -8.51 15.92
CA GLY A 956 -47.99 -7.67 14.91
C GLY A 956 -47.47 -6.24 14.88
N THR A 957 -46.41 -5.91 15.64
CA THR A 957 -45.73 -4.61 15.55
C THR A 957 -45.34 -4.32 14.10
N GLN A 958 -45.69 -3.13 13.62
CA GLN A 958 -45.33 -2.67 12.29
C GLN A 958 -43.92 -2.10 12.32
N LEU A 959 -43.02 -2.69 11.54
CA LEU A 959 -41.62 -2.28 11.44
C LEU A 959 -41.28 -2.03 9.99
N VAL A 960 -40.43 -1.05 9.70
CA VAL A 960 -40.01 -0.80 8.31
C VAL A 960 -38.96 -1.83 7.92
N ALA A 961 -38.97 -2.28 6.66
CA ALA A 961 -37.93 -3.16 6.13
C ALA A 961 -36.52 -2.63 6.46
N GLY A 962 -35.66 -3.51 6.95
CA GLY A 962 -34.30 -3.17 7.41
C GLY A 962 -34.21 -2.68 8.85
N SER A 963 -35.33 -2.45 9.56
CA SER A 963 -35.29 -2.11 10.99
C SER A 963 -34.76 -3.28 11.83
N ASP A 964 -33.68 -3.02 12.55
CA ASP A 964 -33.18 -3.93 13.58
C ASP A 964 -34.04 -3.84 14.84
N PHE A 965 -34.28 -4.98 15.49
CA PHE A 965 -34.96 -5.03 16.77
C PHE A 965 -34.49 -6.24 17.59
N ASN A 966 -34.42 -6.08 18.90
CA ASN A 966 -34.16 -7.20 19.80
C ASN A 966 -35.50 -7.76 20.29
N LYS A 967 -35.85 -8.97 19.88
CA LYS A 967 -37.00 -9.68 20.45
C LYS A 967 -36.58 -10.38 21.73
N GLN A 968 -37.31 -10.10 22.80
CA GLN A 968 -37.05 -10.65 24.13
C GLN A 968 -38.31 -11.28 24.69
N TRP A 969 -38.15 -12.45 25.31
CA TRP A 969 -39.20 -13.16 26.01
C TRP A 969 -38.76 -13.42 27.45
N LEU A 970 -39.64 -13.12 28.40
CA LEU A 970 -39.47 -13.59 29.76
C LEU A 970 -40.00 -15.03 29.85
N VAL A 971 -39.15 -15.95 30.30
CA VAL A 971 -39.49 -17.37 30.44
C VAL A 971 -39.13 -17.86 31.83
N ARG A 972 -39.79 -18.92 32.28
CA ARG A 972 -39.50 -19.58 33.56
C ARG A 972 -39.00 -21.00 33.35
N ASN A 973 -37.96 -21.42 34.07
CA ASN A 973 -37.58 -22.83 34.13
C ASN A 973 -38.61 -23.61 34.96
N ALA A 974 -39.59 -24.23 34.29
CA ALA A 974 -40.64 -25.04 34.92
C ALA A 974 -40.25 -26.52 35.09
N GLY A 975 -39.02 -26.90 34.73
CA GLY A 975 -38.51 -28.26 34.87
C GLY A 975 -37.97 -28.56 36.26
N SER A 976 -37.49 -29.79 36.45
CA SER A 976 -36.71 -30.21 37.62
C SER A 976 -35.20 -30.15 37.36
N ARG A 977 -34.78 -29.77 36.14
CA ARG A 977 -33.40 -29.71 35.69
C ARG A 977 -32.94 -28.26 35.50
N GLN A 978 -31.79 -27.90 36.06
CA GLN A 978 -31.14 -26.61 35.81
C GLN A 978 -30.71 -26.51 34.34
N TRP A 979 -30.96 -25.34 33.73
CA TRP A 979 -30.36 -24.99 32.45
C TRP A 979 -28.92 -24.57 32.69
N GLY A 980 -27.98 -25.23 32.03
CA GLY A 980 -26.55 -24.96 32.13
C GLY A 980 -25.87 -24.93 30.77
N SER A 981 -24.54 -24.98 30.77
CA SER A 981 -23.75 -25.05 29.53
C SER A 981 -24.24 -26.18 28.62
N GLY A 982 -24.68 -25.82 27.41
CA GLY A 982 -25.16 -26.78 26.40
C GLY A 982 -26.64 -26.64 26.06
N PHE A 983 -27.42 -25.92 26.88
CA PHE A 983 -28.79 -25.56 26.53
C PHE A 983 -28.79 -24.46 25.46
N ARG A 984 -29.72 -24.52 24.50
CA ARG A 984 -29.82 -23.60 23.37
C ARG A 984 -31.28 -23.24 23.10
N LEU A 985 -31.52 -22.02 22.61
CA LEU A 985 -32.78 -21.64 22.00
C LEU A 985 -32.64 -21.86 20.50
N ILE A 986 -33.37 -22.83 19.96
CA ILE A 986 -33.25 -23.26 18.57
C ILE A 986 -34.48 -22.83 17.76
N TYR A 987 -34.23 -22.47 16.52
CA TYR A 987 -35.26 -22.20 15.54
C TYR A 987 -35.98 -23.49 15.19
N VAL A 988 -37.30 -23.42 15.06
CA VAL A 988 -38.15 -24.56 14.68
C VAL A 988 -38.78 -24.34 13.31
N GLN A 989 -39.38 -23.17 13.06
CA GLN A 989 -40.07 -22.86 11.81
C GLN A 989 -40.37 -21.37 11.64
N GLY A 990 -40.69 -20.95 10.41
CA GLY A 990 -41.02 -19.58 10.04
C GLY A 990 -39.93 -18.87 9.24
N ASP A 991 -39.88 -17.55 9.30
CA ASP A 991 -39.04 -16.70 8.48
C ASP A 991 -37.67 -16.47 9.11
N LEU A 992 -36.78 -17.48 9.05
CA LEU A 992 -35.47 -17.45 9.72
C LEU A 992 -34.60 -16.25 9.28
N GLN A 993 -34.84 -15.69 8.09
CA GLN A 993 -34.19 -14.46 7.64
C GLN A 993 -34.41 -13.27 8.61
N MET A 994 -35.52 -13.25 9.34
CA MET A 994 -35.81 -12.24 10.36
C MET A 994 -34.85 -12.32 11.55
N ALA A 995 -34.33 -13.51 11.87
CA ALA A 995 -33.30 -13.70 12.91
C ALA A 995 -31.89 -13.75 12.31
N ARG A 996 -31.67 -13.04 11.19
CA ARG A 996 -30.38 -12.91 10.51
C ARG A 996 -29.78 -14.26 10.09
N GLY A 997 -30.62 -15.27 9.84
CA GLY A 997 -30.17 -16.59 9.43
C GLY A 997 -29.60 -17.46 10.55
N VAL A 998 -29.57 -17.00 11.81
CA VAL A 998 -28.98 -17.74 12.93
C VAL A 998 -30.00 -18.70 13.52
N ALA A 999 -29.80 -20.01 13.37
CA ALA A 999 -30.79 -21.01 13.80
C ALA A 999 -30.71 -21.43 15.28
N ALA A 1000 -29.72 -20.97 16.05
CA ALA A 1000 -29.57 -21.33 17.47
C ALA A 1000 -28.85 -20.25 18.29
N HIS A 1001 -29.35 -19.99 19.50
CA HIS A 1001 -28.80 -19.01 20.44
C HIS A 1001 -28.47 -19.65 21.79
N VAL A 1002 -27.43 -19.13 22.45
CA VAL A 1002 -27.10 -19.52 23.83
C VAL A 1002 -28.16 -18.96 24.77
N VAL A 1003 -28.56 -19.74 25.76
CA VAL A 1003 -29.52 -19.30 26.78
C VAL A 1003 -28.85 -19.06 28.12
N PRO A 1004 -29.32 -18.08 28.93
CA PRO A 1004 -28.84 -17.87 30.29
C PRO A 1004 -29.05 -19.12 31.15
N GLU A 1005 -28.17 -19.32 32.12
CA GLU A 1005 -28.38 -20.35 33.15
C GLU A 1005 -29.62 -20.02 33.98
N ALA A 1006 -30.41 -21.03 34.31
CA ALA A 1006 -31.63 -20.87 35.10
C ALA A 1006 -31.88 -22.13 35.95
N LYS A 1007 -32.01 -21.96 37.27
CA LYS A 1007 -32.41 -23.05 38.17
C LYS A 1007 -33.91 -23.30 38.07
N PRO A 1008 -34.41 -24.48 38.47
CA PRO A 1008 -35.85 -24.73 38.59
C PRO A 1008 -36.58 -23.61 39.35
N GLY A 1009 -37.55 -22.97 38.71
CA GLY A 1009 -38.31 -21.83 39.23
C GLY A 1009 -37.82 -20.45 38.82
N ASP A 1010 -36.59 -20.30 38.33
CA ASP A 1010 -36.02 -19.00 37.92
C ASP A 1010 -36.73 -18.45 36.68
N GLU A 1011 -36.89 -17.13 36.63
CA GLU A 1011 -37.31 -16.39 35.44
C GLU A 1011 -36.10 -15.71 34.80
N VAL A 1012 -35.91 -15.93 33.50
CA VAL A 1012 -34.81 -15.35 32.72
C VAL A 1012 -35.32 -14.79 31.40
N THR A 1013 -34.63 -13.78 30.88
CA THR A 1013 -34.93 -13.19 29.58
C THR A 1013 -34.14 -13.90 28.49
N LEU A 1014 -34.83 -14.49 27.51
CA LEU A 1014 -34.20 -14.96 26.27
C LEU A 1014 -34.27 -13.83 25.24
N SER A 1015 -33.15 -13.54 24.58
CA SER A 1015 -33.01 -12.42 23.63
C SER A 1015 -32.47 -12.91 22.30
N ILE A 1016 -33.11 -12.51 21.20
CA ILE A 1016 -32.63 -12.73 19.84
C ILE A 1016 -32.56 -11.39 19.09
N PRO A 1017 -31.40 -11.02 18.51
CA PRO A 1017 -31.33 -9.91 17.58
C PRO A 1017 -31.98 -10.27 16.24
N MET A 1018 -32.88 -9.41 15.78
CA MET A 1018 -33.66 -9.60 14.56
C MET A 1018 -33.62 -8.37 13.67
N THR A 1019 -33.90 -8.55 12.38
CA THR A 1019 -34.01 -7.50 11.38
C THR A 1019 -35.30 -7.71 10.60
N ALA A 1020 -36.12 -6.67 10.44
CA ALA A 1020 -37.38 -6.73 9.70
C ALA A 1020 -37.08 -6.99 8.21
N PRO A 1021 -37.48 -8.15 7.63
CA PRO A 1021 -37.17 -8.46 6.23
C PRO A 1021 -37.95 -7.56 5.26
N PRO A 1022 -37.48 -7.36 4.01
CA PRO A 1022 -38.23 -6.62 3.00
C PRO A 1022 -39.62 -7.22 2.77
N PRO A 1023 -40.70 -6.44 2.60
CA PRO A 1023 -42.01 -7.01 2.27
C PRO A 1023 -42.03 -7.68 0.89
N SER A 1024 -42.95 -8.62 0.70
CA SER A 1024 -43.26 -9.21 -0.60
C SER A 1024 -44.00 -8.18 -1.47
N GLY A 1025 -43.24 -7.48 -2.31
CA GLY A 1025 -43.75 -6.38 -3.14
C GLY A 1025 -44.02 -5.10 -2.34
N SER A 1026 -44.95 -4.27 -2.79
CA SER A 1026 -45.28 -2.96 -2.17
C SER A 1026 -46.28 -3.06 -1.00
N LEU A 1027 -46.66 -4.26 -0.58
CA LEU A 1027 -47.67 -4.46 0.47
C LEU A 1027 -47.03 -4.82 1.81
N PRO A 1028 -47.53 -4.30 2.94
CA PRO A 1028 -47.14 -4.77 4.26
C PRO A 1028 -47.19 -6.29 4.37
N THR A 1029 -46.08 -6.92 4.78
CA THR A 1029 -45.93 -8.38 4.81
C THR A 1029 -45.69 -8.84 6.24
N ALA A 1030 -46.49 -9.80 6.71
CA ALA A 1030 -46.29 -10.38 8.03
C ALA A 1030 -45.16 -11.42 8.00
N TYR A 1031 -44.24 -11.30 8.94
CA TYR A 1031 -43.14 -12.26 9.16
C TYR A 1031 -43.28 -12.88 10.55
N SER A 1032 -42.96 -14.17 10.66
CA SER A 1032 -43.01 -14.87 11.96
C SER A 1032 -41.91 -15.90 12.14
N THR A 1033 -41.33 -16.02 13.33
CA THR A 1033 -40.38 -17.09 13.68
C THR A 1033 -40.79 -17.79 14.96
N LEU A 1034 -40.66 -19.12 15.01
CA LEU A 1034 -40.98 -19.96 16.17
C LEU A 1034 -39.71 -20.66 16.69
N TRP A 1035 -39.54 -20.64 18.01
CA TRP A 1035 -38.35 -21.12 18.71
C TRP A 1035 -38.73 -22.03 19.88
N LYS A 1036 -37.83 -22.96 20.21
CA LYS A 1036 -37.93 -23.84 21.39
C LYS A 1036 -36.58 -24.06 22.05
N LEU A 1037 -36.57 -24.42 23.33
CA LEU A 1037 -35.32 -24.82 23.99
C LEU A 1037 -34.92 -26.24 23.61
N GLN A 1038 -33.62 -26.43 23.45
CA GLN A 1038 -32.96 -27.71 23.32
C GLN A 1038 -32.06 -27.92 24.53
N ASP A 1039 -32.13 -29.09 25.17
CA ASP A 1039 -31.25 -29.45 26.27
C ASP A 1039 -29.85 -29.83 25.76
N ASP A 1040 -28.91 -29.97 26.69
CA ASP A 1040 -27.54 -30.42 26.45
C ASP A 1040 -27.42 -31.84 25.85
N ARG A 1041 -28.55 -32.54 25.65
CA ARG A 1041 -28.65 -33.87 25.03
C ARG A 1041 -29.38 -33.83 23.69
N GLY A 1042 -29.71 -32.64 23.18
CA GLY A 1042 -30.40 -32.44 21.91
C GLY A 1042 -31.92 -32.56 21.98
N ASN A 1043 -32.51 -32.83 23.15
CA ASN A 1043 -33.96 -32.96 23.28
C ASN A 1043 -34.61 -31.58 23.26
N ILE A 1044 -35.63 -31.42 22.42
CA ILE A 1044 -36.42 -30.19 22.36
C ILE A 1044 -37.49 -30.23 23.45
N PHE A 1045 -37.56 -29.19 24.28
CA PHE A 1045 -38.48 -29.12 25.42
C PHE A 1045 -39.08 -27.72 25.59
N GLY A 1046 -40.09 -27.61 26.47
CA GLY A 1046 -40.72 -26.35 26.84
C GLY A 1046 -41.75 -25.83 25.84
N ASP A 1047 -42.37 -24.71 26.23
CA ASP A 1047 -43.36 -23.98 25.43
C ASP A 1047 -42.72 -23.41 24.15
N PRO A 1048 -43.46 -23.31 23.04
CA PRO A 1048 -43.01 -22.55 21.89
C PRO A 1048 -43.07 -21.05 22.20
N ILE A 1049 -42.04 -20.31 21.79
CA ILE A 1049 -42.04 -18.84 21.79
C ILE A 1049 -41.87 -18.35 20.36
N TRP A 1050 -42.46 -17.21 20.03
CA TRP A 1050 -42.41 -16.69 18.66
C TRP A 1050 -42.27 -15.18 18.61
N ALA A 1051 -41.80 -14.71 17.46
CA ALA A 1051 -41.77 -13.31 17.10
C ALA A 1051 -42.65 -13.11 15.88
N LYS A 1052 -43.60 -12.18 15.92
CA LYS A 1052 -44.41 -11.82 14.76
C LYS A 1052 -44.38 -10.31 14.53
N ILE A 1053 -44.02 -9.89 13.33
CA ILE A 1053 -44.03 -8.48 12.93
C ILE A 1053 -44.78 -8.31 11.60
N VAL A 1054 -45.16 -7.08 11.29
CA VAL A 1054 -45.57 -6.69 9.95
C VAL A 1054 -44.48 -5.78 9.40
N SER A 1055 -43.74 -6.26 8.40
CA SER A 1055 -42.79 -5.44 7.69
C SER A 1055 -43.51 -4.52 6.72
N LEU A 1056 -43.37 -3.22 6.92
CA LEU A 1056 -43.80 -2.18 6.02
C LEU A 1056 -42.74 -2.01 4.93
N PRO A 1057 -43.13 -1.65 3.70
CA PRO A 1057 -42.17 -1.20 2.69
C PRO A 1057 -41.29 -0.12 3.30
N ALA A 1058 -39.98 -0.24 3.12
CA ALA A 1058 -39.13 0.94 3.17
C ALA A 1058 -39.80 1.99 2.26
N ILE A 1059 -39.88 3.23 2.72
CA ILE A 1059 -40.40 4.30 1.86
C ILE A 1059 -39.46 4.34 0.66
N SER A 1060 -39.87 3.69 -0.43
CA SER A 1060 -39.23 3.75 -1.72
C SER A 1060 -39.11 5.23 -2.07
N GLU A 1061 -38.09 5.61 -2.83
CA GLU A 1061 -37.95 6.94 -3.46
C GLU A 1061 -39.13 7.31 -4.40
N SER A 1062 -40.22 6.54 -4.39
CA SER A 1062 -41.41 6.62 -5.23
C SER A 1062 -42.52 7.55 -4.71
N THR A 1063 -42.27 8.45 -3.78
CA THR A 1063 -42.97 9.76 -3.81
C THR A 1063 -41.94 10.79 -4.25
N GLY A 1064 -41.77 10.91 -5.56
CA GLY A 1064 -40.84 11.83 -6.21
C GLY A 1064 -41.17 13.31 -5.98
N GLN A 1065 -41.10 13.79 -4.73
CA GLN A 1065 -41.15 15.21 -4.37
C GLN A 1065 -40.79 15.57 -2.91
N ALA A 1066 -40.54 14.62 -1.99
CA ALA A 1066 -40.18 14.98 -0.61
C ALA A 1066 -38.65 14.96 -0.40
N THR A 1067 -38.06 16.15 -0.21
CA THR A 1067 -36.64 16.33 0.11
C THR A 1067 -36.26 15.61 1.42
N PRO A 1068 -34.96 15.30 1.67
CA PRO A 1068 -34.51 14.75 2.95
C PRO A 1068 -35.03 15.52 4.17
N LEU A 1069 -34.97 16.85 4.10
CA LEU A 1069 -35.52 17.73 5.14
C LEU A 1069 -37.04 17.56 5.32
N ALA A 1070 -37.79 17.46 4.22
CA ALA A 1070 -39.22 17.19 4.28
C ALA A 1070 -39.53 15.82 4.90
N ARG A 1071 -38.70 14.79 4.63
CA ARG A 1071 -38.84 13.46 5.24
C ARG A 1071 -38.63 13.51 6.75
N LEU A 1072 -37.60 14.21 7.22
CA LEU A 1072 -37.35 14.38 8.66
C LEU A 1072 -38.50 15.12 9.37
N LEU A 1073 -39.05 16.15 8.75
CA LEU A 1073 -40.15 16.92 9.33
C LEU A 1073 -41.49 16.15 9.34
N ASN A 1074 -41.68 15.25 8.38
CA ASN A 1074 -42.89 14.41 8.28
C ASN A 1074 -42.83 13.15 9.15
N ASP A 1075 -41.67 12.83 9.75
CA ASP A 1075 -41.52 11.76 10.73
C ASP A 1075 -41.02 12.29 12.10
N PRO A 1076 -41.92 12.86 12.93
CA PRO A 1076 -41.55 13.30 14.27
C PRO A 1076 -41.03 12.18 15.18
N SER A 1077 -41.31 10.91 14.87
CA SER A 1077 -40.75 9.77 15.63
C SER A 1077 -39.25 9.57 15.39
N ALA A 1078 -38.68 10.25 14.40
CA ALA A 1078 -37.26 10.34 14.14
C ALA A 1078 -36.58 11.52 14.86
N TRP A 1079 -37.31 12.30 15.67
CA TRP A 1079 -36.73 13.38 16.46
C TRP A 1079 -36.26 12.83 17.81
N TYR A 1080 -34.98 13.02 18.11
CA TYR A 1080 -34.35 12.43 19.28
C TYR A 1080 -33.87 13.49 20.26
N SER A 1081 -33.96 13.16 21.54
CA SER A 1081 -33.35 13.92 22.63
C SER A 1081 -32.08 13.19 23.08
N GLN A 1082 -30.96 13.90 23.22
CA GLN A 1082 -29.77 13.29 23.83
C GLN A 1082 -29.99 12.97 25.33
N LEU A 1083 -30.98 13.61 25.95
CA LEU A 1083 -31.33 13.50 27.36
C LEU A 1083 -32.34 12.36 27.64
N ASP A 1084 -32.64 11.52 26.65
CA ASP A 1084 -33.50 10.35 26.85
C ASP A 1084 -32.87 9.36 27.85
N PRO A 1085 -33.57 8.98 28.93
CA PRO A 1085 -33.02 8.04 29.92
C PRO A 1085 -32.55 6.71 29.35
N SER A 1086 -33.06 6.31 28.18
CA SER A 1086 -32.73 5.04 27.52
C SER A 1086 -31.30 4.98 26.98
N TRP A 1087 -30.67 6.14 26.74
CA TRP A 1087 -29.31 6.23 26.20
C TRP A 1087 -28.45 7.35 26.79
N ALA A 1088 -29.03 8.30 27.52
CA ALA A 1088 -28.30 9.44 28.09
C ALA A 1088 -27.12 9.02 28.99
N GLY A 1089 -27.21 7.86 29.65
CA GLY A 1089 -26.14 7.31 30.48
C GLY A 1089 -25.04 6.56 29.73
N ASP A 1090 -25.21 6.29 28.43
CA ASP A 1090 -24.26 5.49 27.66
C ASP A 1090 -22.98 6.29 27.39
N THR A 1091 -21.82 5.64 27.50
CA THR A 1091 -20.53 6.24 27.12
C THR A 1091 -20.53 6.57 25.63
N LEU A 1092 -20.22 7.82 25.29
CA LEU A 1092 -20.06 8.28 23.91
C LEU A 1092 -18.70 7.83 23.36
N GLY A 1093 -18.70 7.03 22.30
CA GLY A 1093 -17.47 6.45 21.74
C GLY A 1093 -16.64 5.68 22.77
N HIS A 1094 -15.32 5.84 22.70
CA HIS A 1094 -14.36 5.31 23.66
C HIS A 1094 -13.91 6.35 24.72
N GLY A 1095 -14.58 7.51 24.76
CA GLY A 1095 -14.24 8.63 25.65
C GLY A 1095 -14.76 8.49 27.08
N GLN A 1096 -14.54 9.54 27.90
CA GLN A 1096 -15.02 9.59 29.30
C GLN A 1096 -16.42 10.23 29.44
N GLN A 1097 -16.97 10.78 28.35
CA GLN A 1097 -18.25 11.49 28.35
C GLN A 1097 -19.42 10.55 27.98
N SER A 1098 -20.63 10.93 28.38
CA SER A 1098 -21.87 10.22 28.04
C SER A 1098 -22.60 10.85 26.85
N ILE A 1099 -23.52 10.11 26.22
CA ILE A 1099 -24.41 10.68 25.19
C ILE A 1099 -25.23 11.83 25.78
N GLY A 1100 -25.70 11.71 27.01
CA GLY A 1100 -26.45 12.77 27.69
C GLY A 1100 -25.62 14.02 27.92
N SER A 1101 -24.32 13.86 28.18
CA SER A 1101 -23.43 14.98 28.47
C SER A 1101 -22.82 15.64 27.22
N TRP A 1102 -22.53 14.89 26.14
CA TRP A 1102 -21.76 15.38 24.97
C TRP A 1102 -22.27 14.84 23.60
N GLY A 1103 -23.47 14.24 23.56
CA GLY A 1103 -23.99 13.54 22.37
C GLY A 1103 -24.80 14.38 21.38
N CYS A 1104 -24.75 15.72 21.43
CA CYS A 1104 -25.59 16.60 20.60
C CYS A 1104 -25.39 16.38 19.09
N LEU A 1105 -24.13 16.36 18.63
CA LEU A 1105 -23.80 16.17 17.22
C LEU A 1105 -24.15 14.74 16.75
N MET A 1106 -23.85 13.71 17.56
CA MET A 1106 -24.25 12.32 17.30
C MET A 1106 -25.77 12.18 17.16
N THR A 1107 -26.53 12.87 18.01
CA THR A 1107 -28.00 12.87 17.97
C THR A 1107 -28.52 13.56 16.70
N CYS A 1108 -27.90 14.67 16.28
CA CYS A 1108 -28.19 15.31 15.00
C CYS A 1108 -27.91 14.39 13.80
N MET A 1109 -26.86 13.57 13.86
CA MET A 1109 -26.53 12.61 12.79
C MET A 1109 -27.52 11.47 12.72
N ALA A 1110 -27.98 10.93 13.86
CA ALA A 1110 -29.03 9.92 13.90
C ALA A 1110 -30.32 10.42 13.21
N MET A 1111 -30.68 11.69 13.45
CA MET A 1111 -31.80 12.35 12.75
C MET A 1111 -31.53 12.54 11.25
N ALA A 1112 -30.32 12.97 10.87
CA ALA A 1112 -29.92 13.14 9.47
C ALA A 1112 -29.95 11.82 8.70
N LEU A 1113 -29.37 10.75 9.24
CA LEU A 1113 -29.37 9.42 8.64
C LEU A 1113 -30.79 8.92 8.39
N THR A 1114 -31.68 9.14 9.36
CA THR A 1114 -33.09 8.80 9.23
C THR A 1114 -33.75 9.59 8.10
N ALA A 1115 -33.44 10.89 7.98
CA ALA A 1115 -33.90 11.75 6.90
C ALA A 1115 -33.49 11.24 5.51
N PHE A 1116 -32.37 10.52 5.41
CA PHE A 1116 -31.87 9.96 4.17
C PHE A 1116 -32.27 8.49 3.92
N GLY A 1117 -32.94 7.85 4.88
CA GLY A 1117 -33.52 6.50 4.74
C GLY A 1117 -32.84 5.43 5.60
N THR A 1118 -31.84 5.79 6.40
CA THR A 1118 -31.14 4.87 7.30
C THR A 1118 -31.43 5.24 8.74
N ARG A 1119 -32.32 4.51 9.42
CA ARG A 1119 -32.81 4.90 10.74
C ARG A 1119 -31.95 4.34 11.87
N PHE A 1120 -31.41 5.22 12.70
CA PHE A 1120 -30.74 4.89 13.96
C PHE A 1120 -31.27 5.78 15.07
N ASN A 1121 -31.41 5.24 16.28
CA ASN A 1121 -31.42 6.08 17.48
C ASN A 1121 -29.98 6.39 17.95
N PRO A 1122 -29.76 7.35 18.86
CA PRO A 1122 -28.42 7.76 19.29
C PRO A 1122 -27.57 6.63 19.90
N ALA A 1123 -28.15 5.71 20.66
CA ALA A 1123 -27.42 4.57 21.21
C ALA A 1123 -27.02 3.56 20.13
N GLU A 1124 -27.91 3.26 19.19
CA GLU A 1124 -27.64 2.34 18.09
C GLU A 1124 -26.53 2.88 17.19
N LEU A 1125 -26.59 4.16 16.83
CA LEU A 1125 -25.53 4.79 16.05
C LEU A 1125 -24.19 4.75 16.81
N ASN A 1126 -24.20 5.08 18.10
CA ASN A 1126 -23.00 5.05 18.95
C ASN A 1126 -22.40 3.65 19.06
N GLN A 1127 -23.22 2.60 19.20
CA GLN A 1127 -22.73 1.21 19.24
C GLN A 1127 -22.23 0.74 17.88
N HIS A 1128 -22.96 1.07 16.81
CA HIS A 1128 -22.56 0.69 15.46
C HIS A 1128 -21.20 1.29 15.10
N LEU A 1129 -20.99 2.57 15.39
CA LEU A 1129 -19.69 3.21 15.18
C LEU A 1129 -18.57 2.57 16.02
N LYS A 1130 -18.84 2.10 17.26
CA LYS A 1130 -17.83 1.40 18.07
C LYS A 1130 -17.44 0.07 17.46
N THR A 1131 -18.37 -0.61 16.78
CA THR A 1131 -18.09 -1.89 16.11
C THR A 1131 -17.26 -1.74 14.84
N ILE A 1132 -17.27 -0.55 14.22
CA ILE A 1132 -16.40 -0.23 13.07
C ILE A 1132 -14.93 -0.07 13.51
N GLY A 1133 -14.66 0.06 14.81
CA GLY A 1133 -13.31 0.18 15.36
C GLY A 1133 -12.78 1.61 15.25
N ASP A 1134 -11.46 1.76 15.07
CA ASP A 1134 -10.80 3.08 15.07
C ASP A 1134 -11.36 4.02 13.99
N GLU A 1135 -11.84 3.50 12.86
CA GLU A 1135 -12.47 4.30 11.79
C GLU A 1135 -13.86 4.85 12.18
N GLY A 1136 -14.58 4.18 13.08
CA GLY A 1136 -15.85 4.68 13.61
C GLY A 1136 -15.68 5.76 14.68
N PHE A 1137 -14.52 5.79 15.36
CA PHE A 1137 -14.14 6.83 16.31
C PHE A 1137 -12.64 7.26 16.27
N VAL A 1138 -12.20 8.04 15.27
CA VAL A 1138 -10.85 8.68 15.19
C VAL A 1138 -10.69 10.04 15.96
N SER A 1139 -10.06 10.06 17.15
CA SER A 1139 -9.59 11.29 17.88
C SER A 1139 -10.66 12.32 18.36
N SER A 1140 -10.49 13.65 18.15
CA SER A 1140 -11.43 14.73 18.55
C SER A 1140 -12.49 15.07 17.49
N SER A 1141 -12.25 14.72 16.23
CA SER A 1141 -13.11 15.05 15.07
C SER A 1141 -14.01 13.89 14.62
N VAL A 1142 -14.01 12.81 15.41
CA VAL A 1142 -14.73 11.55 15.25
C VAL A 1142 -16.17 11.69 14.78
N GLN A 1143 -16.89 12.63 15.38
CA GLN A 1143 -18.33 12.69 15.21
C GLN A 1143 -18.66 13.07 13.77
N PHE A 1144 -17.86 13.92 13.11
CA PHE A 1144 -18.14 14.43 11.76
C PHE A 1144 -18.16 13.36 10.66
N VAL A 1145 -17.39 12.27 10.79
CA VAL A 1145 -17.23 11.26 9.73
C VAL A 1145 -18.21 10.09 9.82
N ALA A 1146 -18.94 9.97 10.93
CA ALA A 1146 -19.89 8.87 11.14
C ALA A 1146 -20.91 8.67 10.00
N PRO A 1147 -21.53 9.71 9.42
CA PRO A 1147 -22.47 9.55 8.30
C PRO A 1147 -21.85 9.06 6.98
N PHE A 1148 -20.53 9.16 6.83
CA PHE A 1148 -19.80 8.62 5.68
C PHE A 1148 -19.72 7.09 5.74
N HIS A 1149 -19.39 6.56 6.92
CA HIS A 1149 -19.29 5.11 7.15
C HIS A 1149 -20.66 4.45 7.32
N VAL A 1150 -21.66 5.22 7.74
CA VAL A 1150 -22.99 4.74 8.09
C VAL A 1150 -24.01 5.45 7.21
N GLY A 1151 -24.60 4.77 6.23
CA GLY A 1151 -25.69 5.33 5.40
C GLY A 1151 -25.29 6.09 4.14
N GLY A 1152 -23.98 6.21 3.83
CA GLY A 1152 -23.48 6.73 2.54
C GLY A 1152 -23.76 8.22 2.33
N LEU A 1153 -23.72 9.02 3.40
CA LEU A 1153 -23.92 10.46 3.34
C LEU A 1153 -22.58 11.18 3.18
N SER A 1154 -22.56 12.18 2.32
CA SER A 1154 -21.47 13.13 2.22
C SER A 1154 -21.83 14.41 2.96
N PHE A 1155 -20.81 15.09 3.45
CA PHE A 1155 -20.95 16.46 3.94
C PHE A 1155 -19.84 17.34 3.36
N ARG A 1156 -20.17 18.59 3.07
CA ARG A 1156 -19.16 19.61 2.76
C ARG A 1156 -18.39 19.98 4.03
N ARG A 1157 -17.18 20.54 3.90
CA ARG A 1157 -16.35 21.02 5.04
C ARG A 1157 -17.20 21.82 6.04
N ASN A 1158 -16.95 21.68 7.34
CA ASN A 1158 -17.58 22.52 8.37
C ASN A 1158 -17.20 23.99 8.13
N VAL A 1159 -18.17 24.86 7.82
CA VAL A 1159 -17.90 26.26 7.45
C VAL A 1159 -18.27 27.20 8.59
N ARG A 1160 -17.32 28.01 9.05
CA ARG A 1160 -17.52 29.01 10.11
C ARG A 1160 -18.20 30.28 9.61
N SER A 1161 -18.95 30.96 10.48
CA SER A 1161 -19.73 32.16 10.13
C SER A 1161 -18.93 33.46 10.04
N TRP A 1162 -17.68 33.47 10.53
CA TRP A 1162 -16.78 34.62 10.44
C TRP A 1162 -15.36 34.17 10.13
N GLU A 1163 -14.61 35.02 9.43
CA GLU A 1163 -13.22 34.76 9.03
C GLU A 1163 -12.32 34.53 10.24
N ASP A 1164 -12.39 35.41 11.23
CA ASP A 1164 -11.50 35.44 12.40
C ASP A 1164 -12.01 34.60 13.59
N SER A 1165 -13.09 33.82 13.42
CA SER A 1165 -13.61 32.98 14.50
C SER A 1165 -12.68 31.80 14.80
N ASP A 1166 -12.27 31.68 16.06
CA ASP A 1166 -11.51 30.54 16.59
C ASP A 1166 -12.44 29.35 16.88
N ILE A 1167 -12.81 28.62 15.82
CA ILE A 1167 -13.66 27.43 15.91
C ILE A 1167 -12.86 26.22 15.40
N PRO A 1168 -12.54 25.25 16.28
CA PRO A 1168 -11.85 24.03 15.90
C PRO A 1168 -12.54 23.27 14.77
N ASP A 1169 -11.76 22.61 13.91
CA ASP A 1169 -12.26 21.77 12.80
C ASP A 1169 -13.26 22.49 11.88
N SER A 1170 -13.02 23.79 11.60
CA SER A 1170 -13.83 24.59 10.69
C SER A 1170 -12.98 25.39 9.70
N THR A 1171 -13.53 25.67 8.52
CA THR A 1171 -12.89 26.46 7.46
C THR A 1171 -13.70 27.71 7.13
N TRP A 1172 -13.01 28.81 6.83
CA TRP A 1172 -13.63 29.98 6.20
C TRP A 1172 -13.56 29.82 4.68
N THR A 1173 -14.70 29.92 3.99
CA THR A 1173 -14.76 29.81 2.52
C THR A 1173 -15.00 31.15 1.82
N GLY A 1174 -15.26 32.23 2.58
CA GLY A 1174 -15.65 33.53 2.04
C GLY A 1174 -17.12 33.64 1.62
N GLU A 1175 -17.88 32.54 1.69
CA GLU A 1175 -19.32 32.52 1.37
C GLU A 1175 -20.14 33.24 2.45
N ASP A 1176 -21.25 33.86 2.06
CA ASP A 1176 -22.25 34.38 3.00
C ASP A 1176 -22.89 33.20 3.76
N PRO A 1177 -22.70 33.09 5.10
CA PRO A 1177 -23.20 31.96 5.87
C PRO A 1177 -24.73 31.84 5.85
N ILE A 1178 -25.45 32.97 5.82
CA ILE A 1178 -26.91 32.98 5.86
C ILE A 1178 -27.46 32.56 4.50
N GLN A 1179 -26.90 33.11 3.41
CA GLN A 1179 -27.28 32.73 2.06
C GLN A 1179 -27.06 31.23 1.81
N ARG A 1180 -25.94 30.69 2.26
CA ARG A 1180 -25.60 29.27 2.13
C ARG A 1180 -26.58 28.37 2.89
N ILE A 1181 -26.94 28.74 4.12
CA ILE A 1181 -27.94 27.99 4.91
C ILE A 1181 -29.29 28.02 4.19
N ASP A 1182 -29.73 29.18 3.73
CA ASP A 1182 -31.01 29.32 3.03
C ASP A 1182 -31.06 28.52 1.73
N GLN A 1183 -29.98 28.53 0.96
CA GLN A 1183 -29.87 27.73 -0.26
C GLN A 1183 -29.96 26.23 0.05
N ALA A 1184 -29.21 25.75 1.06
CA ALA A 1184 -29.24 24.34 1.44
C ALA A 1184 -30.63 23.90 1.92
N LEU A 1185 -31.34 24.74 2.67
CA LEU A 1185 -32.71 24.46 3.09
C LEU A 1185 -33.69 24.47 1.91
N ALA A 1186 -33.50 25.36 0.93
CA ALA A 1186 -34.33 25.43 -0.28
C ALA A 1186 -34.15 24.20 -1.19
N GLU A 1187 -32.92 23.67 -1.27
CA GLU A 1187 -32.60 22.40 -1.92
C GLU A 1187 -33.10 21.19 -1.10
N GLY A 1188 -33.50 21.43 0.16
CA GLY A 1188 -34.04 20.43 1.07
C GLY A 1188 -32.99 19.50 1.68
N ASN A 1189 -31.74 19.97 1.73
CA ASN A 1189 -30.64 19.31 2.42
C ASN A 1189 -30.77 19.46 3.94
N ILE A 1190 -30.09 18.59 4.68
CA ILE A 1190 -30.06 18.64 6.15
C ILE A 1190 -28.91 19.55 6.58
N VAL A 1191 -29.23 20.66 7.25
CA VAL A 1191 -28.23 21.61 7.77
C VAL A 1191 -28.05 21.37 9.26
N VAL A 1192 -26.83 21.03 9.68
CA VAL A 1192 -26.46 20.85 11.10
C VAL A 1192 -25.56 21.99 11.52
N ALA A 1193 -25.91 22.68 12.60
CA ALA A 1193 -25.30 23.93 13.01
C ALA A 1193 -24.71 23.85 14.40
N GLN A 1194 -23.47 24.33 14.56
CA GLN A 1194 -22.89 24.62 15.85
C GLN A 1194 -23.43 25.97 16.33
N VAL A 1195 -24.04 26.00 17.52
CA VAL A 1195 -24.67 27.19 18.09
C VAL A 1195 -23.99 27.63 19.37
N ASP A 1196 -24.34 28.82 19.87
CA ASP A 1196 -23.90 29.29 21.18
C ASP A 1196 -24.24 28.29 22.29
N THR A 1197 -23.31 28.02 23.20
CA THR A 1197 -23.43 26.96 24.21
C THR A 1197 -24.23 27.40 25.44
N LYS A 1198 -24.63 28.68 25.53
CA LYS A 1198 -25.40 29.21 26.65
C LYS A 1198 -26.88 29.38 26.28
N PRO A 1199 -27.74 28.38 26.55
CA PRO A 1199 -29.16 28.52 26.27
C PRO A 1199 -29.84 29.53 27.21
N ASN A 1200 -30.69 30.40 26.66
CA ASN A 1200 -31.46 31.43 27.38
C ASN A 1200 -32.52 30.86 28.35
N ASN A 1201 -32.72 29.55 28.39
CA ASN A 1201 -33.77 28.89 29.18
C ASN A 1201 -33.24 28.08 30.39
N GLY A 1202 -31.93 28.08 30.63
CA GLY A 1202 -31.32 27.49 31.84
C GLY A 1202 -31.49 25.98 32.01
N LEU A 1203 -31.92 25.26 30.96
CA LEU A 1203 -32.21 23.82 31.01
C LEU A 1203 -30.96 22.93 31.08
N TYR A 1204 -29.77 23.51 30.88
CA TYR A 1204 -28.53 22.76 30.81
C TYR A 1204 -27.38 23.64 31.29
N ASP A 1205 -26.72 23.21 32.36
CA ASP A 1205 -25.53 23.85 32.93
C ASP A 1205 -24.38 22.85 32.80
N SER A 1206 -23.69 22.92 31.67
CA SER A 1206 -22.55 22.07 31.40
C SER A 1206 -21.38 22.94 30.97
N ASN A 1207 -20.19 22.63 31.44
CA ASN A 1207 -18.92 23.18 30.97
C ASN A 1207 -18.60 22.74 29.51
N MET A 1208 -19.59 22.64 28.62
CA MET A 1208 -19.40 22.24 27.23
C MET A 1208 -18.91 23.43 26.40
N GLU A 1209 -17.81 23.19 25.68
CA GLU A 1209 -17.22 24.15 24.77
C GLU A 1209 -18.02 24.27 23.45
N GLN A 1210 -18.92 23.31 23.12
CA GLN A 1210 -19.66 23.26 21.84
C GLN A 1210 -21.08 22.64 21.96
N HIS A 1211 -22.06 23.11 21.16
CA HIS A 1211 -23.42 22.53 21.04
C HIS A 1211 -23.92 22.52 19.58
N TRP A 1212 -24.68 21.49 19.20
CA TRP A 1212 -25.10 21.24 17.81
C TRP A 1212 -26.62 21.00 17.69
N VAL A 1213 -27.23 21.54 16.63
CA VAL A 1213 -28.68 21.45 16.34
C VAL A 1213 -28.92 21.23 14.84
N VAL A 1214 -30.11 20.77 14.45
CA VAL A 1214 -30.54 20.69 13.04
C VAL A 1214 -31.39 21.93 12.71
N ILE A 1215 -31.01 22.71 11.70
CA ILE A 1215 -31.81 23.83 11.20
C ILE A 1215 -32.85 23.30 10.22
N VAL A 1216 -34.12 23.70 10.38
CA VAL A 1216 -35.22 23.19 9.55
C VAL A 1216 -35.91 24.21 8.66
N LYS A 1217 -35.98 25.49 9.05
CA LYS A 1217 -36.49 26.56 8.18
C LYS A 1217 -36.16 27.95 8.70
N ARG A 1218 -36.03 28.93 7.81
CA ARG A 1218 -35.98 30.37 8.16
C ARG A 1218 -37.40 30.88 8.45
N THR A 1219 -37.55 31.79 9.42
CA THR A 1219 -38.84 32.44 9.67
C THR A 1219 -39.18 33.43 8.56
N PRO A 1220 -40.47 33.72 8.29
CA PRO A 1220 -40.86 34.67 7.25
C PRO A 1220 -40.31 36.10 7.44
N GLY A 1221 -40.01 36.50 8.68
CA GLY A 1221 -39.38 37.79 9.00
C GLY A 1221 -37.87 37.84 8.75
N GLY A 1222 -37.25 36.70 8.42
CA GLY A 1222 -35.81 36.57 8.15
C GLY A 1222 -34.91 36.73 9.38
N ASP A 1223 -35.49 36.85 10.57
CA ASP A 1223 -34.82 37.21 11.81
C ASP A 1223 -34.55 36.03 12.75
N ASP A 1224 -34.96 34.83 12.36
CA ASP A 1224 -34.83 33.60 13.15
C ASP A 1224 -34.81 32.34 12.27
N TYR A 1225 -34.30 31.25 12.83
CA TYR A 1225 -34.43 29.89 12.29
C TYR A 1225 -35.18 29.01 13.27
N LEU A 1226 -35.96 28.06 12.75
CA LEU A 1226 -36.48 26.96 13.56
C LEU A 1226 -35.51 25.78 13.54
N ILE A 1227 -35.38 25.11 14.68
CA ILE A 1227 -34.44 24.01 14.90
C ILE A 1227 -35.08 22.76 15.51
N LEU A 1228 -34.48 21.60 15.21
CA LEU A 1228 -34.56 20.41 16.05
C LEU A 1228 -33.32 20.37 16.93
N ASP A 1229 -33.55 20.36 18.23
CA ASP A 1229 -32.55 20.49 19.27
C ASP A 1229 -32.47 19.22 20.13
N PRO A 1230 -31.31 18.53 20.14
CA PRO A 1230 -31.07 17.38 20.99
C PRO A 1230 -31.18 17.67 22.50
N ILE A 1231 -30.93 18.91 22.94
CA ILE A 1231 -31.02 19.32 24.35
C ILE A 1231 -32.46 19.77 24.65
N ILE A 1232 -33.35 18.79 24.69
CA ILE A 1232 -34.75 18.94 25.09
C ILE A 1232 -35.13 17.77 25.98
N ARG A 1233 -36.08 17.92 26.91
CA ARG A 1233 -36.56 16.77 27.68
C ARG A 1233 -37.16 15.73 26.74
N ALA A 1234 -36.92 14.45 27.02
CA ALA A 1234 -37.39 13.34 26.19
C ALA A 1234 -38.92 13.35 25.99
N ASP A 1235 -39.69 13.70 27.03
CA ASP A 1235 -41.15 13.81 26.95
C ASP A 1235 -41.65 15.05 26.19
N ALA A 1236 -40.77 16.01 25.93
CA ALA A 1236 -41.05 17.23 25.17
C ALA A 1236 -40.44 17.20 23.75
N VAL A 1237 -39.78 16.11 23.33
CA VAL A 1237 -39.10 16.03 22.03
C VAL A 1237 -40.04 16.30 20.84
N GLN A 1238 -41.34 16.00 21.01
CA GLN A 1238 -42.39 16.19 20.01
C GLN A 1238 -42.95 17.62 19.96
N THR A 1239 -42.52 18.53 20.85
CA THR A 1239 -42.95 19.95 20.84
C THR A 1239 -42.10 20.82 19.91
N GLN A 1240 -41.25 20.20 19.11
CA GLN A 1240 -40.35 20.83 18.14
C GLN A 1240 -41.07 21.09 16.81
N PRO A 1241 -40.52 21.92 15.89
CA PRO A 1241 -39.26 22.66 15.98
C PRO A 1241 -39.35 23.93 16.85
N LEU A 1242 -38.23 24.34 17.45
CA LEU A 1242 -38.12 25.47 18.37
C LEU A 1242 -37.44 26.69 17.70
N SER A 1243 -37.64 27.88 18.27
CA SER A 1243 -36.93 29.10 17.84
C SER A 1243 -35.46 29.06 18.26
N LEU A 1244 -34.54 29.20 17.29
CA LEU A 1244 -33.10 29.27 17.52
C LEU A 1244 -32.74 30.54 18.29
N MET A 1245 -33.22 31.69 17.86
CA MET A 1245 -32.88 32.97 18.48
C MET A 1245 -33.49 33.13 19.86
N THR A 1246 -34.64 32.51 20.15
CA THR A 1246 -35.16 32.48 21.53
C THR A 1246 -34.24 31.68 22.45
N LYS A 1247 -33.71 30.56 21.97
CA LYS A 1247 -32.93 29.64 22.81
C LYS A 1247 -31.44 29.96 22.86
N TYR A 1248 -30.80 30.30 21.76
CA TYR A 1248 -29.34 30.49 21.64
C TYR A 1248 -28.94 31.88 21.10
N GLY A 1249 -29.91 32.72 20.78
CA GLY A 1249 -29.64 34.07 20.27
C GLY A 1249 -29.37 35.06 21.39
N ASN A 1250 -28.30 35.85 21.23
CA ASN A 1250 -28.08 37.07 22.01
C ASN A 1250 -28.31 38.28 21.11
N ARG A 1251 -29.58 38.70 20.96
CA ARG A 1251 -29.95 39.78 20.03
C ARG A 1251 -29.35 41.11 20.49
N VAL A 1252 -28.52 41.70 19.64
CA VAL A 1252 -28.04 43.07 19.79
C VAL A 1252 -28.96 43.98 18.97
N PRO A 1253 -29.76 44.86 19.62
CA PRO A 1253 -30.79 45.65 18.93
C PRO A 1253 -30.26 46.60 17.85
N SER A 1254 -28.98 46.98 17.90
CA SER A 1254 -28.33 47.83 16.91
C SER A 1254 -27.78 47.09 15.69
N GLU A 1255 -27.71 45.75 15.75
CA GLU A 1255 -27.17 44.91 14.68
C GLU A 1255 -28.28 44.41 13.75
N THR A 1256 -27.92 44.11 12.50
CA THR A 1256 -28.89 43.55 11.54
C THR A 1256 -29.33 42.14 11.97
N HIS A 1257 -30.46 41.68 11.44
CA HIS A 1257 -30.93 40.31 11.65
C HIS A 1257 -29.88 39.27 11.23
N GLU A 1258 -29.18 39.50 10.12
CA GLU A 1258 -28.14 38.59 9.62
C GLU A 1258 -26.93 38.53 10.54
N VAL A 1259 -26.47 39.66 11.07
CA VAL A 1259 -25.36 39.69 12.04
C VAL A 1259 -25.76 38.97 13.32
N ASN A 1260 -26.98 39.19 13.82
CA ASN A 1260 -27.50 38.49 14.99
C ASN A 1260 -27.59 36.96 14.77
N LEU A 1261 -28.00 36.51 13.58
CA LEU A 1261 -28.04 35.09 13.23
C LEU A 1261 -26.63 34.49 13.09
N ARG A 1262 -25.69 35.21 12.45
CA ARG A 1262 -24.27 34.80 12.34
C ARG A 1262 -23.57 34.71 13.69
N ASN A 1263 -23.99 35.52 14.67
CA ASN A 1263 -23.45 35.45 16.03
C ASN A 1263 -23.99 34.24 16.80
N ALA A 1264 -25.24 33.84 16.54
CA ALA A 1264 -25.86 32.66 17.16
C ALA A 1264 -25.40 31.34 16.51
N ILE A 1265 -25.15 31.34 15.20
CA ILE A 1265 -24.69 30.19 14.41
C ILE A 1265 -23.18 30.30 14.22
N LYS A 1266 -22.40 29.52 14.97
CA LYS A 1266 -20.93 29.57 14.95
C LYS A 1266 -20.35 28.95 13.67
N SER A 1267 -20.84 27.77 13.29
CA SER A 1267 -20.48 27.07 12.05
C SER A 1267 -21.61 26.14 11.58
N THR A 1268 -21.56 25.67 10.33
CA THR A 1268 -22.53 24.68 9.83
C THR A 1268 -21.94 23.64 8.90
N LEU A 1269 -22.57 22.46 8.91
CA LEU A 1269 -22.39 21.31 8.03
C LEU A 1269 -23.66 21.14 7.19
N VAL A 1270 -23.50 20.71 5.93
CA VAL A 1270 -24.62 20.37 5.06
C VAL A 1270 -24.47 18.91 4.64
N TYR A 1271 -25.41 18.06 5.07
CA TYR A 1271 -25.47 16.66 4.67
C TYR A 1271 -26.30 16.51 3.39
N HIS A 1272 -25.78 15.71 2.47
CA HIS A 1272 -26.43 15.35 1.21
C HIS A 1272 -26.03 13.92 0.78
N LYS A 1273 -26.82 13.29 -0.08
CA LYS A 1273 -26.38 12.06 -0.76
C LYS A 1273 -25.41 12.43 -1.90
N PRO A 1274 -24.41 11.59 -2.21
CA PRO A 1274 -23.61 11.75 -3.42
C PRO A 1274 -24.52 11.69 -4.65
N GLY A 1275 -24.47 12.71 -5.52
CA GLY A 1275 -25.25 12.78 -6.77
C GLY A 1275 -26.58 13.52 -6.73
N GLY A 1276 -26.85 14.32 -5.69
CA GLY A 1276 -28.01 15.23 -5.61
C GLY A 1276 -27.66 16.68 -5.89
#